data_AF-A0A749ABC8-F1
#
_entry.id   AF-A0A749ABC8-F1
#
_cell.length_a   1.000
_cell.length_b   1.000
_cell.length_c   1.000
_cell.angle_alpha   90.00
_cell.angle_beta   90.00
_cell.angle_gamma   90.00
#
_symmetry.space_group_name_H-M   'P 1'
#
loop_
_entity.id
_entity.type
_entity.pdbx_description
1 polymer ?
#
loop_
_entity_poly.entity_id
_entity_poly.type
_entity_poly.pdbx_seq_one_letter_code
_entity_poly.pdbx_strand_id
1 'polypeptide(L)'
;MQFITNGPDIPESLLQAHEEGRVVFFCGAGISYPARLPGFEGLVKEIYRLNGTKPSELEQAALDRGQYDATLDLLERRLPGQRIAVRRALVSALKPNTRIKGAVDTQAALLHLARNHEGSLRLVTTNFDRIFHVAAKRTRQTFHEYSSPMLPIPKNSRWDGLIFLHGLIPDKPDETALNRLVVTSGDFGLAYLTERWAARFVSELFRNYVVCFVGYSINDPVLRYMMDALAADRMLGEITPQAWALGDCEPGQEEQKANEWGAKGVTPILYNVPAGSIDHSALHNTLHAWAETYRDGVQGKEAIVVKHAPARPQDTTKQDNFVGRMLWALSDKSGLPAKRFADFDPVPSLDWLLETFSLETFGHEDLIRFGVPPQEEKDTKLRFSLVRRPASYTRAPYMCLASRGVANSQWDDVMNHIFRWLIRHLDDPRLIIWIAERGGQLQERCIFLIQDRLDRLAALELDGNAAELDRIRLSSPKAVPGPLMRILWNLLLSDRLKIPGHNPDLYSWFRQLKRDGLSTTMRFKLRGLLAPKVLLRKPIRWDYDVSDPDTPLSIRHLVDWELVLTADHVYPTLNEQDNDNWNIALPILLNDFQQLLLDALDLLHELGEVDAFSDRSYWDLPSITPHWQNRRFHDWVSLIELLRDSWLAVKANDIQRAAIIAYGWFEIPYPTFKRMALFAASHDNCIPYEEWVKWLLNDDSWWLWSVEAKREVNRLFVLQGKHLSGLAQDNLEKAILAGPPRNMYRDDLEDGRWEYITDRSVWLHLAKLKASDLNLGAVATTRLEEISKRYPSWELADNERDEFSHWMSGTGDPDFEDSREIESAPRNRHELVIWLQKQEPEHQPMYEDTWRDVCRTRFFHSAYALCELAKRDIWPTERWRVALQAWATDDLVSRSWHYVAPIVLTMPDHYLKEIIHSVTWWMETASKVINHHKDILIGLCHIILALPLEAGTDANIVSNGNKSYSPVDAAINHPIGHVTQVLVNLWFKQEPNDNERLPDYLKSIFSALCDPSIKRFVHGRVMLSSQLIALFRVDRSWTEQYLLPFFSWNNPFEAKSVWEGFLWSPRLYQPLMIAFKSQCLDSANHYAELGDHRQQYATFLTYAALGPTADYTTEEFRAAFEALPPEGLEKCALALYQAQEGAADKREDYWKNRVLPLWKHIWPKSRNLLTSQMTVSLARLIIATGDEFPSALNNVLNWLVPVEHPYYIVHRLHESGICTRFPVEATLLLGSIITDDNRQWLSNEYGACLNDIIQAEPKLEQDAQYSRLRDYDRRNSA
;
A
#
# COMPACT_ATOMS: atom_id res chain seq x y z
N MET A 1 -8.09 -21.19 -8.50
CA MET A 1 -9.33 -20.57 -9.02
C MET A 1 -10.30 -21.63 -9.51
N GLN A 2 -11.51 -21.62 -8.96
CA GLN A 2 -12.58 -22.51 -9.35
C GLN A 2 -13.54 -21.77 -10.30
N PHE A 3 -13.68 -22.28 -11.54
CA PHE A 3 -14.50 -21.62 -12.58
C PHE A 3 -15.98 -21.96 -12.51
N ILE A 4 -16.32 -23.13 -11.97
CA ILE A 4 -17.70 -23.60 -11.79
C ILE A 4 -17.85 -24.23 -10.41
N THR A 5 -19.07 -24.25 -9.87
CA THR A 5 -19.38 -24.90 -8.60
C THR A 5 -18.98 -26.38 -8.62
N ASN A 6 -18.23 -26.82 -7.61
CA ASN A 6 -17.72 -28.19 -7.47
C ASN A 6 -16.80 -28.68 -8.62
N GLY A 7 -16.32 -27.77 -9.49
CA GLY A 7 -15.29 -28.09 -10.49
C GLY A 7 -13.88 -28.12 -9.91
N PRO A 8 -12.88 -28.63 -10.65
CA PRO A 8 -11.48 -28.58 -10.23
C PRO A 8 -11.03 -27.14 -9.93
N ASP A 9 -10.37 -26.96 -8.79
CA ASP A 9 -9.76 -25.68 -8.41
C ASP A 9 -8.37 -25.54 -9.04
N ILE A 10 -8.28 -24.77 -10.14
CA ILE A 10 -7.06 -24.65 -10.92
C ILE A 10 -6.02 -23.82 -10.15
N PRO A 11 -4.83 -24.36 -9.83
CA PRO A 11 -3.80 -23.64 -9.08
C PRO A 11 -3.36 -22.35 -9.77
N GLU A 12 -3.06 -21.32 -8.99
CA GLU A 12 -2.65 -20.02 -9.53
C GLU A 12 -1.35 -20.10 -10.33
N SER A 13 -0.38 -20.89 -9.89
CA SER A 13 0.88 -21.10 -10.61
C SER A 13 0.67 -21.67 -12.01
N LEU A 14 -0.34 -22.52 -12.19
CA LEU A 14 -0.72 -23.06 -13.49
C LEU A 14 -1.37 -21.99 -14.37
N LEU A 15 -2.24 -21.14 -13.82
CA LEU A 15 -2.85 -20.02 -14.55
C LEU A 15 -1.81 -18.98 -14.98
N GLN A 16 -0.85 -18.65 -14.11
CA GLN A 16 0.25 -17.73 -14.44
C GLN A 16 1.13 -18.30 -15.55
N ALA A 17 1.50 -19.58 -15.46
CA ALA A 17 2.27 -20.25 -16.51
C ALA A 17 1.49 -20.33 -17.83
N HIS A 18 0.15 -20.47 -17.77
CA HIS A 18 -0.72 -20.49 -18.94
C HIS A 18 -0.77 -19.14 -19.63
N GLU A 19 -0.95 -18.04 -18.89
CA GLU A 19 -0.92 -16.67 -19.42
C GLU A 19 0.46 -16.32 -20.01
N GLU A 20 1.55 -16.83 -19.42
CA GLU A 20 2.91 -16.69 -19.98
C GLU A 20 3.17 -17.59 -21.21
N GLY A 21 2.18 -18.38 -21.65
CA GLY A 21 2.31 -19.29 -22.79
C GLY A 21 3.27 -20.47 -22.55
N ARG A 22 3.59 -20.79 -21.29
CA ARG A 22 4.52 -21.87 -20.91
C ARG A 22 3.84 -23.22 -20.65
N VAL A 23 2.50 -23.26 -20.71
CA VAL A 23 1.72 -24.49 -20.46
C VAL A 23 1.45 -25.24 -21.76
N VAL A 24 1.60 -26.57 -21.69
CA VAL A 24 1.18 -27.50 -22.73
C VAL A 24 0.11 -28.41 -22.15
N PHE A 25 -1.04 -28.46 -22.81
CA PHE A 25 -2.08 -29.43 -22.49
C PHE A 25 -1.76 -30.78 -23.14
N PHE A 26 -1.76 -31.82 -22.33
CA PHE A 26 -1.51 -33.19 -22.76
C PHE A 26 -2.80 -33.99 -22.55
N CYS A 27 -3.47 -34.32 -23.64
CA CYS A 27 -4.83 -34.84 -23.62
C CYS A 27 -4.89 -36.35 -23.85
N GLY A 28 -5.75 -37.03 -23.10
CA GLY A 28 -5.97 -38.47 -23.16
C GLY A 28 -7.42 -38.81 -23.55
N ALA A 29 -7.77 -40.09 -23.45
CA ALA A 29 -9.06 -40.59 -23.93
C ALA A 29 -10.28 -39.96 -23.25
N GLY A 30 -10.15 -39.49 -22.00
CA GLY A 30 -11.23 -38.89 -21.23
C GLY A 30 -11.84 -37.65 -21.87
N ILE A 31 -11.09 -36.89 -22.69
CA ILE A 31 -11.63 -35.70 -23.39
C ILE A 31 -12.66 -36.08 -24.46
N SER A 32 -12.66 -37.34 -24.91
CA SER A 32 -13.50 -37.83 -26.00
C SER A 32 -14.78 -38.53 -25.51
N TYR A 33 -15.01 -38.61 -24.19
CA TYR A 33 -16.22 -39.19 -23.60
C TYR A 33 -17.52 -38.47 -24.00
N PRO A 34 -17.58 -37.11 -24.11
CA PRO A 34 -18.76 -36.42 -24.62
C PRO A 34 -19.18 -36.85 -26.04
N ALA A 35 -18.25 -37.36 -26.85
CA ALA A 35 -18.52 -37.92 -28.18
C ALA A 35 -18.89 -39.43 -28.17
N ARG A 36 -19.10 -40.01 -26.97
CA ARG A 36 -19.36 -41.44 -26.71
C ARG A 36 -18.26 -42.39 -27.17
N LEU A 37 -17.01 -41.92 -27.19
CA LEU A 37 -15.87 -42.81 -27.42
C LEU A 37 -15.51 -43.57 -26.13
N PRO A 38 -15.19 -44.88 -26.21
CA PRO A 38 -14.84 -45.66 -25.04
C PRO A 38 -13.44 -45.32 -24.51
N GLY A 39 -13.22 -45.51 -23.21
CA GLY A 39 -11.88 -45.60 -22.63
C GLY A 39 -11.14 -46.87 -23.11
N PHE A 40 -9.87 -47.03 -22.72
CA PHE A 40 -9.03 -48.08 -23.29
C PHE A 40 -9.55 -49.51 -23.04
N GLU A 41 -10.07 -49.79 -21.84
CA GLU A 41 -10.72 -51.08 -21.53
C GLU A 41 -11.95 -51.34 -22.42
N GLY A 42 -12.83 -50.34 -22.54
CA GLY A 42 -14.02 -50.41 -23.39
C GLY A 42 -13.67 -50.61 -24.86
N LEU A 43 -12.57 -49.99 -25.31
CA LEU A 43 -12.05 -50.15 -26.66
C LEU A 43 -11.59 -51.59 -26.92
N VAL A 44 -10.86 -52.21 -25.98
CA VAL A 44 -10.45 -53.62 -26.10
C VAL A 44 -11.68 -54.52 -26.21
N LYS A 45 -12.66 -54.37 -25.30
CA LYS A 45 -13.91 -55.15 -25.32
C LYS A 45 -14.66 -55.01 -26.65
N GLU A 46 -14.73 -53.79 -27.20
CA GLU A 46 -15.38 -53.52 -28.48
C GLU A 46 -14.62 -54.12 -29.67
N ILE A 47 -13.29 -54.12 -29.65
CA ILE A 47 -12.46 -54.79 -30.67
C ILE A 47 -12.73 -56.30 -30.68
N TYR A 48 -12.82 -56.94 -29.51
CA TYR A 48 -13.19 -58.36 -29.41
C TYR A 48 -14.60 -58.61 -29.98
N ARG A 49 -15.57 -57.75 -29.65
CA ARG A 49 -16.95 -57.82 -30.15
C ARG A 49 -17.01 -57.70 -31.69
N LEU A 50 -16.32 -56.71 -32.26
CA LEU A 50 -16.28 -56.46 -33.71
C LEU A 50 -15.59 -57.58 -34.49
N ASN A 51 -14.57 -58.21 -33.91
CA ASN A 51 -13.89 -59.37 -34.49
C ASN A 51 -14.61 -60.71 -34.19
N GLY A 52 -15.71 -60.70 -33.43
CA GLY A 52 -16.51 -61.87 -33.14
C GLY A 52 -15.78 -62.97 -32.35
N THR A 53 -14.78 -62.60 -31.55
CA THR A 53 -13.94 -63.57 -30.81
C THR A 53 -13.98 -63.30 -29.30
N LYS A 54 -13.64 -64.32 -28.51
CA LYS A 54 -13.49 -64.21 -27.05
C LYS A 54 -12.00 -64.22 -26.66
N PRO A 55 -11.62 -63.62 -25.52
CA PRO A 55 -10.26 -63.72 -24.99
C PRO A 55 -9.86 -65.17 -24.72
N SER A 56 -8.63 -65.55 -25.05
CA SER A 56 -8.01 -66.78 -24.55
C SER A 56 -7.72 -66.67 -23.04
N GLU A 57 -7.38 -67.77 -22.34
CA GLU A 57 -7.07 -67.72 -20.89
C GLU A 57 -5.95 -66.72 -20.56
N LEU A 58 -4.92 -66.64 -21.40
CA LEU A 58 -3.81 -65.69 -21.26
C LEU A 58 -4.24 -64.25 -21.54
N GLU A 59 -5.06 -64.02 -22.56
CA GLU A 59 -5.61 -62.70 -22.88
C GLU A 59 -6.57 -62.22 -21.79
N GLN A 60 -7.38 -63.12 -21.23
CA GLN A 60 -8.30 -62.80 -20.13
C GLN A 60 -7.52 -62.43 -18.87
N ALA A 61 -6.47 -63.18 -18.53
CA ALA A 61 -5.62 -62.86 -17.39
C ALA A 61 -4.89 -61.51 -17.56
N ALA A 62 -4.48 -61.15 -18.78
CA ALA A 62 -3.89 -59.84 -19.07
C ALA A 62 -4.93 -58.70 -18.98
N LEU A 63 -6.15 -58.94 -19.49
CA LEU A 63 -7.27 -58.01 -19.43
C LEU A 63 -7.69 -57.72 -17.97
N ASP A 64 -7.82 -58.76 -17.15
CA ASP A 64 -8.20 -58.66 -15.73
C ASP A 64 -7.13 -57.94 -14.89
N ARG A 65 -5.87 -57.96 -15.34
CA ARG A 65 -4.75 -57.21 -14.75
C ARG A 65 -4.65 -55.76 -15.26
N GLY A 66 -5.55 -55.32 -16.13
CA GLY A 66 -5.52 -53.99 -16.74
C GLY A 66 -4.41 -53.78 -17.78
N GLN A 67 -3.79 -54.85 -18.28
CA GLN A 67 -2.72 -54.81 -19.29
C GLN A 67 -3.30 -54.81 -20.71
N TYR A 68 -4.03 -53.76 -21.05
CA TYR A 68 -4.82 -53.66 -22.28
C TYR A 68 -3.95 -53.69 -23.55
N ASP A 69 -2.77 -53.07 -23.52
CA ASP A 69 -1.78 -53.04 -24.61
C ASP A 69 -1.21 -54.44 -24.90
N ALA A 70 -0.89 -55.20 -23.85
CA ALA A 70 -0.44 -56.60 -23.95
C ALA A 70 -1.57 -57.53 -24.42
N THR A 71 -2.80 -57.28 -23.99
CA THR A 71 -3.98 -58.04 -24.42
C THR A 71 -4.19 -57.93 -25.93
N LEU A 72 -4.10 -56.70 -26.47
CA LEU A 72 -4.19 -56.47 -27.91
C LEU A 72 -3.00 -57.04 -28.68
N ASP A 73 -1.78 -57.03 -28.11
CA ASP A 73 -0.60 -57.65 -28.74
C ASP A 73 -0.76 -59.17 -28.91
N LEU A 74 -1.31 -59.85 -27.90
CA LEU A 74 -1.65 -61.27 -27.98
C LEU A 74 -2.74 -61.54 -29.01
N LEU A 75 -3.75 -60.68 -29.08
CA LEU A 75 -4.84 -60.77 -30.05
C LEU A 75 -4.34 -60.60 -31.50
N GLU A 76 -3.44 -59.65 -31.75
CA GLU A 76 -2.83 -59.41 -33.07
C GLU A 76 -2.04 -60.63 -33.56
N ARG A 77 -1.39 -61.38 -32.67
CA ARG A 77 -0.64 -62.59 -33.01
C ARG A 77 -1.56 -63.78 -33.33
N ARG A 78 -2.74 -63.83 -32.72
CA ARG A 78 -3.67 -64.98 -32.83
C ARG A 78 -4.69 -64.86 -33.97
N LEU A 79 -5.21 -63.67 -34.26
CA LEU A 79 -6.32 -63.48 -35.22
C LEU A 79 -5.93 -63.80 -36.68
N PRO A 80 -6.82 -64.43 -37.47
CA PRO A 80 -6.68 -64.48 -38.93
C PRO A 80 -6.75 -63.06 -39.52
N GLY A 81 -5.73 -62.64 -40.28
CA GLY A 81 -5.54 -61.24 -40.67
C GLY A 81 -4.67 -60.41 -39.72
N GLN A 82 -4.20 -61.04 -38.63
CA GLN A 82 -3.21 -60.55 -37.66
C GLN A 82 -3.46 -59.09 -37.24
N ARG A 83 -2.42 -58.26 -37.29
CA ARG A 83 -2.43 -56.83 -36.96
C ARG A 83 -3.50 -56.06 -37.73
N ILE A 84 -3.65 -56.28 -39.04
CA ILE A 84 -4.57 -55.49 -39.89
C ILE A 84 -6.04 -55.67 -39.48
N ALA A 85 -6.45 -56.90 -39.12
CA ALA A 85 -7.81 -57.16 -38.65
C ALA A 85 -8.14 -56.37 -37.37
N VAL A 86 -7.22 -56.38 -36.40
CA VAL A 86 -7.34 -55.62 -35.15
C VAL A 86 -7.37 -54.11 -35.41
N ARG A 87 -6.51 -53.59 -36.30
CA ARG A 87 -6.49 -52.15 -36.63
C ARG A 87 -7.76 -51.68 -37.38
N ARG A 88 -8.37 -52.52 -38.23
CA ARG A 88 -9.66 -52.18 -38.88
C ARG A 88 -10.81 -52.18 -37.86
N ALA A 89 -10.79 -53.10 -36.90
CA ALA A 89 -11.75 -53.12 -35.80
C ALA A 89 -11.59 -51.88 -34.89
N LEU A 90 -10.35 -51.47 -34.59
CA LEU A 90 -10.01 -50.24 -33.86
C LEU A 90 -10.63 -49.00 -34.54
N VAL A 91 -10.43 -48.82 -35.84
CA VAL A 91 -11.01 -47.69 -36.61
C VAL A 91 -12.53 -47.70 -36.55
N SER A 92 -13.14 -48.89 -36.54
CA SER A 92 -14.59 -49.05 -36.48
C SER A 92 -15.15 -48.73 -35.08
N ALA A 93 -14.42 -49.10 -34.02
CA ALA A 93 -14.77 -48.81 -32.63
C ALA A 93 -14.62 -47.33 -32.27
N LEU A 94 -13.65 -46.62 -32.88
CA LEU A 94 -13.34 -45.22 -32.59
C LEU A 94 -14.05 -44.21 -33.50
N LYS A 95 -15.25 -44.53 -34.01
CA LYS A 95 -16.05 -43.56 -34.79
C LYS A 95 -16.78 -42.59 -33.85
N PRO A 96 -16.41 -41.29 -33.82
CA PRO A 96 -17.01 -40.34 -32.89
C PRO A 96 -18.43 -39.98 -33.30
N ASN A 97 -19.33 -39.84 -32.32
CA ASN A 97 -20.68 -39.34 -32.57
C ASN A 97 -20.75 -37.81 -32.43
N THR A 98 -20.34 -37.12 -33.49
CA THR A 98 -20.26 -35.64 -33.53
C THR A 98 -21.60 -34.93 -33.69
N ARG A 99 -22.71 -35.68 -33.85
CA ARG A 99 -24.07 -35.14 -33.96
C ARG A 99 -24.69 -34.80 -32.59
N ILE A 100 -24.12 -35.33 -31.51
CA ILE A 100 -24.57 -35.04 -30.15
C ILE A 100 -24.19 -33.60 -29.78
N LYS A 101 -25.12 -32.87 -29.15
CA LYS A 101 -24.86 -31.53 -28.62
C LYS A 101 -23.79 -31.62 -27.52
N GLY A 102 -22.74 -30.80 -27.59
CA GLY A 102 -21.63 -30.84 -26.63
C GLY A 102 -20.46 -31.76 -27.02
N ALA A 103 -20.60 -32.61 -28.05
CA ALA A 103 -19.62 -33.65 -28.36
C ALA A 103 -18.22 -33.15 -28.77
N VAL A 104 -18.09 -31.88 -29.16
CA VAL A 104 -16.84 -31.29 -29.66
C VAL A 104 -16.35 -30.13 -28.80
N ASP A 105 -17.12 -29.76 -27.77
CA ASP A 105 -16.94 -28.49 -27.07
C ASP A 105 -15.66 -28.53 -26.22
N THR A 106 -15.24 -29.72 -25.77
CA THR A 106 -14.01 -29.89 -24.96
C THR A 106 -12.78 -29.67 -25.83
N GLN A 107 -12.79 -30.21 -27.04
CA GLN A 107 -11.74 -30.04 -28.03
C GLN A 107 -11.68 -28.58 -28.51
N ALA A 108 -12.84 -27.93 -28.69
CA ALA A 108 -12.89 -26.50 -29.00
C ALA A 108 -12.28 -25.64 -27.89
N ALA A 109 -12.61 -25.94 -26.63
CA ALA A 109 -12.04 -25.26 -25.46
C ALA A 109 -10.52 -25.46 -25.36
N LEU A 110 -10.03 -26.69 -25.52
CA LEU A 110 -8.60 -27.02 -25.48
C LEU A 110 -7.81 -26.36 -26.62
N LEU A 111 -8.39 -26.26 -27.83
CA LEU A 111 -7.76 -25.54 -28.94
C LEU A 111 -7.60 -24.04 -28.65
N HIS A 112 -8.51 -23.45 -27.87
CA HIS A 112 -8.35 -22.06 -27.41
C HIS A 112 -7.33 -21.94 -26.29
N LEU A 113 -7.42 -22.79 -25.26
CA LEU A 113 -6.49 -22.75 -24.12
C LEU A 113 -5.04 -23.03 -24.54
N ALA A 114 -4.82 -23.90 -25.51
CA ALA A 114 -3.49 -24.26 -25.98
C ALA A 114 -2.82 -23.20 -26.87
N ARG A 115 -3.46 -22.05 -27.14
CA ARG A 115 -2.86 -20.95 -27.88
C ARG A 115 -2.28 -19.89 -26.95
N ASN A 116 -1.04 -19.50 -27.20
CA ASN A 116 -0.42 -18.37 -26.53
C ASN A 116 -0.92 -17.03 -27.11
N HIS A 117 -0.49 -15.92 -26.53
CA HIS A 117 -0.80 -14.56 -27.01
C HIS A 117 -0.34 -14.29 -28.45
N GLU A 118 0.73 -14.96 -28.91
CA GLU A 118 1.24 -14.85 -30.30
C GLU A 118 0.41 -15.69 -31.30
N GLY A 119 -0.58 -16.45 -30.82
CA GLY A 119 -1.46 -17.30 -31.63
C GLY A 119 -0.92 -18.70 -31.93
N SER A 120 0.30 -19.03 -31.52
CA SER A 120 0.92 -20.35 -31.69
C SER A 120 0.22 -21.40 -30.83
N LEU A 121 -0.12 -22.54 -31.43
CA LEU A 121 -0.80 -23.66 -30.80
C LEU A 121 0.20 -24.66 -30.22
N ARG A 122 0.04 -25.04 -28.95
CA ARG A 122 0.86 -26.04 -28.27
C ARG A 122 -0.01 -27.08 -27.57
N LEU A 123 -0.37 -28.13 -28.29
CA LEU A 123 -1.31 -29.15 -27.82
C LEU A 123 -0.78 -30.54 -28.18
N VAL A 124 -0.87 -31.49 -27.24
CA VAL A 124 -0.47 -32.88 -27.44
C VAL A 124 -1.65 -33.79 -27.11
N THR A 125 -1.90 -34.79 -27.94
CA THR A 125 -2.93 -35.81 -27.70
C THR A 125 -2.41 -37.21 -28.00
N THR A 126 -2.87 -38.19 -27.23
CA THR A 126 -2.69 -39.63 -27.51
C THR A 126 -3.90 -40.24 -28.20
N ASN A 127 -4.98 -39.47 -28.37
CA ASN A 127 -6.19 -39.94 -29.04
C ASN A 127 -5.98 -40.02 -30.54
N PHE A 128 -6.57 -41.05 -31.15
CA PHE A 128 -6.45 -41.29 -32.59
C PHE A 128 -7.56 -40.62 -33.43
N ASP A 129 -8.60 -40.11 -32.76
CA ASP A 129 -9.80 -39.57 -33.39
C ASP A 129 -9.58 -38.17 -34.02
N ARG A 130 -10.49 -37.78 -34.92
CA ARG A 130 -10.47 -36.49 -35.63
C ARG A 130 -11.41 -35.45 -35.00
N ILE A 131 -11.76 -35.57 -33.71
CA ILE A 131 -12.68 -34.62 -33.07
C ILE A 131 -12.07 -33.20 -33.07
N PHE A 132 -10.75 -33.06 -32.90
CA PHE A 132 -10.06 -31.77 -33.01
C PHE A 132 -10.21 -31.12 -34.40
N HIS A 133 -10.14 -31.89 -35.50
CA HIS A 133 -10.39 -31.35 -36.85
C HIS A 133 -11.83 -30.88 -37.02
N VAL A 134 -12.80 -31.62 -36.47
CA VAL A 134 -14.21 -31.23 -36.50
C VAL A 134 -14.46 -29.97 -35.66
N ALA A 135 -13.87 -29.90 -34.47
CA ALA A 135 -13.95 -28.75 -33.57
C ALA A 135 -13.35 -27.51 -34.25
N ALA A 136 -12.13 -27.61 -34.79
CA ALA A 136 -11.44 -26.54 -35.49
C ALA A 136 -12.24 -26.03 -36.70
N LYS A 137 -12.85 -26.92 -37.48
CA LYS A 137 -13.72 -26.52 -38.60
C LYS A 137 -14.98 -25.78 -38.13
N ARG A 138 -15.58 -26.19 -37.00
CA ARG A 138 -16.76 -25.52 -36.42
C ARG A 138 -16.43 -24.13 -35.85
N THR A 139 -15.26 -23.99 -35.22
CA THR A 139 -14.81 -22.73 -34.61
C THR A 139 -13.97 -21.86 -35.55
N ARG A 140 -13.81 -22.26 -36.82
CA ARG A 140 -12.98 -21.58 -37.85
C ARG A 140 -11.53 -21.38 -37.43
N GLN A 141 -10.98 -22.32 -36.65
CA GLN A 141 -9.58 -22.32 -36.25
C GLN A 141 -8.77 -23.19 -37.22
N THR A 142 -7.57 -22.73 -37.59
CA THR A 142 -6.62 -23.50 -38.39
C THR A 142 -5.44 -23.93 -37.52
N PHE A 143 -4.92 -25.13 -37.73
CA PHE A 143 -3.74 -25.62 -37.02
C PHE A 143 -2.88 -26.52 -37.91
N HIS A 144 -1.58 -26.57 -37.62
CA HIS A 144 -0.67 -27.54 -38.21
C HIS A 144 -0.74 -28.87 -37.47
N GLU A 145 -0.84 -29.97 -38.22
CA GLU A 145 -0.91 -31.33 -37.69
C GLU A 145 0.48 -31.98 -37.73
N TYR A 146 0.90 -32.55 -36.61
CA TYR A 146 2.08 -33.41 -36.52
C TYR A 146 1.65 -34.79 -36.01
N SER A 147 1.96 -35.85 -36.76
CA SER A 147 1.64 -37.22 -36.39
C SER A 147 2.92 -38.04 -36.33
N SER A 148 3.00 -38.91 -35.33
CA SER A 148 4.09 -39.86 -35.20
C SER A 148 4.28 -40.71 -36.46
N PRO A 149 5.54 -41.06 -36.82
CA PRO A 149 6.78 -40.82 -36.07
C PRO A 149 7.45 -39.45 -36.34
N MET A 150 6.86 -38.59 -37.18
CA MET A 150 7.45 -37.29 -37.56
C MET A 150 7.03 -36.18 -36.59
N LEU A 151 7.74 -36.09 -35.46
CA LEU A 151 7.47 -35.09 -34.41
C LEU A 151 8.46 -33.92 -34.46
N PRO A 152 8.01 -32.67 -34.22
CA PRO A 152 8.89 -31.52 -34.08
C PRO A 152 9.67 -31.57 -32.76
N ILE A 153 10.72 -30.76 -32.65
CA ILE A 153 11.43 -30.55 -31.38
C ILE A 153 10.62 -29.54 -30.56
N PRO A 154 10.21 -29.84 -29.32
CA PRO A 154 9.35 -28.97 -28.52
C PRO A 154 10.16 -27.79 -27.96
N LYS A 155 10.43 -26.80 -28.83
CA LYS A 155 11.08 -25.52 -28.51
C LYS A 155 10.27 -24.38 -29.13
N ASN A 156 10.26 -23.22 -28.47
CA ASN A 156 9.44 -22.06 -28.86
C ASN A 156 9.57 -21.67 -30.33
N SER A 157 10.77 -21.75 -30.92
CA SER A 157 11.03 -21.36 -32.31
C SER A 157 10.70 -22.43 -33.37
N ARG A 158 10.28 -23.63 -32.97
CA ARG A 158 10.18 -24.79 -33.88
C ARG A 158 8.88 -25.58 -33.80
N TRP A 159 7.99 -25.24 -32.85
CA TRP A 159 6.74 -25.95 -32.67
C TRP A 159 5.55 -24.99 -32.57
N ASP A 160 4.65 -25.13 -33.55
CA ASP A 160 3.34 -24.51 -33.62
C ASP A 160 2.38 -25.51 -34.29
N GLY A 161 1.54 -26.17 -33.50
CA GLY A 161 0.57 -27.16 -33.98
C GLY A 161 0.16 -28.23 -32.96
N LEU A 162 -0.80 -29.06 -33.37
CA LEU A 162 -1.31 -30.18 -32.60
C LEU A 162 -0.49 -31.46 -32.90
N ILE A 163 -0.03 -32.12 -31.84
CA ILE A 163 0.74 -33.36 -31.93
C ILE A 163 -0.12 -34.57 -31.57
N PHE A 164 -0.19 -35.53 -32.49
CA PHE A 164 -0.77 -36.85 -32.30
C PHE A 164 0.35 -37.84 -31.95
N LEU A 165 0.64 -37.96 -30.66
CA LEU A 165 1.78 -38.72 -30.16
C LEU A 165 1.67 -40.22 -30.49
N HIS A 166 0.47 -40.78 -30.57
CA HIS A 166 0.27 -42.18 -30.94
C HIS A 166 -0.18 -42.39 -32.38
N GLY A 167 -0.18 -41.32 -33.17
CA GLY A 167 -0.63 -41.32 -34.56
C GLY A 167 -2.11 -40.95 -34.71
N LEU A 168 -2.48 -40.63 -35.95
CA LEU A 168 -3.82 -40.17 -36.34
C LEU A 168 -4.50 -41.16 -37.28
N ILE A 169 -5.78 -41.47 -37.07
CA ILE A 169 -6.56 -42.26 -38.02
C ILE A 169 -6.72 -41.45 -39.33
N PRO A 170 -6.30 -41.96 -40.50
CA PRO A 170 -6.43 -41.25 -41.77
C PRO A 170 -7.89 -41.23 -42.26
N ASP A 171 -8.29 -40.21 -43.03
CA ASP A 171 -9.64 -40.11 -43.62
C ASP A 171 -9.96 -41.31 -44.54
N LYS A 172 -8.92 -41.89 -45.17
CA LYS A 172 -8.99 -43.15 -45.91
C LYS A 172 -8.04 -44.14 -45.25
N PRO A 173 -8.54 -45.25 -44.66
CA PRO A 173 -7.70 -46.24 -43.99
C PRO A 173 -6.80 -46.94 -45.02
N ASP A 174 -5.51 -46.65 -44.95
CA ASP A 174 -4.45 -47.37 -45.66
C ASP A 174 -3.68 -48.26 -44.67
N GLU A 175 -3.24 -49.43 -45.11
CA GLU A 175 -2.57 -50.41 -44.26
C GLU A 175 -1.24 -49.87 -43.70
N THR A 176 -0.50 -49.09 -44.49
CA THR A 176 0.77 -48.50 -44.01
C THR A 176 0.53 -47.43 -42.95
N ALA A 177 -0.54 -46.64 -43.09
CA ALA A 177 -0.90 -45.60 -42.12
C ALA A 177 -1.41 -46.21 -40.81
N LEU A 178 -2.20 -47.29 -40.87
CA LEU A 178 -2.70 -47.98 -39.66
C LEU A 178 -1.60 -48.67 -38.85
N ASN A 179 -0.53 -49.11 -39.52
CA ASN A 179 0.62 -49.73 -38.85
C ASN A 179 1.47 -48.73 -38.05
N ARG A 180 1.34 -47.42 -38.32
CA ARG A 180 2.05 -46.35 -37.60
C ARG A 180 1.39 -45.99 -36.27
N LEU A 181 0.18 -46.48 -35.99
CA LEU A 181 -0.52 -46.21 -34.75
C LEU A 181 0.13 -46.97 -33.57
N VAL A 182 0.29 -46.32 -32.43
CA VAL A 182 0.82 -46.93 -31.21
C VAL A 182 -0.31 -47.46 -30.34
N VAL A 183 -0.54 -48.78 -30.33
CA VAL A 183 -1.68 -49.39 -29.64
C VAL A 183 -1.29 -50.61 -28.81
N THR A 184 -0.39 -51.46 -29.31
CA THR A 184 0.02 -52.70 -28.61
C THR A 184 1.32 -52.52 -27.85
N SER A 185 1.63 -53.44 -26.93
CA SER A 185 2.89 -53.42 -26.17
C SER A 185 4.13 -53.41 -27.09
N GLY A 186 4.06 -54.08 -28.25
CA GLY A 186 5.12 -54.03 -29.26
C GLY A 186 5.33 -52.63 -29.84
N ASP A 187 4.25 -51.88 -30.08
CA ASP A 187 4.32 -50.51 -30.59
C ASP A 187 4.88 -49.54 -29.55
N PHE A 188 4.45 -49.68 -28.29
CA PHE A 188 4.99 -48.88 -27.19
C PHE A 188 6.50 -49.10 -27.02
N GLY A 189 6.94 -50.36 -27.10
CA GLY A 189 8.36 -50.70 -27.11
C GLY A 189 9.12 -50.04 -28.27
N LEU A 190 8.53 -50.04 -29.48
CA LEU A 190 9.12 -49.37 -30.64
C LEU A 190 9.23 -47.85 -30.42
N ALA A 191 8.15 -47.21 -29.98
CA ALA A 191 8.04 -45.76 -29.85
C ALA A 191 8.91 -45.16 -28.72
N TYR A 192 8.95 -45.82 -27.55
CA TYR A 192 9.60 -45.29 -26.36
C TYR A 192 11.00 -45.88 -26.11
N LEU A 193 11.27 -47.13 -26.50
CA LEU A 193 12.52 -47.82 -26.15
C LEU A 193 13.48 -47.98 -27.34
N THR A 194 12.97 -48.47 -28.49
CA THR A 194 13.80 -48.83 -29.64
C THR A 194 14.08 -47.64 -30.55
N GLU A 195 13.04 -47.04 -31.15
CA GLU A 195 13.18 -45.87 -32.04
C GLU A 195 13.19 -44.54 -31.27
N ARG A 196 12.68 -44.54 -30.03
CA ARG A 196 12.74 -43.45 -29.05
C ARG A 196 12.18 -42.10 -29.51
N TRP A 197 11.43 -42.03 -30.61
CA TRP A 197 10.86 -40.76 -31.08
C TRP A 197 9.87 -40.18 -30.04
N ALA A 198 9.07 -41.04 -29.37
CA ALA A 198 8.15 -40.60 -28.33
C ALA A 198 8.90 -40.16 -27.07
N ALA A 199 9.87 -40.96 -26.62
CA ALA A 199 10.66 -40.68 -25.43
C ALA A 199 11.47 -39.38 -25.57
N ARG A 200 12.08 -39.13 -26.74
CA ARG A 200 12.82 -37.88 -27.01
C ARG A 200 11.91 -36.66 -27.01
N PHE A 201 10.74 -36.77 -27.64
CA PHE A 201 9.77 -35.69 -27.65
C PHE A 201 9.30 -35.35 -26.23
N VAL A 202 8.90 -36.36 -25.46
CA VAL A 202 8.42 -36.18 -24.08
C VAL A 202 9.52 -35.58 -23.20
N SER A 203 10.75 -36.11 -23.24
CA SER A 203 11.84 -35.60 -22.39
C SER A 203 12.12 -34.13 -22.65
N GLU A 204 12.19 -33.71 -23.92
CA GLU A 204 12.36 -32.30 -24.29
C GLU A 204 11.12 -31.43 -23.93
N LEU A 205 9.91 -32.01 -23.99
CA LEU A 205 8.69 -31.30 -23.62
C LEU A 205 8.72 -30.89 -22.14
N PHE A 206 9.05 -31.85 -21.25
CA PHE A 206 9.11 -31.60 -19.81
C PHE A 206 10.26 -30.70 -19.40
N ARG A 207 11.34 -30.60 -20.19
CA ARG A 207 12.44 -29.65 -19.94
C ARG A 207 12.06 -28.20 -20.23
N ASN A 208 11.20 -27.97 -21.22
CA ASN A 208 10.92 -26.63 -21.74
C ASN A 208 9.55 -26.06 -21.32
N TYR A 209 8.59 -26.92 -20.92
CA TYR A 209 7.21 -26.53 -20.67
C TYR A 209 6.63 -27.12 -19.37
N VAL A 210 5.66 -26.42 -18.80
CA VAL A 210 4.78 -26.94 -17.75
C VAL A 210 3.71 -27.80 -18.42
N VAL A 211 3.59 -29.06 -18.03
CA VAL A 211 2.65 -30.01 -18.66
C VAL A 211 1.39 -30.17 -17.80
N CYS A 212 0.22 -30.03 -18.41
CA CYS A 212 -1.08 -30.26 -17.76
C CYS A 212 -1.81 -31.44 -18.42
N PHE A 213 -1.92 -32.55 -17.69
CA PHE A 213 -2.62 -33.76 -18.14
C PHE A 213 -4.13 -33.61 -17.97
N VAL A 214 -4.87 -33.89 -19.06
CA VAL A 214 -6.34 -33.78 -19.11
C VAL A 214 -6.94 -35.07 -19.65
N GLY A 215 -7.86 -35.68 -18.91
CA GLY A 215 -8.55 -36.91 -19.33
C GLY A 215 -7.67 -38.16 -19.31
N TYR A 216 -6.72 -38.22 -18.36
CA TYR A 216 -5.87 -39.39 -18.10
C TYR A 216 -6.29 -40.10 -16.83
N SER A 217 -6.22 -41.44 -16.86
CA SER A 217 -6.27 -42.25 -15.65
C SER A 217 -4.86 -42.45 -15.11
N ILE A 218 -4.72 -42.56 -13.79
CA ILE A 218 -3.43 -42.88 -13.17
C ILE A 218 -2.82 -44.19 -13.68
N ASN A 219 -3.66 -45.15 -14.11
CA ASN A 219 -3.23 -46.45 -14.62
C ASN A 219 -2.97 -46.46 -16.12
N ASP A 220 -2.94 -45.31 -16.78
CA ASP A 220 -2.66 -45.23 -18.21
C ASP A 220 -1.22 -45.73 -18.51
N PRO A 221 -1.05 -46.70 -19.44
CA PRO A 221 0.26 -47.22 -19.82
C PRO A 221 1.24 -46.14 -20.28
N VAL A 222 0.74 -45.05 -20.87
CA VAL A 222 1.54 -43.93 -21.36
C VAL A 222 2.27 -43.23 -20.22
N LEU A 223 1.56 -42.95 -19.12
CA LEU A 223 2.13 -42.28 -17.96
C LEU A 223 3.27 -43.11 -17.37
N ARG A 224 3.16 -44.45 -17.34
CA ARG A 224 4.24 -45.32 -16.88
C ARG A 224 5.53 -45.10 -17.67
N TYR A 225 5.47 -45.21 -19.00
CA TYR A 225 6.66 -45.05 -19.85
C TYR A 225 7.25 -43.63 -19.82
N MET A 226 6.39 -42.60 -19.69
CA MET A 226 6.83 -41.22 -19.56
C MET A 226 7.53 -40.96 -18.22
N MET A 227 6.99 -41.46 -17.11
CA MET A 227 7.56 -41.23 -15.78
C MET A 227 8.88 -41.97 -15.58
N ASP A 228 9.03 -43.17 -16.15
CA ASP A 228 10.30 -43.88 -16.14
C ASP A 228 11.40 -43.08 -16.87
N ALA A 229 11.06 -42.42 -17.99
CA ALA A 229 11.98 -41.55 -18.71
C ALA A 229 12.36 -40.29 -17.91
N LEU A 230 11.39 -39.66 -17.22
CA LEU A 230 11.63 -38.48 -16.39
C LEU A 230 12.41 -38.80 -15.11
N ALA A 231 12.14 -39.95 -14.49
CA ALA A 231 12.87 -40.41 -13.31
C ALA A 231 14.35 -40.64 -13.64
N ALA A 232 14.65 -41.16 -14.84
CA ALA A 232 16.01 -41.30 -15.32
C ALA A 232 16.73 -39.94 -15.47
N ASP A 233 16.07 -38.93 -16.05
CA ASP A 233 16.64 -37.58 -16.21
C ASP A 233 16.88 -36.90 -14.84
N ARG A 234 15.96 -37.05 -13.87
CA ARG A 234 16.14 -36.53 -12.50
C ARG A 234 17.30 -37.19 -11.76
N MET A 235 17.52 -38.49 -11.94
CA MET A 235 18.68 -39.20 -11.38
C MET A 235 20.01 -38.67 -11.93
N LEU A 236 20.00 -38.09 -13.13
CA LEU A 236 21.16 -37.43 -13.75
C LEU A 236 21.34 -35.96 -13.29
N GLY A 237 20.51 -35.47 -12.36
CA GLY A 237 20.61 -34.13 -11.79
C GLY A 237 19.93 -33.04 -12.60
N GLU A 238 19.11 -33.38 -13.59
CA GLU A 238 18.39 -32.39 -14.40
C GLU A 238 17.15 -31.83 -13.67
N ILE A 239 16.94 -30.51 -13.79
CA ILE A 239 15.78 -29.81 -13.22
C ILE A 239 14.63 -29.88 -14.22
N THR A 240 13.60 -30.67 -13.90
CA THR A 240 12.37 -30.74 -14.71
C THR A 240 11.29 -29.80 -14.18
N PRO A 241 10.73 -28.88 -15.00
CA PRO A 241 9.49 -28.15 -14.72
C PRO A 241 8.36 -29.00 -14.11
N GLN A 242 7.47 -28.34 -13.37
CA GLN A 242 6.34 -28.98 -12.68
C GLN A 242 5.30 -29.54 -13.66
N ALA A 243 4.69 -30.67 -13.29
CA ALA A 243 3.63 -31.33 -14.05
C ALA A 243 2.34 -31.42 -13.24
N TRP A 244 1.21 -31.14 -13.88
CA TRP A 244 -0.13 -31.12 -13.29
C TRP A 244 -1.02 -32.17 -13.92
N ALA A 245 -1.96 -32.75 -13.16
CA ALA A 245 -2.97 -33.66 -13.71
C ALA A 245 -4.36 -33.37 -13.14
N LEU A 246 -5.36 -33.19 -14.00
CA LEU A 246 -6.77 -33.11 -13.60
C LEU A 246 -7.31 -34.52 -13.37
N GLY A 247 -7.47 -34.90 -12.11
CA GLY A 247 -7.83 -36.26 -11.68
C GLY A 247 -9.19 -36.33 -11.00
N ASP A 248 -9.91 -37.41 -11.20
CA ASP A 248 -11.16 -37.70 -10.52
C ASP A 248 -10.93 -38.21 -9.08
N CYS A 249 -11.84 -37.83 -8.19
CA CYS A 249 -11.83 -38.29 -6.80
C CYS A 249 -13.26 -38.59 -6.31
N GLU A 250 -13.43 -39.70 -5.59
CA GLU A 250 -14.65 -39.95 -4.83
C GLU A 250 -14.58 -39.20 -3.48
N PRO A 251 -15.70 -38.71 -2.94
CA PRO A 251 -15.73 -38.02 -1.66
C PRO A 251 -15.10 -38.89 -0.55
N GLY A 252 -14.06 -38.39 0.11
CA GLY A 252 -13.32 -39.09 1.18
C GLY A 252 -12.07 -39.86 0.76
N GLN A 253 -11.71 -39.89 -0.54
CA GLN A 253 -10.48 -40.54 -1.05
C GLN A 253 -9.39 -39.56 -1.51
N GLU A 254 -9.53 -38.26 -1.20
CA GLU A 254 -8.66 -37.19 -1.73
C GLU A 254 -7.20 -37.39 -1.37
N GLU A 255 -6.90 -37.70 -0.10
CA GLU A 255 -5.53 -37.89 0.39
C GLU A 255 -4.85 -39.10 -0.26
N GLN A 256 -5.59 -40.21 -0.43
CA GLN A 256 -5.08 -41.41 -1.10
C GLN A 256 -4.73 -41.10 -2.56
N LYS A 257 -5.65 -40.49 -3.32
CA LYS A 257 -5.42 -40.12 -4.72
C LYS A 257 -4.29 -39.11 -4.87
N ALA A 258 -4.19 -38.15 -3.96
CA ALA A 258 -3.12 -37.17 -3.95
C ALA A 258 -1.74 -37.84 -3.82
N ASN A 259 -1.62 -38.79 -2.88
CA ASN A 259 -0.39 -39.55 -2.67
C ASN A 259 -0.05 -40.45 -3.86
N GLU A 260 -1.03 -41.08 -4.50
CA GLU A 260 -0.81 -41.93 -5.69
C GLU A 260 -0.23 -41.13 -6.87
N TRP A 261 -0.75 -39.93 -7.15
CA TRP A 261 -0.21 -39.03 -8.17
C TRP A 261 1.15 -38.45 -7.77
N GLY A 262 1.31 -38.08 -6.49
CA GLY A 262 2.56 -37.58 -5.93
C GLY A 262 3.70 -38.59 -6.05
N ALA A 263 3.44 -39.88 -5.84
CA ALA A 263 4.41 -40.96 -6.05
C ALA A 263 4.90 -41.06 -7.50
N LYS A 264 4.12 -40.57 -8.47
CA LYS A 264 4.49 -40.49 -9.89
C LYS A 264 5.15 -39.16 -10.26
N GLY A 265 5.39 -38.26 -9.30
CA GLY A 265 6.03 -36.98 -9.54
C GLY A 265 5.16 -35.96 -10.27
N VAL A 266 3.83 -36.13 -10.24
CA VAL A 266 2.84 -35.21 -10.83
C VAL A 266 1.98 -34.63 -9.70
N THR A 267 1.69 -33.34 -9.76
CA THR A 267 0.82 -32.67 -8.80
C THR A 267 -0.64 -32.78 -9.27
N PRO A 268 -1.53 -33.48 -8.53
CA PRO A 268 -2.92 -33.64 -8.96
C PRO A 268 -3.76 -32.41 -8.62
N ILE A 269 -4.74 -32.13 -9.48
CA ILE A 269 -5.83 -31.18 -9.28
C ILE A 269 -7.10 -32.03 -9.26
N LEU A 270 -7.54 -32.40 -8.05
CA LEU A 270 -8.63 -33.34 -7.86
C LEU A 270 -10.00 -32.65 -8.00
N TYR A 271 -10.96 -33.35 -8.59
CA TYR A 271 -12.37 -32.93 -8.62
C TYR A 271 -13.30 -34.07 -8.24
N ASN A 272 -14.42 -33.72 -7.60
CA ASN A 272 -15.34 -34.69 -7.04
C ASN A 272 -16.26 -35.29 -8.12
N VAL A 273 -16.34 -36.62 -8.13
CA VAL A 273 -17.27 -37.40 -8.96
C VAL A 273 -18.21 -38.19 -8.03
N PRO A 274 -19.53 -38.24 -8.29
CA PRO A 274 -20.45 -39.02 -7.47
C PRO A 274 -20.04 -40.50 -7.42
N ALA A 275 -20.07 -41.11 -6.22
CA ALA A 275 -19.63 -42.50 -6.01
C ALA A 275 -20.33 -43.48 -6.96
N GLY A 276 -19.55 -44.27 -7.70
CA GLY A 276 -20.05 -45.22 -8.71
C GLY A 276 -20.56 -44.61 -10.02
N SER A 277 -20.37 -43.30 -10.26
CA SER A 277 -20.70 -42.62 -11.51
C SER A 277 -19.47 -42.39 -12.38
N ILE A 278 -19.67 -42.33 -13.71
CA ILE A 278 -18.64 -41.97 -14.72
C ILE A 278 -18.90 -40.52 -15.21
N ASP A 279 -19.62 -39.72 -14.42
CA ASP A 279 -19.98 -38.36 -14.80
C ASP A 279 -18.84 -37.37 -14.52
N HIS A 280 -18.04 -37.10 -15.55
CA HIS A 280 -16.98 -36.09 -15.51
C HIS A 280 -17.42 -34.72 -16.06
N SER A 281 -18.72 -34.41 -16.05
CA SER A 281 -19.25 -33.11 -16.53
C SER A 281 -18.58 -31.91 -15.87
N ALA A 282 -18.22 -32.00 -14.58
CA ALA A 282 -17.51 -30.94 -13.86
C ALA A 282 -16.15 -30.57 -14.49
N LEU A 283 -15.38 -31.55 -14.97
CA LEU A 283 -14.12 -31.31 -15.67
C LEU A 283 -14.36 -30.59 -16.99
N HIS A 284 -15.27 -31.11 -17.82
CA HIS A 284 -15.57 -30.56 -19.14
C HIS A 284 -16.10 -29.12 -19.05
N ASN A 285 -17.07 -28.89 -18.15
CA ASN A 285 -17.62 -27.56 -17.90
C ASN A 285 -16.56 -26.59 -17.38
N THR A 286 -15.59 -27.05 -16.57
CA THR A 286 -14.49 -26.20 -16.09
C THR A 286 -13.56 -25.79 -17.23
N LEU A 287 -13.22 -26.70 -18.13
CA LEU A 287 -12.41 -26.40 -19.31
C LEU A 287 -13.13 -25.42 -20.25
N HIS A 288 -14.45 -25.55 -20.43
CA HIS A 288 -15.25 -24.59 -21.20
C HIS A 288 -15.20 -23.20 -20.56
N ALA A 289 -15.50 -23.11 -19.26
CA ALA A 289 -15.49 -21.84 -18.54
C ALA A 289 -14.09 -21.20 -18.51
N TRP A 290 -13.03 -22.01 -18.36
CA TRP A 290 -11.65 -21.52 -18.43
C TRP A 290 -11.32 -20.98 -19.83
N ALA A 291 -11.67 -21.72 -20.89
CA ALA A 291 -11.44 -21.27 -22.26
C ALA A 291 -12.20 -19.98 -22.60
N GLU A 292 -13.45 -19.85 -22.16
CA GLU A 292 -14.23 -18.62 -22.33
C GLU A 292 -13.61 -17.44 -21.57
N THR A 293 -13.23 -17.66 -20.32
CA THR A 293 -12.58 -16.63 -19.48
C THR A 293 -11.26 -16.16 -20.10
N TYR A 294 -10.47 -17.09 -20.65
CA TYR A 294 -9.23 -16.77 -21.35
C TYR A 294 -9.49 -16.05 -22.68
N ARG A 295 -10.45 -16.50 -23.49
CA ARG A 295 -10.83 -15.84 -24.75
C ARG A 295 -11.29 -14.40 -24.53
N ASP A 296 -12.00 -14.15 -23.44
CA ASP A 296 -12.54 -12.82 -23.14
C ASP A 296 -11.49 -11.93 -22.42
N GLY A 297 -10.29 -12.45 -22.10
CA GLY A 297 -9.20 -11.66 -21.49
C GLY A 297 -9.37 -11.32 -20.01
N VAL A 298 -10.32 -11.96 -19.34
CA VAL A 298 -10.66 -11.68 -17.93
C VAL A 298 -9.55 -12.07 -16.95
N GLN A 299 -8.66 -12.97 -17.37
CA GLN A 299 -7.47 -13.39 -16.61
C GLN A 299 -6.18 -12.69 -17.03
N GLY A 300 -6.26 -11.76 -17.99
CA GLY A 300 -5.12 -10.96 -18.41
C GLY A 300 -4.56 -10.14 -17.25
N LYS A 301 -3.26 -9.83 -17.32
CA LYS A 301 -2.57 -9.06 -16.27
C LYS A 301 -3.24 -7.71 -16.01
N GLU A 302 -3.69 -7.01 -17.05
CA GLU A 302 -4.46 -5.76 -16.92
C GLU A 302 -5.84 -5.97 -16.26
N ALA A 303 -6.55 -7.06 -16.60
CA ALA A 303 -7.83 -7.40 -15.97
C ALA A 303 -7.69 -7.76 -14.49
N ILE A 304 -6.59 -8.43 -14.10
CA ILE A 304 -6.26 -8.70 -12.69
C ILE A 304 -6.08 -7.39 -11.92
N VAL A 305 -5.38 -6.41 -12.51
CA VAL A 305 -5.22 -5.08 -11.93
C VAL A 305 -6.57 -4.41 -11.73
N VAL A 306 -7.42 -4.37 -12.77
CA VAL A 306 -8.77 -3.77 -12.68
C VAL A 306 -9.63 -4.43 -11.60
N LYS A 307 -9.56 -5.77 -11.49
CA LYS A 307 -10.36 -6.53 -10.53
C LYS A 307 -9.92 -6.32 -9.07
N HIS A 308 -8.62 -6.14 -8.84
CA HIS A 308 -8.05 -6.11 -7.49
C HIS A 308 -7.58 -4.73 -7.01
N ALA A 309 -7.43 -3.75 -7.90
CA ALA A 309 -7.06 -2.37 -7.55
C ALA A 309 -7.98 -1.70 -6.50
N PRO A 310 -9.32 -1.91 -6.51
CA PRO A 310 -10.19 -1.36 -5.46
C PRO A 310 -10.01 -2.03 -4.09
N ALA A 311 -9.46 -3.24 -4.06
CA ALA A 311 -9.31 -4.01 -2.82
C ALA A 311 -8.08 -3.53 -2.03
N ARG A 312 -8.16 -3.58 -0.70
CA ARG A 312 -7.00 -3.37 0.18
C ARG A 312 -6.17 -4.64 0.25
N PRO A 313 -4.82 -4.55 0.24
CA PRO A 313 -3.97 -5.73 0.42
C PRO A 313 -4.23 -6.34 1.80
N GLN A 314 -4.51 -7.64 1.85
CA GLN A 314 -4.75 -8.39 3.10
C GLN A 314 -4.23 -9.82 2.94
N ASP A 315 -3.85 -10.45 4.05
CA ASP A 315 -3.47 -11.85 4.08
C ASP A 315 -4.68 -12.75 3.78
N THR A 316 -4.44 -13.87 3.12
CA THR A 316 -5.50 -14.77 2.62
C THR A 316 -5.01 -16.22 2.66
N THR A 317 -5.87 -17.16 2.26
CA THR A 317 -5.46 -18.57 2.10
C THR A 317 -4.40 -18.70 1.01
N LYS A 318 -3.59 -19.77 1.07
CA LYS A 318 -2.56 -20.06 0.05
C LYS A 318 -3.10 -20.09 -1.38
N GLN A 319 -4.36 -20.52 -1.52
CA GLN A 319 -5.06 -20.72 -2.80
C GLN A 319 -5.70 -19.43 -3.36
N ASP A 320 -5.80 -18.36 -2.56
CA ASP A 320 -6.39 -17.07 -2.98
C ASP A 320 -5.42 -15.89 -2.76
N ASN A 321 -4.16 -16.08 -3.15
CA ASN A 321 -3.10 -15.09 -3.00
C ASN A 321 -3.24 -13.92 -4.00
N PHE A 322 -4.29 -13.13 -3.86
CA PHE A 322 -4.57 -12.01 -4.77
C PHE A 322 -3.49 -10.92 -4.73
N VAL A 323 -2.85 -10.71 -3.58
CA VAL A 323 -1.71 -9.79 -3.45
C VAL A 323 -0.55 -10.28 -4.32
N GLY A 324 -0.25 -11.58 -4.27
CA GLY A 324 0.73 -12.22 -5.15
C GLY A 324 0.38 -12.09 -6.63
N ARG A 325 -0.91 -12.27 -6.99
CA ARG A 325 -1.41 -12.06 -8.37
C ARG A 325 -1.23 -10.62 -8.82
N MET A 326 -1.54 -9.66 -7.96
CA MET A 326 -1.38 -8.23 -8.22
C MET A 326 0.09 -7.88 -8.45
N LEU A 327 0.98 -8.32 -7.56
CA LEU A 327 2.41 -8.16 -7.72
C LEU A 327 2.88 -8.75 -9.05
N TRP A 328 2.42 -9.97 -9.40
CA TRP A 328 2.78 -10.65 -10.65
C TRP A 328 2.36 -9.87 -11.88
N ALA A 329 1.11 -9.39 -11.91
CA ALA A 329 0.60 -8.55 -12.98
C ALA A 329 1.42 -7.25 -13.13
N LEU A 330 1.71 -6.57 -12.01
CA LEU A 330 2.48 -5.32 -12.01
C LEU A 330 3.95 -5.49 -12.40
N SER A 331 4.50 -6.69 -12.32
CA SER A 331 5.90 -6.97 -12.70
C SER A 331 6.09 -7.20 -14.20
N ASP A 332 5.05 -7.01 -15.00
CA ASP A 332 5.12 -7.18 -16.44
C ASP A 332 6.11 -6.18 -17.08
N LYS A 333 6.94 -6.70 -18.00
CA LYS A 333 8.00 -5.92 -18.66
C LYS A 333 7.47 -4.79 -19.53
N SER A 334 6.23 -4.87 -20.01
CA SER A 334 5.61 -3.82 -20.83
C SER A 334 5.24 -2.56 -20.02
N GLY A 335 5.14 -2.67 -18.69
CA GLY A 335 4.66 -1.58 -17.84
C GLY A 335 3.15 -1.28 -17.98
N LEU A 336 2.42 -1.92 -18.90
CA LEU A 336 1.01 -1.64 -19.15
C LEU A 336 0.11 -1.93 -17.93
N PRO A 337 0.24 -3.07 -17.22
CA PRO A 337 -0.53 -3.30 -16.00
C PRO A 337 -0.23 -2.28 -14.89
N ALA A 338 1.03 -1.82 -14.79
CA ALA A 338 1.40 -0.77 -13.85
C ALA A 338 0.80 0.59 -14.24
N LYS A 339 0.76 0.92 -15.54
CA LYS A 339 0.02 2.07 -16.06
C LYS A 339 -1.46 1.99 -15.67
N ARG A 340 -2.10 0.83 -15.87
CA ARG A 340 -3.50 0.61 -15.48
C ARG A 340 -3.74 0.81 -14.00
N PHE A 341 -2.85 0.31 -13.15
CA PHE A 341 -2.97 0.51 -11.70
C PHE A 341 -2.86 2.00 -11.34
N ALA A 342 -1.94 2.72 -11.96
CA ALA A 342 -1.72 4.13 -11.68
C ALA A 342 -2.87 5.03 -12.16
N ASP A 343 -3.45 4.71 -13.30
CA ASP A 343 -4.54 5.45 -13.93
C ASP A 343 -5.93 5.00 -13.41
N PHE A 344 -6.00 4.03 -12.48
CA PHE A 344 -7.27 3.49 -11.97
C PHE A 344 -8.05 4.54 -11.14
N ASP A 345 -9.37 4.59 -11.31
CA ASP A 345 -10.26 5.58 -10.69
C ASP A 345 -11.47 4.90 -10.02
N PRO A 346 -11.68 4.99 -8.70
CA PRO A 346 -10.93 5.79 -7.73
C PRO A 346 -9.51 5.26 -7.51
N VAL A 347 -8.61 6.14 -7.04
CA VAL A 347 -7.19 5.78 -6.84
C VAL A 347 -7.05 4.56 -5.91
N PRO A 348 -6.15 3.61 -6.22
CA PRO A 348 -5.84 2.52 -5.29
C PRO A 348 -5.22 3.04 -3.98
N SER A 349 -5.55 2.40 -2.84
CA SER A 349 -5.08 2.82 -1.50
C SER A 349 -3.56 2.77 -1.36
N LEU A 350 -3.00 3.77 -0.66
CA LEU A 350 -1.58 3.83 -0.29
C LEU A 350 -1.11 2.61 0.52
N ASP A 351 -2.04 1.85 1.13
CA ASP A 351 -1.75 0.62 1.85
C ASP A 351 -1.01 -0.41 0.96
N TRP A 352 -1.24 -0.41 -0.37
CA TRP A 352 -0.45 -1.21 -1.32
C TRP A 352 1.06 -0.92 -1.23
N LEU A 353 1.46 0.34 -1.03
CA LEU A 353 2.87 0.70 -0.88
C LEU A 353 3.43 0.18 0.45
N LEU A 354 2.73 0.47 1.54
CA LEU A 354 3.21 0.29 2.92
C LEU A 354 3.23 -1.18 3.31
N GLU A 355 2.19 -1.93 2.95
CA GLU A 355 1.97 -3.30 3.41
C GLU A 355 2.46 -4.35 2.42
N THR A 356 2.70 -4.01 1.14
CA THR A 356 3.10 -5.02 0.15
C THR A 356 4.30 -4.61 -0.70
N PHE A 357 4.24 -3.49 -1.43
CA PHE A 357 5.28 -3.15 -2.41
C PHE A 357 6.64 -2.86 -1.77
N SER A 358 6.64 -2.40 -0.52
CA SER A 358 7.85 -2.11 0.27
C SER A 358 8.44 -3.32 1.00
N LEU A 359 7.72 -4.44 1.10
CA LEU A 359 8.18 -5.64 1.79
C LEU A 359 9.19 -6.39 0.94
N GLU A 360 10.32 -6.79 1.54
CA GLU A 360 11.41 -7.49 0.87
C GLU A 360 11.15 -9.01 0.80
N THR A 361 10.06 -9.38 0.13
CA THR A 361 9.59 -10.78 0.02
C THR A 361 10.26 -11.55 -1.12
N PHE A 362 10.63 -10.88 -2.22
CA PHE A 362 11.21 -11.53 -3.40
C PHE A 362 12.64 -12.03 -3.14
N GLY A 363 12.98 -13.16 -3.77
CA GLY A 363 14.29 -13.81 -3.65
C GLY A 363 14.96 -14.11 -4.99
N HIS A 364 15.98 -14.98 -4.98
CA HIS A 364 16.78 -15.34 -6.17
C HIS A 364 15.97 -15.86 -7.35
N GLU A 365 14.92 -16.64 -7.09
CA GLU A 365 14.05 -17.23 -8.13
C GLU A 365 13.21 -16.18 -8.86
N ASP A 366 12.91 -15.06 -8.20
CA ASP A 366 12.11 -13.96 -8.75
C ASP A 366 12.91 -13.03 -9.67
N LEU A 367 14.24 -13.17 -9.75
CA LEU A 367 15.08 -12.32 -10.61
C LEU A 367 14.68 -12.38 -12.09
N ILE A 368 14.31 -13.57 -12.57
CA ILE A 368 13.90 -13.81 -13.97
C ILE A 368 12.67 -12.96 -14.33
N ARG A 369 11.75 -12.80 -13.39
CA ARG A 369 10.51 -12.03 -13.56
C ARG A 369 10.79 -10.56 -13.86
N PHE A 370 11.83 -10.00 -13.26
CA PHE A 370 12.27 -8.62 -13.50
C PHE A 370 13.32 -8.50 -14.61
N GLY A 371 13.52 -9.57 -15.39
CA GLY A 371 14.48 -9.57 -16.51
C GLY A 371 15.95 -9.56 -16.06
N VAL A 372 16.23 -9.93 -14.81
CA VAL A 372 17.60 -10.08 -14.29
C VAL A 372 18.00 -11.55 -14.40
N PRO A 373 19.08 -11.90 -15.11
CA PRO A 373 19.52 -13.29 -15.19
C PRO A 373 20.06 -13.74 -13.81
N PRO A 374 19.51 -14.81 -13.21
CA PRO A 374 20.02 -15.33 -11.94
C PRO A 374 21.41 -15.94 -12.13
N GLN A 375 22.25 -15.85 -11.10
CA GLN A 375 23.54 -16.57 -11.07
C GLN A 375 23.30 -18.08 -10.92
N GLU A 376 24.26 -18.90 -11.39
CA GLU A 376 24.21 -20.36 -11.25
C GLU A 376 24.19 -20.81 -9.79
N GLU A 377 24.88 -20.08 -8.90
CA GLU A 377 24.79 -20.28 -7.45
C GLU A 377 23.59 -19.52 -6.88
N LYS A 378 22.72 -20.23 -6.13
CA LYS A 378 21.53 -19.66 -5.49
C LYS A 378 21.92 -18.81 -4.28
N ASP A 379 21.69 -17.50 -4.35
CA ASP A 379 21.84 -16.61 -3.20
C ASP A 379 20.59 -16.69 -2.30
N THR A 380 20.72 -17.32 -1.14
CA THR A 380 19.62 -17.46 -0.16
C THR A 380 19.42 -16.21 0.70
N LYS A 381 20.37 -15.26 0.69
CA LYS A 381 20.31 -14.02 1.46
C LYS A 381 19.71 -12.86 0.67
N LEU A 382 19.66 -12.96 -0.65
CA LEU A 382 19.08 -11.92 -1.50
C LEU A 382 17.59 -11.75 -1.20
N ARG A 383 17.23 -10.55 -0.75
CA ARG A 383 15.85 -10.11 -0.51
C ARG A 383 15.65 -8.74 -1.12
N PHE A 384 14.55 -8.55 -1.85
CA PHE A 384 14.21 -7.28 -2.49
C PHE A 384 12.69 -7.12 -2.63
N SER A 385 12.24 -5.92 -3.01
CA SER A 385 10.82 -5.56 -3.09
C SER A 385 10.46 -4.99 -4.47
N LEU A 386 9.18 -4.66 -4.72
CA LEU A 386 8.76 -4.10 -6.01
C LEU A 386 9.38 -2.71 -6.25
N VAL A 387 9.51 -1.90 -5.19
CA VAL A 387 9.99 -0.50 -5.22
C VAL A 387 11.48 -0.36 -4.91
N ARG A 388 12.14 -1.46 -4.55
CA ARG A 388 13.59 -1.57 -4.33
C ARG A 388 14.07 -2.89 -4.89
N ARG A 389 14.58 -2.89 -6.13
CA ARG A 389 15.01 -4.13 -6.82
C ARG A 389 16.35 -3.98 -7.56
N PRO A 390 17.06 -5.10 -7.79
CA PRO A 390 18.28 -5.10 -8.60
C PRO A 390 18.01 -4.61 -10.02
N ALA A 391 18.93 -3.82 -10.58
CA ALA A 391 18.92 -3.47 -11.98
C ALA A 391 19.39 -4.65 -12.86
N SER A 392 19.02 -4.66 -14.14
CA SER A 392 19.34 -5.74 -15.10
C SER A 392 20.84 -5.99 -15.28
N TYR A 393 21.69 -5.03 -14.92
CA TYR A 393 23.14 -5.16 -14.96
C TYR A 393 23.72 -5.42 -13.57
N THR A 394 24.57 -6.43 -13.43
CA THR A 394 25.11 -6.93 -12.14
C THR A 394 25.91 -5.92 -11.33
N ARG A 395 26.39 -4.83 -11.95
CA ARG A 395 27.08 -3.72 -11.26
C ARG A 395 26.27 -2.43 -11.21
N ALA A 396 25.05 -2.42 -11.73
CA ALA A 396 24.19 -1.24 -11.64
C ALA A 396 23.65 -1.12 -10.20
N PRO A 397 23.49 0.11 -9.70
CA PRO A 397 22.86 0.34 -8.41
C PRO A 397 21.42 -0.19 -8.42
N TYR A 398 20.88 -0.46 -7.23
CA TYR A 398 19.50 -0.88 -7.08
C TYR A 398 18.56 0.21 -7.61
N MET A 399 17.53 -0.20 -8.37
CA MET A 399 16.41 0.66 -8.71
C MET A 399 15.56 0.87 -7.46
N CYS A 400 15.48 2.12 -6.99
CA CYS A 400 14.78 2.50 -5.76
C CYS A 400 13.91 3.74 -6.01
N LEU A 401 12.68 3.77 -5.46
CA LEU A 401 11.84 4.99 -5.47
C LEU A 401 12.36 6.07 -4.51
N ALA A 402 12.84 5.66 -3.34
CA ALA A 402 13.51 6.49 -2.34
C ALA A 402 14.81 5.81 -1.90
N SER A 403 15.87 6.58 -1.70
CA SER A 403 17.21 6.06 -1.45
C SER A 403 17.96 6.80 -0.34
N ARG A 404 18.91 6.11 0.29
CA ARG A 404 19.80 6.64 1.35
C ARG A 404 21.09 7.26 0.80
N GLY A 405 21.19 7.48 -0.51
CA GLY A 405 22.38 8.01 -1.19
C GLY A 405 22.16 8.12 -2.69
N VAL A 406 23.20 8.49 -3.44
CA VAL A 406 23.11 8.77 -4.90
C VAL A 406 22.82 7.50 -5.71
N ALA A 407 21.55 7.10 -5.79
CA ALA A 407 21.08 5.99 -6.62
C ALA A 407 20.76 6.48 -8.03
N ASN A 408 21.78 6.60 -8.89
CA ASN A 408 21.64 7.01 -10.29
C ASN A 408 21.25 5.85 -11.23
N SER A 409 20.32 4.97 -10.82
CA SER A 409 19.76 3.95 -11.73
C SER A 409 18.64 4.55 -12.56
N GLN A 410 18.62 4.27 -13.87
CA GLN A 410 17.44 4.54 -14.69
C GLN A 410 16.29 3.62 -14.28
N TRP A 411 15.07 4.14 -14.31
CA TRP A 411 13.85 3.41 -13.98
C TRP A 411 13.22 2.81 -15.22
N ASP A 412 12.70 1.60 -15.08
CA ASP A 412 11.81 1.00 -16.07
C ASP A 412 10.40 1.60 -16.02
N ASP A 413 9.55 1.20 -16.97
CA ASP A 413 8.19 1.72 -17.09
C ASP A 413 7.32 1.42 -15.87
N VAL A 414 7.54 0.26 -15.22
CA VAL A 414 6.81 -0.11 -14.00
C VAL A 414 7.07 0.92 -12.90
N MET A 415 8.33 1.24 -12.60
CA MET A 415 8.67 2.23 -11.55
C MET A 415 8.12 3.62 -11.86
N ASN A 416 8.15 4.03 -13.14
CA ASN A 416 7.57 5.30 -13.58
C ASN A 416 6.06 5.36 -13.32
N HIS A 417 5.32 4.29 -13.63
CA HIS A 417 3.88 4.25 -13.40
C HIS A 417 3.51 4.14 -11.92
N ILE A 418 4.23 3.34 -11.14
CA ILE A 418 4.03 3.28 -9.68
C ILE A 418 4.29 4.66 -9.05
N PHE A 419 5.27 5.42 -9.51
CA PHE A 419 5.49 6.78 -8.99
C PHE A 419 4.38 7.77 -9.39
N ARG A 420 3.84 7.68 -10.61
CA ARG A 420 2.66 8.47 -11.02
C ARG A 420 1.45 8.22 -10.12
N TRP A 421 1.27 6.99 -9.66
CA TRP A 421 0.26 6.64 -8.67
C TRP A 421 0.51 7.32 -7.31
N LEU A 422 1.75 7.33 -6.81
CA LEU A 422 2.09 7.96 -5.53
C LEU A 422 1.81 9.48 -5.51
N ILE A 423 1.99 10.15 -6.64
CA ILE A 423 1.67 11.59 -6.80
C ILE A 423 0.16 11.88 -6.67
N ARG A 424 -0.69 10.85 -6.70
CA ARG A 424 -2.13 11.01 -6.43
C ARG A 424 -2.46 10.96 -4.94
N HIS A 425 -1.47 10.82 -4.06
CA HIS A 425 -1.60 10.76 -2.59
C HIS A 425 -0.79 11.85 -1.87
N LEU A 426 -0.57 13.01 -2.51
CA LEU A 426 0.28 14.07 -1.96
C LEU A 426 -0.22 14.65 -0.63
N ASP A 427 -1.51 14.51 -0.29
CA ASP A 427 -2.05 14.97 0.99
C ASP A 427 -1.98 13.92 2.11
N ASP A 428 -1.46 12.72 1.84
CA ASP A 428 -1.27 11.69 2.88
C ASP A 428 0.12 11.82 3.55
N PRO A 429 0.20 12.19 4.85
CA PRO A 429 1.48 12.36 5.55
C PRO A 429 2.29 11.05 5.64
N ARG A 430 1.64 9.88 5.52
CA ARG A 430 2.33 8.57 5.55
C ARG A 430 3.30 8.43 4.36
N LEU A 431 3.03 9.09 3.24
CA LEU A 431 3.89 9.03 2.05
C LEU A 431 5.22 9.76 2.29
N ILE A 432 5.20 10.99 2.83
CA ILE A 432 6.43 11.74 3.08
C ILE A 432 7.25 11.12 4.22
N ILE A 433 6.59 10.57 5.24
CA ILE A 433 7.24 9.79 6.30
C ILE A 433 7.94 8.55 5.70
N TRP A 434 7.27 7.82 4.81
CA TRP A 434 7.86 6.66 4.14
C TRP A 434 9.10 7.05 3.31
N ILE A 435 9.07 8.18 2.60
CA ILE A 435 10.23 8.69 1.86
C ILE A 435 11.37 9.03 2.83
N ALA A 436 11.07 9.71 3.94
CA ALA A 436 12.05 10.08 4.96
C ALA A 436 12.71 8.84 5.62
N GLU A 437 11.94 7.83 6.03
CA GLU A 437 12.45 6.57 6.61
C GLU A 437 13.38 5.80 5.65
N ARG A 438 13.15 5.95 4.33
CA ARG A 438 13.90 5.30 3.26
C ARG A 438 15.07 6.13 2.72
N GLY A 439 15.37 7.27 3.35
CA GLY A 439 16.59 8.05 3.10
C GLY A 439 16.36 9.45 2.53
N GLY A 440 15.12 9.88 2.31
CA GLY A 440 14.78 11.26 1.96
C GLY A 440 15.19 11.72 0.55
N GLN A 441 16.05 10.99 -0.17
CA GLN A 441 16.45 11.34 -1.54
C GLN A 441 15.60 10.63 -2.58
N LEU A 442 14.95 11.46 -3.41
CA LEU A 442 14.24 11.04 -4.61
C LEU A 442 15.12 11.20 -5.85
N GLN A 443 14.82 10.44 -6.89
CA GLN A 443 15.47 10.61 -8.20
C GLN A 443 15.05 11.95 -8.84
N GLU A 444 15.89 12.56 -9.66
CA GLU A 444 15.60 13.83 -10.35
C GLU A 444 14.26 13.81 -11.12
N ARG A 445 13.94 12.69 -11.79
CA ARG A 445 12.66 12.53 -12.48
C ARG A 445 11.45 12.58 -11.54
N CYS A 446 11.59 12.10 -10.31
CA CYS A 446 10.54 12.16 -9.28
C CYS A 446 10.27 13.60 -8.86
N ILE A 447 11.35 14.34 -8.61
CA ILE A 447 11.31 15.74 -8.20
C ILE A 447 10.56 16.54 -9.26
N PHE A 448 10.90 16.35 -10.54
CA PHE A 448 10.19 16.97 -11.66
C PHE A 448 8.69 16.62 -11.68
N LEU A 449 8.33 15.34 -11.52
CA LEU A 449 6.92 14.93 -11.56
C LEU A 449 6.10 15.46 -10.38
N ILE A 450 6.70 15.57 -9.19
CA ILE A 450 6.05 16.19 -8.02
C ILE A 450 5.86 17.69 -8.29
N GLN A 451 6.89 18.39 -8.75
CA GLN A 451 6.84 19.83 -9.06
C GLN A 451 5.78 20.13 -10.13
N ASP A 452 5.82 19.42 -11.27
CA ASP A 452 4.83 19.57 -12.35
C ASP A 452 3.39 19.37 -11.84
N ARG A 453 3.18 18.40 -10.94
CA ARG A 453 1.87 18.18 -10.33
C ARG A 453 1.45 19.32 -9.42
N LEU A 454 2.34 19.78 -8.55
CA LEU A 454 2.06 20.88 -7.61
C LEU A 454 1.75 22.18 -8.38
N ASP A 455 2.53 22.49 -9.41
CA ASP A 455 2.33 23.66 -10.27
C ASP A 455 1.00 23.60 -11.01
N ARG A 456 0.64 22.43 -11.56
CA ARG A 456 -0.66 22.22 -12.19
C ARG A 456 -1.84 22.40 -11.23
N LEU A 457 -1.72 21.91 -10.00
CA LEU A 457 -2.76 22.08 -8.99
C LEU A 457 -2.88 23.55 -8.55
N ALA A 458 -1.76 24.25 -8.37
CA ALA A 458 -1.74 25.67 -8.06
C ALA A 458 -2.35 26.53 -9.18
N ALA A 459 -2.08 26.20 -10.45
CA ALA A 459 -2.70 26.88 -11.59
C ALA A 459 -4.22 26.72 -11.59
N LEU A 460 -4.74 25.52 -11.32
CA LEU A 460 -6.18 25.27 -11.23
C LEU A 460 -6.86 26.06 -10.09
N GLU A 461 -6.17 26.25 -8.96
CA GLU A 461 -6.64 27.06 -7.83
C GLU A 461 -6.67 28.55 -8.18
N LEU A 462 -5.61 29.06 -8.83
CA LEU A 462 -5.52 30.46 -9.27
C LEU A 462 -6.57 30.82 -10.33
N ASP A 463 -6.82 29.90 -11.25
CA ASP A 463 -7.83 30.06 -12.31
C ASP A 463 -9.27 29.93 -11.80
N GLY A 464 -9.47 29.57 -10.52
CA GLY A 464 -10.79 29.41 -9.90
C GLY A 464 -11.58 28.20 -10.43
N ASN A 465 -10.91 27.18 -10.97
CA ASN A 465 -11.54 26.01 -11.57
C ASN A 465 -11.93 24.96 -10.52
N ALA A 466 -12.89 25.31 -9.65
CA ALA A 466 -13.37 24.47 -8.56
C ALA A 466 -13.90 23.11 -9.05
N ALA A 467 -14.54 23.06 -10.22
CA ALA A 467 -15.12 21.83 -10.77
C ALA A 467 -14.05 20.77 -11.09
N GLU A 468 -12.90 21.16 -11.66
CA GLU A 468 -11.81 20.22 -11.95
C GLU A 468 -11.11 19.74 -10.67
N LEU A 469 -10.95 20.62 -9.68
CA LEU A 469 -10.40 20.25 -8.37
C LEU A 469 -11.31 19.27 -7.63
N ASP A 470 -12.62 19.50 -7.65
CA ASP A 470 -13.59 18.60 -7.05
C ASP A 470 -13.64 17.26 -7.79
N ARG A 471 -13.48 17.26 -9.11
CA ARG A 471 -13.31 16.02 -9.88
C ARG A 471 -12.06 15.23 -9.48
N ILE A 472 -10.94 15.91 -9.27
CA ILE A 472 -9.70 15.30 -8.79
C ILE A 472 -9.88 14.74 -7.37
N ARG A 473 -10.58 15.45 -6.48
CA ARG A 473 -10.90 14.99 -5.12
C ARG A 473 -11.86 13.80 -5.13
N LEU A 474 -12.83 13.78 -6.03
CA LEU A 474 -13.77 12.67 -6.20
C LEU A 474 -13.07 11.40 -6.69
N SER A 475 -12.03 11.50 -7.53
CA SER A 475 -11.25 10.35 -7.98
C SER A 475 -10.12 9.96 -7.03
N SER A 476 -9.52 10.94 -6.36
CA SER A 476 -8.51 10.75 -5.32
C SER A 476 -8.70 11.76 -4.19
N PRO A 477 -9.26 11.35 -3.05
CA PRO A 477 -9.54 12.24 -1.92
C PRO A 477 -8.29 12.97 -1.40
N LYS A 478 -7.12 12.32 -1.45
CA LYS A 478 -5.84 12.85 -0.94
C LYS A 478 -4.88 13.32 -2.04
N ALA A 479 -5.38 13.64 -3.24
CA ALA A 479 -4.52 14.11 -4.33
C ALA A 479 -4.12 15.58 -4.24
N VAL A 480 -4.95 16.42 -3.64
CA VAL A 480 -4.72 17.87 -3.54
C VAL A 480 -4.14 18.16 -2.15
N PRO A 481 -2.83 18.47 -2.05
CA PRO A 481 -2.22 18.73 -0.75
C PRO A 481 -2.74 20.04 -0.15
N GLY A 482 -3.15 19.97 1.10
CA GLY A 482 -3.48 21.14 1.91
C GLY A 482 -2.24 22.02 2.17
N PRO A 483 -2.43 23.24 2.71
CA PRO A 483 -1.35 24.21 2.91
C PRO A 483 -0.16 23.64 3.71
N LEU A 484 -0.44 22.88 4.78
CA LEU A 484 0.59 22.28 5.63
C LEU A 484 1.39 21.19 4.92
N MET A 485 0.73 20.37 4.09
CA MET A 485 1.42 19.33 3.30
C MET A 485 2.31 19.96 2.21
N ARG A 486 1.92 21.10 1.61
CA ARG A 486 2.77 21.81 0.63
C ARG A 486 4.09 22.27 1.23
N ILE A 487 4.08 22.75 2.47
CA ILE A 487 5.30 23.14 3.19
C ILE A 487 6.24 21.92 3.30
N LEU A 488 5.72 20.77 3.72
CA LEU A 488 6.52 19.55 3.83
C LEU A 488 7.09 19.08 2.47
N TRP A 489 6.31 19.18 1.38
CA TRP A 489 6.82 18.87 0.04
C TRP A 489 7.90 19.85 -0.41
N ASN A 490 7.76 21.14 -0.14
CA ASN A 490 8.77 22.15 -0.47
C ASN A 490 10.08 21.93 0.29
N LEU A 491 10.01 21.49 1.55
CA LEU A 491 11.18 21.09 2.34
C LEU A 491 11.91 19.90 1.71
N LEU A 492 11.16 18.93 1.20
CA LEU A 492 11.72 17.77 0.50
C LEU A 492 12.37 18.19 -0.83
N LEU A 493 11.68 18.99 -1.64
CA LEU A 493 12.14 19.44 -2.96
C LEU A 493 13.36 20.37 -2.88
N SER A 494 13.51 21.10 -1.77
CA SER A 494 14.62 22.05 -1.55
C SER A 494 15.85 21.41 -0.89
N ASP A 495 15.89 20.08 -0.79
CA ASP A 495 16.90 19.33 -0.02
C ASP A 495 17.07 19.94 1.38
N ARG A 496 15.98 20.07 2.14
CA ARG A 496 16.00 20.51 3.54
C ARG A 496 15.72 19.38 4.52
N LEU A 497 15.45 18.17 4.05
CA LEU A 497 15.27 17.00 4.92
C LEU A 497 16.62 16.36 5.30
N LYS A 498 16.74 15.94 6.56
CA LYS A 498 17.91 15.19 7.06
C LYS A 498 17.80 13.72 6.68
N ILE A 499 18.89 13.15 6.17
CA ILE A 499 19.01 11.74 5.82
C ILE A 499 19.51 10.95 7.04
N PRO A 500 18.77 9.95 7.54
CA PRO A 500 19.26 9.08 8.61
C PRO A 500 20.44 8.22 8.13
N GLY A 501 21.59 8.34 8.81
CA GLY A 501 22.76 7.46 8.61
C GLY A 501 23.82 7.94 7.61
N HIS A 502 23.62 9.09 6.95
CA HIS A 502 24.69 9.76 6.20
C HIS A 502 25.25 10.91 7.04
N ASN A 503 26.32 10.64 7.79
CA ASN A 503 26.90 11.61 8.72
C ASN A 503 28.20 12.18 8.16
N PRO A 504 28.15 13.34 7.48
CA PRO A 504 29.35 13.93 6.96
C PRO A 504 30.24 14.41 8.11
N ASP A 505 31.51 13.96 8.08
CA ASP A 505 32.43 14.08 9.21
C ASP A 505 33.04 15.48 9.33
N LEU A 506 32.60 16.25 10.34
CA LEU A 506 33.16 17.56 10.70
C LEU A 506 34.62 17.45 11.17
N TYR A 507 35.04 16.32 11.76
CA TYR A 507 36.42 16.08 12.18
C TYR A 507 37.39 16.04 10.99
N SER A 508 36.96 15.48 9.85
CA SER A 508 37.73 15.51 8.60
C SER A 508 37.99 16.94 8.12
N TRP A 509 37.04 17.86 8.33
CA TRP A 509 37.16 19.26 7.95
C TRP A 509 38.16 19.98 8.86
N PHE A 510 38.08 19.79 10.17
CA PHE A 510 39.06 20.36 11.11
C PHE A 510 40.48 19.88 10.83
N ARG A 511 40.69 18.60 10.50
CA ARG A 511 42.00 18.09 10.07
C ARG A 511 42.55 18.80 8.83
N GLN A 512 41.70 19.11 7.86
CA GLN A 512 42.09 19.88 6.67
C GLN A 512 42.46 21.32 7.03
N LEU A 513 41.75 21.94 7.98
CA LEU A 513 42.03 23.31 8.43
C LEU A 513 43.40 23.41 9.11
N LYS A 514 43.77 22.37 9.89
CA LYS A 514 45.10 22.29 10.50
C LYS A 514 46.22 22.17 9.46
N ARG A 515 45.99 21.43 8.38
CA ARG A 515 47.00 21.15 7.36
C ARG A 515 47.17 22.29 6.36
N ASP A 516 46.06 22.82 5.86
CA ASP A 516 46.04 23.66 4.65
C ASP A 516 45.57 25.11 4.93
N GLY A 517 45.07 25.41 6.13
CA GLY A 517 44.45 26.71 6.46
C GLY A 517 43.06 26.91 5.84
N LEU A 518 42.43 28.06 6.09
CA LEU A 518 41.08 28.34 5.57
C LEU A 518 41.13 28.75 4.10
N SER A 519 40.61 27.91 3.22
CA SER A 519 40.39 28.22 1.80
C SER A 519 38.91 28.44 1.47
N THR A 520 38.61 29.02 0.31
CA THR A 520 37.21 29.23 -0.15
C THR A 520 36.44 27.91 -0.28
N THR A 521 37.08 26.84 -0.76
CA THR A 521 36.43 25.51 -0.88
C THR A 521 36.16 24.89 0.50
N MET A 522 37.04 25.12 1.47
CA MET A 522 36.80 24.72 2.86
C MET A 522 35.63 25.48 3.48
N ARG A 523 35.51 26.78 3.21
CA ARG A 523 34.37 27.60 3.65
C ARG A 523 33.04 27.06 3.10
N PHE A 524 32.97 26.75 1.80
CA PHE A 524 31.76 26.14 1.21
C PHE A 524 31.44 24.77 1.80
N LYS A 525 32.47 23.94 2.04
CA LYS A 525 32.29 22.64 2.70
C LYS A 525 31.76 22.81 4.13
N LEU A 526 32.27 23.77 4.91
CA LEU A 526 31.78 24.05 6.26
C LEU A 526 30.32 24.50 6.25
N ARG A 527 29.96 25.41 5.34
CA ARG A 527 28.57 25.85 5.17
C ARG A 527 27.64 24.69 4.83
N GLY A 528 28.07 23.75 4.00
CA GLY A 528 27.32 22.52 3.72
C GLY A 528 27.18 21.60 4.94
N LEU A 529 28.23 21.47 5.77
CA LEU A 529 28.22 20.65 6.99
C LEU A 529 27.32 21.24 8.08
N LEU A 530 27.24 22.55 8.18
CA LEU A 530 26.45 23.27 9.19
C LEU A 530 25.09 23.73 8.67
N ALA A 531 24.68 23.33 7.45
CA ALA A 531 23.39 23.68 6.89
C ALA A 531 22.24 23.10 7.74
N PRO A 532 21.24 23.91 8.14
CA PRO A 532 20.09 23.44 8.89
C PRO A 532 19.20 22.53 8.02
N LYS A 533 18.69 21.47 8.63
CA LYS A 533 17.86 20.43 8.03
C LYS A 533 16.74 20.05 9.00
N VAL A 534 15.65 19.49 8.48
CA VAL A 534 14.51 18.99 9.26
C VAL A 534 14.52 17.47 9.24
N LEU A 535 14.48 16.85 10.41
CA LEU A 535 14.32 15.41 10.56
C LEU A 535 12.84 15.09 10.80
N LEU A 536 12.21 14.28 9.95
CA LEU A 536 10.82 13.85 10.08
C LEU A 536 10.72 12.49 10.75
N ARG A 537 9.71 12.31 11.62
CA ARG A 537 9.40 11.09 12.35
C ARG A 537 7.88 10.85 12.37
N LYS A 538 7.49 9.60 12.67
CA LYS A 538 6.07 9.25 12.87
C LYS A 538 5.51 10.07 14.05
N PRO A 539 4.32 10.68 13.91
CA PRO A 539 3.72 11.45 14.98
C PRO A 539 3.42 10.56 16.18
N ILE A 540 3.71 11.06 17.38
CA ILE A 540 3.34 10.41 18.63
C ILE A 540 1.93 10.90 18.97
N ARG A 541 0.90 10.06 18.77
CA ARG A 541 -0.46 10.41 19.20
C ARG A 541 -0.58 10.22 20.72
N TRP A 542 -0.90 11.30 21.42
CA TRP A 542 -1.28 11.26 22.83
C TRP A 542 -2.81 11.17 22.87
N ASP A 543 -3.37 10.21 23.62
CA ASP A 543 -4.82 9.95 23.71
C ASP A 543 -5.63 11.13 24.32
N TYR A 544 -4.97 12.21 24.76
CA TYR A 544 -5.62 13.35 25.42
C TYR A 544 -6.04 14.49 24.48
N ASP A 545 -5.58 14.52 23.23
CA ASP A 545 -6.06 15.52 22.25
C ASP A 545 -7.12 14.91 21.32
N VAL A 546 -8.32 14.73 21.88
CA VAL A 546 -9.54 14.64 21.07
C VAL A 546 -9.92 16.07 20.64
N SER A 547 -9.04 16.71 19.87
CA SER A 547 -9.41 17.85 19.04
C SER A 547 -9.81 17.34 17.66
N ASP A 548 -10.85 17.97 17.10
CA ASP A 548 -11.56 17.61 15.88
C ASP A 548 -10.61 17.09 14.77
N PRO A 549 -10.77 15.84 14.26
CA PRO A 549 -9.88 15.25 13.26
C PRO A 549 -9.89 15.95 11.89
N ASP A 550 -10.78 16.93 11.71
CA ASP A 550 -11.14 17.47 10.39
C ASP A 550 -10.22 18.59 9.90
N THR A 551 -9.41 19.22 10.77
CA THR A 551 -8.34 20.14 10.31
C THR A 551 -7.12 20.08 11.22
N PRO A 552 -5.97 19.55 10.76
CA PRO A 552 -4.74 19.66 11.53
C PRO A 552 -4.41 21.15 11.70
N LEU A 553 -4.48 21.63 12.94
CA LEU A 553 -4.19 23.03 13.28
C LEU A 553 -2.69 23.37 13.16
N SER A 554 -1.83 22.36 13.02
CA SER A 554 -0.37 22.48 13.00
C SER A 554 0.28 21.28 12.31
N ILE A 555 1.47 21.47 11.74
CA ILE A 555 2.30 20.43 11.12
C ILE A 555 2.60 19.30 12.11
N ARG A 556 2.72 19.58 13.42
CA ARG A 556 2.99 18.56 14.44
C ARG A 556 1.90 17.49 14.55
N HIS A 557 0.66 17.83 14.17
CA HIS A 557 -0.44 16.84 14.10
C HIS A 557 -0.28 15.87 12.91
N LEU A 558 0.41 16.30 11.84
CA LEU A 558 0.67 15.50 10.65
C LEU A 558 1.94 14.64 10.80
N VAL A 559 3.04 15.24 11.26
CA VAL A 559 4.38 14.64 11.33
C VAL A 559 5.12 15.20 12.53
N ASP A 560 5.83 14.33 13.27
CA ASP A 560 6.78 14.79 14.30
C ASP A 560 8.09 15.23 13.62
N TRP A 561 8.67 16.34 14.06
CA TRP A 561 9.84 16.89 13.39
C TRP A 561 10.82 17.56 14.35
N GLU A 562 12.09 17.56 13.97
CA GLU A 562 13.19 18.15 14.74
C GLU A 562 14.13 18.93 13.82
N LEU A 563 14.51 20.15 14.21
CA LEU A 563 15.54 20.94 13.52
C LEU A 563 16.93 20.43 13.92
N VAL A 564 17.70 20.01 12.93
CA VAL A 564 19.04 19.43 13.09
C VAL A 564 20.03 20.05 12.10
N LEU A 565 21.32 19.86 12.33
CA LEU A 565 22.36 20.27 11.37
C LEU A 565 22.74 19.11 10.44
N THR A 566 23.36 19.43 9.31
CA THR A 566 23.79 18.42 8.32
C THR A 566 24.88 17.50 8.85
N ALA A 567 25.79 17.98 9.68
CA ALA A 567 26.72 17.19 10.48
C ALA A 567 26.10 16.88 11.86
N ASP A 568 26.43 15.70 12.39
CA ASP A 568 26.02 15.31 13.75
C ASP A 568 27.16 15.64 14.74
N HIS A 569 26.84 15.78 16.03
CA HIS A 569 27.83 15.99 17.09
C HIS A 569 28.75 17.20 16.83
N VAL A 570 28.15 18.30 16.36
CA VAL A 570 28.87 19.54 16.06
C VAL A 570 29.57 20.07 17.31
N TYR A 571 28.89 20.11 18.44
CA TYR A 571 29.42 20.68 19.67
C TYR A 571 30.65 19.94 20.25
N PRO A 572 30.63 18.60 20.48
CA PRO A 572 31.81 17.87 20.93
C PRO A 572 33.04 18.11 20.03
N THR A 573 32.82 18.17 18.72
CA THR A 573 33.89 18.40 17.74
C THR A 573 34.49 19.81 17.85
N LEU A 574 33.67 20.82 18.16
CA LEU A 574 34.11 22.20 18.36
C LEU A 574 34.93 22.36 19.65
N ASN A 575 34.52 21.69 20.73
CA ASN A 575 35.14 21.84 22.05
C ASN A 575 36.51 21.14 22.19
N GLU A 576 36.80 20.14 21.35
CA GLU A 576 38.08 19.43 21.35
C GLU A 576 39.23 20.17 20.65
N GLN A 577 38.99 21.35 20.06
CA GLN A 577 39.93 21.99 19.13
C GLN A 577 40.25 23.44 19.50
N ASP A 578 41.17 23.63 20.44
CA ASP A 578 41.79 24.92 20.74
C ASP A 578 43.04 25.08 19.84
N ASN A 579 42.90 25.78 18.72
CA ASN A 579 43.93 25.80 17.67
C ASN A 579 44.01 27.19 17.00
N ASP A 580 45.21 27.75 16.88
CA ASP A 580 45.44 29.13 16.37
C ASP A 580 44.77 29.42 15.02
N ASN A 581 44.75 28.44 14.10
CA ASN A 581 44.11 28.57 12.78
C ASN A 581 42.58 28.76 12.86
N TRP A 582 41.91 28.24 13.90
CA TRP A 582 40.47 28.40 14.08
C TRP A 582 40.12 29.82 14.52
N ASN A 583 40.89 30.36 15.46
CA ASN A 583 40.73 31.75 15.92
C ASN A 583 40.95 32.77 14.79
N ILE A 584 41.85 32.48 13.84
CA ILE A 584 42.06 33.28 12.63
C ILE A 584 40.88 33.15 11.64
N ALA A 585 40.23 31.99 11.58
CA ALA A 585 39.11 31.72 10.67
C ALA A 585 37.79 32.35 11.14
N LEU A 586 37.56 32.44 12.45
CA LEU A 586 36.30 32.91 13.06
C LEU A 586 35.81 34.27 12.51
N PRO A 587 36.63 35.35 12.43
CA PRO A 587 36.21 36.62 11.85
C PRO A 587 35.80 36.55 10.37
N ILE A 588 36.38 35.62 9.61
CA ILE A 588 36.12 35.45 8.17
C ILE A 588 34.77 34.73 7.95
N LEU A 589 34.41 33.82 8.87
CA LEU A 589 33.22 32.97 8.80
C LEU A 589 31.95 33.61 9.38
N LEU A 590 32.05 34.80 10.00
CA LEU A 590 30.92 35.46 10.67
C LEU A 590 29.66 35.55 9.79
N ASN A 591 29.81 36.01 8.55
CA ASN A 591 28.68 36.16 7.63
C ASN A 591 28.08 34.80 7.23
N ASP A 592 28.89 33.75 7.14
CA ASP A 592 28.41 32.40 6.84
C ASP A 592 27.60 31.84 8.03
N PHE A 593 28.05 32.04 9.28
CA PHE A 593 27.28 31.63 10.47
C PHE A 593 26.00 32.45 10.66
N GLN A 594 26.05 33.75 10.37
CA GLN A 594 24.86 34.60 10.40
C GLN A 594 23.80 34.09 9.40
N GLN A 595 24.22 33.77 8.17
CA GLN A 595 23.30 33.23 7.16
C GLN A 595 22.75 31.86 7.57
N LEU A 596 23.58 30.97 8.12
CA LEU A 596 23.11 29.65 8.58
C LEU A 596 22.10 29.74 9.72
N LEU A 597 22.29 30.68 10.66
CA LEU A 597 21.34 30.92 11.73
C LEU A 597 20.04 31.52 11.20
N LEU A 598 20.12 32.43 10.22
CA LEU A 598 18.94 32.98 9.55
C LEU A 598 18.17 31.88 8.81
N ASP A 599 18.85 31.05 8.02
CA ASP A 599 18.25 29.90 7.32
C ASP A 599 17.55 28.94 8.31
N ALA A 600 18.11 28.77 9.52
CA ALA A 600 17.52 27.91 10.56
C ALA A 600 16.21 28.51 11.13
N LEU A 601 16.18 29.82 11.38
CA LEU A 601 15.01 30.52 11.90
C LEU A 601 13.91 30.67 10.83
N ASP A 602 14.29 30.91 9.57
CA ASP A 602 13.36 30.93 8.44
C ASP A 602 12.65 29.56 8.28
N LEU A 603 13.38 28.45 8.43
CA LEU A 603 12.79 27.11 8.40
C LEU A 603 11.82 26.88 9.58
N LEU A 604 12.13 27.37 10.77
CA LEU A 604 11.23 27.27 11.93
C LEU A 604 9.98 28.15 11.77
N HIS A 605 10.12 29.30 11.11
CA HIS A 605 9.00 30.17 10.77
C HIS A 605 8.06 29.49 9.75
N GLU A 606 8.61 28.88 8.70
CA GLU A 606 7.83 28.08 7.74
C GLU A 606 7.08 26.91 8.41
N LEU A 607 7.67 26.32 9.46
CA LEU A 607 7.05 25.24 10.23
C LEU A 607 6.02 25.73 11.28
N GLY A 608 5.87 27.05 11.45
CA GLY A 608 4.88 27.68 12.33
C GLY A 608 5.28 27.78 13.80
N GLU A 609 6.56 27.63 14.15
CA GLU A 609 7.04 27.67 15.56
C GLU A 609 7.70 29.00 15.95
N VAL A 610 8.07 29.83 14.97
CA VAL A 610 8.79 31.10 15.20
C VAL A 610 8.03 32.22 14.51
N ASP A 611 7.96 33.38 15.15
CA ASP A 611 7.51 34.63 14.55
C ASP A 611 8.45 35.80 14.93
N ALA A 612 8.04 37.04 14.67
CA ALA A 612 8.84 38.23 14.95
C ALA A 612 8.98 38.55 16.46
N PHE A 613 8.15 37.94 17.31
CA PHE A 613 8.07 38.26 18.74
C PHE A 613 8.40 37.08 19.64
N SER A 614 8.28 35.85 19.14
CA SER A 614 8.45 34.60 19.88
C SER A 614 9.29 33.60 19.07
N ASP A 615 10.33 33.08 19.70
CA ASP A 615 11.09 31.93 19.22
C ASP A 615 11.48 31.00 20.37
N ARG A 616 11.97 29.80 20.06
CA ARG A 616 12.39 28.81 21.07
C ARG A 616 13.86 28.97 21.51
N SER A 617 14.58 29.97 20.99
CA SER A 617 16.02 30.12 21.22
C SER A 617 16.36 30.33 22.69
N TYR A 618 15.51 31.03 23.44
CA TYR A 618 15.70 31.33 24.86
C TYR A 618 15.47 30.09 25.75
N TRP A 619 14.75 29.09 25.24
CA TRP A 619 14.60 27.80 25.89
C TRP A 619 15.78 26.87 25.55
N ASP A 620 16.12 26.76 24.26
CA ASP A 620 17.14 25.81 23.78
C ASP A 620 18.57 26.28 24.11
N LEU A 621 18.81 27.60 24.11
CA LEU A 621 20.04 28.26 24.57
C LEU A 621 19.72 29.41 25.54
N PRO A 622 19.58 29.13 26.85
CA PRO A 622 19.11 30.11 27.84
C PRO A 622 19.97 31.37 28.00
N SER A 623 21.26 31.32 27.68
CA SER A 623 22.12 32.50 27.69
C SER A 623 23.03 32.54 26.47
N ILE A 624 23.10 33.69 25.79
CA ILE A 624 24.11 33.89 24.73
C ILE A 624 25.52 33.84 25.33
N THR A 625 25.74 34.50 26.46
CA THR A 625 27.00 34.40 27.23
C THR A 625 27.22 32.95 27.70
N PRO A 626 28.44 32.40 27.62
CA PRO A 626 28.73 31.07 28.17
C PRO A 626 28.24 30.93 29.61
N HIS A 627 27.28 30.03 29.82
CA HIS A 627 26.71 29.74 31.12
C HIS A 627 26.44 28.24 31.25
N TRP A 628 26.52 27.70 32.47
CA TRP A 628 26.33 26.28 32.71
C TRP A 628 24.87 25.81 32.45
N GLN A 629 23.91 26.73 32.44
CA GLN A 629 22.52 26.50 32.01
C GLN A 629 22.39 26.15 30.51
N ASN A 630 23.40 26.44 29.70
CA ASN A 630 23.38 26.09 28.28
C ASN A 630 23.64 24.59 28.11
N ARG A 631 22.57 23.79 28.23
CA ARG A 631 22.62 22.32 28.17
C ARG A 631 22.89 21.76 26.78
N ARG A 632 22.62 22.54 25.73
CA ARG A 632 22.93 22.21 24.32
C ARG A 632 22.28 20.90 23.89
N PHE A 633 21.01 20.70 24.25
CA PHE A 633 20.27 19.50 23.86
C PHE A 633 20.00 19.41 22.35
N HIS A 634 19.99 20.56 21.66
CA HIS A 634 19.73 20.66 20.23
C HIS A 634 20.95 21.22 19.51
N ASP A 635 21.44 20.52 18.47
CA ASP A 635 22.68 20.88 17.78
C ASP A 635 22.63 22.25 17.09
N TRP A 636 21.45 22.70 16.65
CA TRP A 636 21.28 23.96 15.91
C TRP A 636 21.72 25.20 16.71
N VAL A 637 21.62 25.17 18.05
CA VAL A 637 22.05 26.30 18.91
C VAL A 637 23.56 26.54 18.82
N SER A 638 24.33 25.57 18.34
CA SER A 638 25.76 25.75 18.04
C SER A 638 25.99 26.87 17.03
N LEU A 639 25.03 27.16 16.13
CA LEU A 639 25.11 28.28 15.20
C LEU A 639 25.10 29.64 15.93
N ILE A 640 24.33 29.76 17.01
CA ILE A 640 24.28 30.97 17.85
C ILE A 640 25.62 31.16 18.55
N GLU A 641 26.18 30.09 19.12
CA GLU A 641 27.48 30.13 19.79
C GLU A 641 28.62 30.44 18.81
N LEU A 642 28.63 29.82 17.62
CA LEU A 642 29.61 30.10 16.57
C LEU A 642 29.54 31.56 16.10
N LEU A 643 28.32 32.11 15.92
CA LEU A 643 28.14 33.50 15.55
C LEU A 643 28.65 34.45 16.65
N ARG A 644 28.36 34.13 17.92
CA ARG A 644 28.88 34.86 19.09
C ARG A 644 30.40 34.86 19.11
N ASP A 645 31.02 33.70 18.98
CA ASP A 645 32.49 33.55 19.07
C ASP A 645 33.18 34.25 17.90
N SER A 646 32.60 34.17 16.69
CA SER A 646 33.02 34.96 15.53
C SER A 646 32.92 36.47 15.78
N TRP A 647 31.85 36.94 16.41
CA TRP A 647 31.69 38.36 16.71
C TRP A 647 32.68 38.85 17.78
N LEU A 648 32.93 38.06 18.83
CA LEU A 648 33.96 38.35 19.83
C LEU A 648 35.35 38.47 19.18
N ALA A 649 35.67 37.57 18.25
CA ALA A 649 36.91 37.62 17.49
C ALA A 649 37.00 38.86 16.57
N VAL A 650 35.88 39.31 15.99
CA VAL A 650 35.83 40.59 15.25
C VAL A 650 36.03 41.77 16.19
N LYS A 651 35.34 41.83 17.34
CA LYS A 651 35.45 42.91 18.32
C LYS A 651 36.88 43.09 18.83
N ALA A 652 37.60 41.99 19.05
CA ALA A 652 39.01 42.03 19.48
C ALA A 652 39.93 42.73 18.46
N ASN A 653 39.56 42.72 17.17
CA ASN A 653 40.34 43.30 16.08
C ASN A 653 39.81 44.68 15.62
N ASP A 654 38.48 44.84 15.56
CA ASP A 654 37.79 46.01 15.02
C ASP A 654 36.44 46.23 15.72
N ILE A 655 36.43 47.14 16.70
CA ILE A 655 35.25 47.49 17.50
C ILE A 655 34.17 48.19 16.65
N GLN A 656 34.57 49.04 15.69
CA GLN A 656 33.60 49.77 14.85
C GLN A 656 32.84 48.80 13.95
N ARG A 657 33.54 47.84 13.34
CA ARG A 657 32.92 46.78 12.55
C ARG A 657 32.00 45.90 13.41
N ALA A 658 32.42 45.53 14.62
CA ALA A 658 31.58 44.76 15.53
C ALA A 658 30.28 45.49 15.91
N ALA A 659 30.35 46.81 16.13
CA ALA A 659 29.18 47.64 16.41
C ALA A 659 28.21 47.68 15.22
N ILE A 660 28.70 47.89 13.99
CA ILE A 660 27.87 47.88 12.76
C ILE A 660 27.10 46.55 12.62
N ILE A 661 27.76 45.43 12.90
CA ILE A 661 27.13 44.11 12.85
C ILE A 661 26.01 44.00 13.89
N ALA A 662 26.24 44.46 15.12
CA ALA A 662 25.24 44.43 16.18
C ALA A 662 24.02 45.31 15.88
N TYR A 663 24.20 46.50 15.27
CA TYR A 663 23.08 47.29 14.75
C TYR A 663 22.27 46.50 13.71
N GLY A 664 22.97 45.83 12.78
CA GLY A 664 22.32 44.98 11.78
C GLY A 664 21.50 43.84 12.37
N TRP A 665 21.98 43.19 13.44
CA TRP A 665 21.22 42.14 14.13
C TRP A 665 19.93 42.65 14.76
N PHE A 666 19.90 43.86 15.30
CA PHE A 666 18.67 44.41 15.86
C PHE A 666 17.62 44.70 14.77
N GLU A 667 17.99 44.88 13.51
CA GLU A 667 17.01 45.07 12.42
C GLU A 667 16.41 43.75 11.90
N ILE A 668 17.05 42.61 12.18
CA ILE A 668 16.52 41.28 11.81
C ILE A 668 15.31 40.97 12.72
N PRO A 669 14.18 40.49 12.17
CA PRO A 669 12.93 40.38 12.93
C PRO A 669 12.94 39.33 14.04
N TYR A 670 13.85 38.35 14.02
CA TYR A 670 13.81 37.23 14.96
C TYR A 670 14.35 37.58 16.37
N PRO A 671 13.69 37.14 17.45
CA PRO A 671 14.13 37.37 18.84
C PRO A 671 15.57 36.94 19.10
N THR A 672 16.04 35.84 18.52
CA THR A 672 17.42 35.35 18.61
C THR A 672 18.45 36.43 18.25
N PHE A 673 18.20 37.20 17.18
CA PHE A 673 19.12 38.27 16.76
C PHE A 673 19.01 39.51 17.65
N LYS A 674 17.84 39.80 18.22
CA LYS A 674 17.69 40.83 19.26
C LYS A 674 18.51 40.49 20.50
N ARG A 675 18.47 39.23 20.94
CA ARG A 675 19.31 38.70 22.03
C ARG A 675 20.79 38.86 21.73
N MET A 676 21.22 38.55 20.51
CA MET A 676 22.60 38.75 20.06
C MET A 676 23.03 40.22 20.07
N ALA A 677 22.14 41.14 19.66
CA ALA A 677 22.39 42.58 19.72
C ALA A 677 22.48 43.10 21.16
N LEU A 678 21.61 42.65 22.06
CA LEU A 678 21.64 42.98 23.49
C LEU A 678 22.89 42.41 24.19
N PHE A 679 23.30 41.20 23.83
CA PHE A 679 24.58 40.63 24.25
C PHE A 679 25.76 41.50 23.77
N ALA A 680 25.76 41.94 22.51
CA ALA A 680 26.78 42.85 22.00
C ALA A 680 26.81 44.19 22.75
N ALA A 681 25.64 44.73 23.11
CA ALA A 681 25.52 45.94 23.91
C ALA A 681 26.05 45.79 25.34
N SER A 682 26.04 44.58 25.90
CA SER A 682 26.57 44.32 27.24
C SER A 682 28.10 44.43 27.35
N HIS A 683 28.81 44.49 26.21
CA HIS A 683 30.27 44.59 26.16
C HIS A 683 30.75 46.03 26.08
N ASP A 684 31.80 46.33 26.85
CA ASP A 684 32.39 47.67 26.93
C ASP A 684 32.81 48.22 25.56
N ASN A 685 32.55 49.52 25.38
CA ASN A 685 32.92 50.34 24.24
C ASN A 685 32.34 49.90 22.88
N CYS A 686 31.30 49.05 22.87
CA CYS A 686 30.70 48.57 21.62
C CYS A 686 29.46 49.36 21.18
N ILE A 687 28.41 49.40 22.00
CA ILE A 687 27.15 50.10 21.71
C ILE A 687 26.93 51.17 22.79
N PRO A 688 26.66 52.43 22.42
CA PRO A 688 26.39 53.50 23.38
C PRO A 688 25.04 53.29 24.09
N TYR A 689 24.90 53.78 25.32
CA TYR A 689 23.71 53.55 26.14
C TYR A 689 22.45 54.20 25.61
N GLU A 690 22.57 55.28 24.84
CA GLU A 690 21.43 55.91 24.17
C GLU A 690 20.76 54.96 23.16
N GLU A 691 21.56 54.13 22.47
CA GLU A 691 21.05 53.26 21.40
C GLU A 691 20.45 51.97 21.95
N TRP A 692 21.09 51.29 22.92
CA TRP A 692 20.46 50.10 23.49
C TRP A 692 19.24 50.43 24.36
N VAL A 693 19.16 51.63 24.98
CA VAL A 693 17.91 52.10 25.62
C VAL A 693 16.81 52.28 24.57
N LYS A 694 17.13 52.87 23.41
CA LYS A 694 16.18 53.02 22.31
C LYS A 694 15.68 51.66 21.79
N TRP A 695 16.54 50.66 21.71
CA TRP A 695 16.16 49.28 21.36
C TRP A 695 15.16 48.68 22.33
N LEU A 696 15.39 48.82 23.65
CA LEU A 696 14.47 48.30 24.68
C LEU A 696 13.11 49.00 24.70
N LEU A 697 13.08 50.28 24.32
CA LEU A 697 11.87 51.11 24.29
C LEU A 697 11.10 51.01 22.95
N ASN A 698 11.65 50.31 21.95
CA ASN A 698 10.97 50.08 20.68
C ASN A 698 9.72 49.18 20.85
N ASP A 699 8.78 49.26 19.91
CA ASP A 699 7.57 48.42 19.87
C ASP A 699 6.80 48.41 21.21
N ASP A 700 6.49 49.59 21.74
CA ASP A 700 5.84 49.77 23.06
C ASP A 700 6.60 49.10 24.22
N SER A 701 7.93 49.12 24.17
CA SER A 701 8.83 48.48 25.13
C SER A 701 8.71 46.94 25.17
N TRP A 702 8.34 46.30 24.06
CA TRP A 702 8.20 44.84 23.99
C TRP A 702 9.47 44.11 24.45
N TRP A 703 10.64 44.52 23.95
CA TRP A 703 11.92 43.85 24.24
C TRP A 703 12.43 44.09 25.67
N LEU A 704 11.93 45.13 26.35
CA LEU A 704 12.18 45.33 27.79
C LEU A 704 11.50 44.24 28.62
N TRP A 705 10.31 43.79 28.22
CA TRP A 705 9.44 42.90 29.02
C TRP A 705 9.33 41.48 28.46
N SER A 706 9.81 41.24 27.23
CA SER A 706 9.82 39.96 26.55
C SER A 706 10.58 38.90 27.36
N VAL A 707 9.96 37.72 27.47
CA VAL A 707 10.55 36.58 28.18
C VAL A 707 11.76 36.03 27.41
N GLU A 708 11.71 36.13 26.08
CA GLU A 708 12.73 35.68 25.14
C GLU A 708 14.07 36.40 25.35
N ALA A 709 14.04 37.71 25.64
CA ALA A 709 15.25 38.53 25.85
C ALA A 709 15.64 38.71 27.33
N LYS A 710 14.88 38.13 28.26
CA LYS A 710 14.98 38.40 29.71
C LYS A 710 16.41 38.29 30.26
N ARG A 711 17.15 37.25 29.88
CA ARG A 711 18.52 37.03 30.35
C ARG A 711 19.46 38.12 29.84
N GLU A 712 19.41 38.42 28.55
CA GLU A 712 20.29 39.40 27.92
C GLU A 712 19.98 40.83 28.41
N VAL A 713 18.71 41.18 28.64
CA VAL A 713 18.30 42.49 29.20
C VAL A 713 18.78 42.67 30.63
N ASN A 714 18.50 41.71 31.52
CA ASN A 714 18.92 41.83 32.92
C ASN A 714 20.44 41.87 33.05
N ARG A 715 21.15 41.08 32.23
CA ARG A 715 22.60 41.11 32.20
C ARG A 715 23.15 42.45 31.69
N LEU A 716 22.53 43.02 30.66
CA LEU A 716 22.87 44.35 30.15
C LEU A 716 22.72 45.43 31.26
N PHE A 717 21.65 45.38 32.05
CA PHE A 717 21.46 46.30 33.18
C PHE A 717 22.55 46.18 34.22
N VAL A 718 22.93 44.97 34.62
CA VAL A 718 23.98 44.76 35.63
C VAL A 718 25.34 45.24 35.11
N LEU A 719 25.68 44.97 33.85
CA LEU A 719 27.01 45.27 33.30
C LEU A 719 27.18 46.74 32.86
N GLN A 720 26.17 47.31 32.21
CA GLN A 720 26.25 48.63 31.57
C GLN A 720 25.38 49.70 32.26
N GLY A 721 24.54 49.33 33.24
CA GLY A 721 23.62 50.25 33.91
C GLY A 721 24.29 51.47 34.55
N LYS A 722 25.49 51.32 35.14
CA LYS A 722 26.30 52.43 35.71
C LYS A 722 26.62 53.57 34.75
N HIS A 723 26.57 53.31 33.44
CA HIS A 723 26.89 54.30 32.41
C HIS A 723 25.66 55.12 32.00
N LEU A 724 24.46 54.72 32.40
CA LEU A 724 23.24 55.47 32.13
C LEU A 724 23.30 56.84 32.81
N SER A 725 22.94 57.88 32.05
CA SER A 725 22.78 59.23 32.60
C SER A 725 21.83 60.06 31.74
N GLY A 726 21.29 61.13 32.33
CA GLY A 726 20.46 62.10 31.63
C GLY A 726 19.17 61.51 31.05
N LEU A 727 18.79 61.95 29.86
CA LEU A 727 17.49 61.65 29.24
C LEU A 727 17.27 60.15 28.98
N ALA A 728 18.32 59.38 28.67
CA ALA A 728 18.21 57.95 28.42
C ALA A 728 17.84 57.18 29.71
N GLN A 729 18.42 57.57 30.85
CA GLN A 729 18.05 57.02 32.16
C GLN A 729 16.60 57.35 32.50
N ASP A 730 16.19 58.62 32.36
CA ASP A 730 14.82 59.06 32.68
C ASP A 730 13.76 58.31 31.84
N ASN A 731 14.03 58.10 30.55
CA ASN A 731 13.14 57.37 29.66
C ASN A 731 13.02 55.89 30.03
N LEU A 732 14.14 55.23 30.33
CA LEU A 732 14.15 53.82 30.73
C LEU A 732 13.44 53.62 32.08
N GLU A 733 13.74 54.46 33.08
CA GLU A 733 13.05 54.40 34.38
C GLU A 733 11.55 54.64 34.24
N LYS A 734 11.13 55.60 33.40
CA LYS A 734 9.71 55.86 33.13
C LYS A 734 9.01 54.67 32.49
N ALA A 735 9.67 53.99 31.55
CA ALA A 735 9.12 52.78 30.91
C ALA A 735 9.03 51.61 31.90
N ILE A 736 10.05 51.42 32.74
CA ILE A 736 10.02 50.41 33.81
C ILE A 736 8.87 50.69 34.78
N LEU A 737 8.65 51.95 35.16
CA LEU A 737 7.56 52.36 36.07
C LEU A 737 6.16 52.19 35.45
N ALA A 738 6.03 52.24 34.13
CA ALA A 738 4.76 52.02 33.44
C ALA A 738 4.32 50.53 33.49
N GLY A 739 5.25 49.60 33.70
CA GLY A 739 4.99 48.16 33.72
C GLY A 739 4.89 47.53 32.33
N PRO A 740 4.74 46.19 32.25
CA PRO A 740 4.65 45.48 30.99
C PRO A 740 3.33 45.77 30.24
N PRO A 741 3.34 45.82 28.89
CA PRO A 741 2.14 45.96 28.08
C PRO A 741 1.10 44.86 28.37
N ARG A 742 -0.17 45.23 28.57
CA ARG A 742 -1.24 44.27 28.93
C ARG A 742 -1.54 43.24 27.83
N ASN A 743 -1.30 43.59 26.57
CA ASN A 743 -1.49 42.74 25.39
C ASN A 743 -0.49 41.58 25.28
N MET A 744 0.62 41.59 26.05
CA MET A 744 1.56 40.46 26.12
C MET A 744 1.00 39.25 26.90
N TYR A 745 -0.12 39.44 27.60
CA TYR A 745 -0.68 38.47 28.54
C TYR A 745 -2.15 38.19 28.19
N ARG A 746 -2.64 36.99 28.53
CA ARG A 746 -4.02 36.57 28.22
C ARG A 746 -5.06 37.48 28.87
N ASP A 747 -6.19 37.69 28.21
CA ASP A 747 -7.26 38.58 28.69
C ASP A 747 -8.00 38.03 29.92
N ASP A 748 -7.92 36.72 30.17
CA ASP A 748 -8.60 35.99 31.25
C ASP A 748 -7.83 35.94 32.58
N LEU A 749 -6.70 36.64 32.69
CA LEU A 749 -5.91 36.71 33.92
C LEU A 749 -6.63 37.52 35.02
N GLU A 750 -6.75 36.92 36.21
CA GLU A 750 -7.26 37.60 37.40
C GLU A 750 -6.45 38.85 37.78
N ASP A 751 -7.13 39.92 38.18
CA ASP A 751 -6.53 41.23 38.49
C ASP A 751 -5.40 41.14 39.53
N GLY A 752 -5.57 40.32 40.58
CA GLY A 752 -4.54 40.13 41.62
C GLY A 752 -3.28 39.43 41.09
N ARG A 753 -3.42 38.52 40.11
CA ARG A 753 -2.29 37.85 39.46
C ARG A 753 -1.57 38.79 38.50
N TRP A 754 -2.31 39.67 37.83
CA TRP A 754 -1.75 40.72 36.98
C TRP A 754 -0.93 41.75 37.79
N GLU A 755 -1.45 42.22 38.93
CA GLU A 755 -0.72 43.14 39.82
C GLU A 755 0.57 42.49 40.34
N TYR A 756 0.52 41.21 40.72
CA TYR A 756 1.70 40.45 41.14
C TYR A 756 2.78 40.34 40.05
N ILE A 757 2.40 39.99 38.81
CA ILE A 757 3.32 39.89 37.67
C ILE A 757 3.96 41.24 37.36
N THR A 758 3.15 42.30 37.38
CA THR A 758 3.60 43.67 37.13
C THR A 758 4.59 44.12 38.20
N ASP A 759 4.23 44.02 39.47
CA ASP A 759 5.10 44.41 40.59
C ASP A 759 6.40 43.60 40.60
N ARG A 760 6.35 42.29 40.30
CA ARG A 760 7.55 41.44 40.23
C ARG A 760 8.50 41.86 39.13
N SER A 761 7.97 42.15 37.95
CA SER A 761 8.78 42.51 36.76
C SER A 761 9.41 43.90 36.94
N VAL A 762 8.64 44.88 37.43
CA VAL A 762 9.12 46.23 37.74
C VAL A 762 10.21 46.19 38.82
N TRP A 763 9.97 45.43 39.89
CA TRP A 763 10.92 45.26 40.99
C TRP A 763 12.25 44.68 40.49
N LEU A 764 12.21 43.63 39.66
CA LEU A 764 13.41 42.96 39.16
C LEU A 764 14.30 43.92 38.35
N HIS A 765 13.72 44.65 37.39
CA HIS A 765 14.49 45.58 36.55
C HIS A 765 15.09 46.73 37.35
N LEU A 766 14.33 47.35 38.27
CA LEU A 766 14.85 48.41 39.14
C LEU A 766 15.93 47.91 40.10
N ALA A 767 15.76 46.71 40.66
CA ALA A 767 16.76 46.09 41.54
C ALA A 767 18.05 45.76 40.79
N LYS A 768 17.97 45.23 39.56
CA LYS A 768 19.15 44.95 38.71
C LYS A 768 19.88 46.22 38.27
N LEU A 769 19.16 47.30 37.95
CA LEU A 769 19.77 48.61 37.67
C LEU A 769 20.48 49.17 38.92
N LYS A 770 19.86 49.08 40.10
CA LYS A 770 20.50 49.49 41.36
C LYS A 770 21.74 48.66 41.68
N ALA A 771 21.73 47.37 41.36
CA ALA A 771 22.88 46.46 41.54
C ALA A 771 24.07 46.82 40.63
N SER A 772 23.87 47.60 39.58
CA SER A 772 24.95 48.10 38.73
C SER A 772 25.70 49.32 39.30
N ASP A 773 25.38 49.79 40.52
CA ASP A 773 25.85 51.06 41.11
C ASP A 773 25.25 52.33 40.46
N LEU A 774 24.15 52.22 39.72
CA LEU A 774 23.40 53.37 39.20
C LEU A 774 22.59 54.07 40.31
N ASN A 775 22.68 55.39 40.38
CA ASN A 775 21.78 56.20 41.21
C ASN A 775 20.43 56.36 40.52
N LEU A 776 19.45 55.53 40.91
CA LEU A 776 18.08 55.61 40.40
C LEU A 776 17.44 56.97 40.70
N GLY A 777 16.54 57.43 39.82
CA GLY A 777 15.71 58.60 40.05
C GLY A 777 14.86 58.50 41.32
N ALA A 778 14.45 59.64 41.87
CA ALA A 778 13.71 59.69 43.14
C ALA A 778 12.38 58.90 43.08
N VAL A 779 11.68 58.92 41.93
CA VAL A 779 10.41 58.21 41.73
C VAL A 779 10.64 56.69 41.64
N ALA A 780 11.65 56.25 40.86
CA ALA A 780 12.03 54.84 40.75
C ALA A 780 12.50 54.26 42.08
N THR A 781 13.30 55.02 42.85
CA THR A 781 13.75 54.64 44.21
C THR A 781 12.57 54.46 45.15
N THR A 782 11.62 55.40 45.15
CA THR A 782 10.42 55.33 46.00
C THR A 782 9.56 54.11 45.64
N ARG A 783 9.37 53.83 44.34
CA ARG A 783 8.60 52.67 43.88
C ARG A 783 9.27 51.35 44.23
N LEU A 784 10.60 51.25 44.07
CA LEU A 784 11.35 50.06 44.46
C LEU A 784 11.24 49.78 45.96
N GLU A 785 11.32 50.82 46.81
CA GLU A 785 11.11 50.69 48.26
C GLU A 785 9.68 50.29 48.63
N GLU A 786 8.67 50.82 47.94
CA GLU A 786 7.26 50.45 48.12
C GLU A 786 7.03 48.96 47.83
N ILE A 787 7.48 48.48 46.65
CA ILE A 787 7.30 47.08 46.25
C ILE A 787 8.11 46.16 47.17
N SER A 788 9.33 46.54 47.55
CA SER A 788 10.17 45.73 48.46
C SER A 788 9.57 45.63 49.88
N LYS A 789 8.86 46.65 50.36
CA LYS A 789 8.10 46.58 51.63
C LYS A 789 6.86 45.69 51.51
N ARG A 790 6.22 45.70 50.34
CA ARG A 790 5.02 44.89 50.05
C ARG A 790 5.35 43.40 49.93
N TYR A 791 6.52 43.06 49.35
CA TYR A 791 7.01 41.69 49.20
C TYR A 791 8.41 41.52 49.81
N PRO A 792 8.53 41.41 51.15
CA PRO A 792 9.83 41.34 51.84
C PRO A 792 10.66 40.11 51.49
N SER A 793 10.05 39.05 50.93
CA SER A 793 10.73 37.82 50.53
C SER A 793 11.40 37.90 49.15
N TRP A 794 11.30 39.03 48.44
CA TRP A 794 11.92 39.22 47.14
C TRP A 794 13.35 39.76 47.30
N GLU A 795 14.32 38.92 46.97
CA GLU A 795 15.74 39.25 46.93
C GLU A 795 16.34 38.82 45.59
N LEU A 796 17.43 39.49 45.17
CA LEU A 796 18.16 39.11 43.95
C LEU A 796 18.89 37.80 44.22
N ALA A 797 18.89 36.90 43.24
CA ALA A 797 19.49 35.58 43.42
C ALA A 797 21.02 35.63 43.22
N ASP A 798 21.78 35.01 44.14
CA ASP A 798 23.26 34.96 44.07
C ASP A 798 23.79 34.17 42.86
N ASN A 799 22.99 33.23 42.34
CA ASN A 799 23.29 32.41 41.16
C ASN A 799 22.69 32.96 39.86
N GLU A 800 22.17 34.19 39.87
CA GLU A 800 21.57 34.86 38.70
C GLU A 800 20.31 34.18 38.15
N ARG A 801 19.71 33.24 38.90
CA ARG A 801 18.48 32.52 38.50
C ARG A 801 17.33 33.44 38.15
N ASP A 802 17.29 34.62 38.78
CA ASP A 802 16.29 35.66 38.55
C ASP A 802 16.34 36.26 37.14
N GLU A 803 17.48 36.16 36.45
CA GLU A 803 17.67 36.64 35.07
C GLU A 803 17.12 35.68 34.01
N PHE A 804 16.86 34.41 34.35
CA PHE A 804 16.39 33.42 33.39
C PHE A 804 14.86 33.30 33.42
N SER A 805 14.27 33.02 32.26
CA SER A 805 12.85 32.67 32.10
C SER A 805 12.53 31.30 32.69
N HIS A 806 13.48 30.38 32.55
CA HIS A 806 13.41 29.02 33.05
C HIS A 806 14.82 28.62 33.48
N TRP A 807 14.89 27.89 34.57
CA TRP A 807 16.14 27.45 35.17
C TRP A 807 16.14 25.93 35.11
N MET A 808 17.26 25.29 34.73
CA MET A 808 17.45 23.84 34.73
C MET A 808 18.54 23.48 35.73
N SER A 809 18.16 22.85 36.84
CA SER A 809 19.07 22.39 37.89
C SER A 809 18.68 20.95 38.22
N GLY A 810 19.67 20.06 38.22
CA GLY A 810 19.57 18.63 38.45
C GLY A 810 20.81 18.11 39.17
N THR A 811 20.82 16.81 39.47
CA THR A 811 21.90 16.19 40.26
C THR A 811 23.26 16.35 39.57
N GLY A 812 24.17 17.12 40.18
CA GLY A 812 25.50 17.41 39.67
C GLY A 812 25.76 18.88 39.32
N ASP A 813 24.74 19.74 39.38
CA ASP A 813 24.89 21.17 39.10
C ASP A 813 25.36 22.00 40.31
N PRO A 814 26.01 23.16 40.09
CA PRO A 814 26.63 23.95 41.17
C PRO A 814 25.66 24.54 42.20
N ASP A 815 24.39 24.65 41.84
CA ASP A 815 23.34 25.34 42.61
C ASP A 815 22.13 24.44 42.93
N PHE A 816 22.29 23.13 42.76
CA PHE A 816 21.21 22.17 42.90
C PHE A 816 20.68 22.18 44.34
N GLU A 817 19.64 22.97 44.54
CA GLU A 817 18.68 22.85 45.63
C GLU A 817 17.43 22.20 45.07
N ASP A 818 17.18 20.98 45.54
CA ASP A 818 16.10 20.08 45.11
C ASP A 818 14.73 20.74 45.33
N SER A 819 14.27 21.50 44.33
CA SER A 819 13.00 22.24 44.35
C SER A 819 12.13 21.95 43.11
N ARG A 820 12.50 20.93 42.33
CA ARG A 820 11.66 20.27 41.35
C ARG A 820 11.58 18.81 41.74
N GLU A 821 10.39 18.36 42.11
CA GLU A 821 10.15 16.93 42.30
C GLU A 821 9.97 16.27 40.91
N ILE A 822 11.02 16.29 40.06
CA ILE A 822 11.10 15.32 38.95
C ILE A 822 11.46 14.01 39.59
N GLU A 823 10.46 13.18 39.81
CA GLU A 823 10.66 11.92 40.47
C GLU A 823 11.37 10.98 39.50
N SER A 824 12.70 10.94 39.60
CA SER A 824 13.52 10.03 38.82
C SER A 824 13.16 8.60 39.20
N ALA A 825 12.56 7.85 38.27
CA ALA A 825 12.27 6.45 38.45
C ALA A 825 13.58 5.72 38.80
N PRO A 826 13.69 5.08 39.98
CA PRO A 826 14.95 4.53 40.45
C PRO A 826 15.54 3.51 39.48
N ARG A 827 16.86 3.56 39.32
CA ARG A 827 17.58 2.67 38.40
C ARG A 827 17.74 1.25 38.96
N ASN A 828 17.62 1.10 40.27
CA ASN A 828 17.66 -0.18 40.98
C ASN A 828 16.25 -0.75 41.09
N ARG A 829 16.08 -2.04 40.78
CA ARG A 829 14.78 -2.74 40.82
C ARG A 829 14.06 -2.59 42.16
N HIS A 830 14.76 -2.74 43.29
CA HIS A 830 14.10 -2.70 44.61
C HIS A 830 13.51 -1.32 44.93
N GLU A 831 14.22 -0.27 44.55
CA GLU A 831 13.78 1.11 44.73
C GLU A 831 12.66 1.45 43.74
N LEU A 832 12.74 0.94 42.50
CA LEU A 832 11.72 1.14 41.47
C LEU A 832 10.38 0.53 41.86
N VAL A 833 10.37 -0.63 42.52
CA VAL A 833 9.16 -1.27 43.07
C VAL A 833 8.49 -0.39 44.14
N ILE A 834 9.27 0.32 44.95
CA ILE A 834 8.74 1.23 45.98
C ILE A 834 8.20 2.50 45.31
N TRP A 835 8.92 3.02 44.33
CA TRP A 835 8.56 4.23 43.58
C TRP A 835 7.25 4.06 42.81
N LEU A 836 7.09 2.94 42.10
CA LEU A 836 5.88 2.61 41.33
C LEU A 836 4.60 2.48 42.17
N GLN A 837 4.70 2.40 43.50
CA GLN A 837 3.55 2.37 44.41
C GLN A 837 3.08 3.76 44.85
N LYS A 838 3.86 4.81 44.58
CA LYS A 838 3.48 6.17 44.93
C LYS A 838 2.33 6.62 44.04
N GLN A 839 1.27 7.15 44.65
CA GLN A 839 0.23 7.85 43.90
C GLN A 839 0.80 9.15 43.35
N GLU A 840 0.44 9.48 42.12
CA GLU A 840 0.76 10.80 41.55
C GLU A 840 0.13 11.89 42.43
N PRO A 841 0.87 12.94 42.79
CA PRO A 841 0.30 14.04 43.56
C PRO A 841 -0.71 14.79 42.69
N GLU A 842 -2.01 14.52 42.90
CA GLU A 842 -3.07 15.39 42.38
C GLU A 842 -2.76 16.82 42.85
N HIS A 843 -2.53 17.75 41.92
CA HIS A 843 -2.33 19.21 42.12
C HIS A 843 -0.89 19.76 42.24
N GLN A 844 0.13 19.17 41.61
CA GLN A 844 1.38 19.89 41.32
C GLN A 844 1.50 20.24 39.82
N PRO A 845 1.36 21.53 39.42
CA PRO A 845 1.77 21.96 38.10
C PRO A 845 3.28 21.72 37.97
N MET A 846 3.72 20.93 36.97
CA MET A 846 5.11 20.49 36.72
C MET A 846 5.61 19.20 37.43
N TYR A 847 4.73 18.30 37.88
CA TYR A 847 5.16 16.91 38.18
C TYR A 847 5.43 16.17 36.87
N GLU A 848 6.68 15.80 36.62
CA GLU A 848 7.11 14.94 35.52
C GLU A 848 7.95 13.79 36.07
N ASP A 849 7.81 12.61 35.49
CA ASP A 849 8.66 11.47 35.82
C ASP A 849 9.29 10.83 34.58
N THR A 850 10.32 10.05 34.83
CA THR A 850 11.13 9.40 33.78
C THR A 850 10.65 7.98 33.46
N TRP A 851 9.43 7.60 33.86
CA TRP A 851 8.96 6.23 33.76
C TRP A 851 8.93 5.71 32.31
N ARG A 852 8.44 6.53 31.37
CA ARG A 852 8.36 6.17 29.95
C ARG A 852 9.75 5.87 29.35
N ASP A 853 10.74 6.69 29.68
CA ASP A 853 12.11 6.51 29.19
C ASP A 853 12.78 5.28 29.79
N VAL A 854 12.50 4.99 31.07
CA VAL A 854 12.96 3.74 31.71
C VAL A 854 12.30 2.52 31.05
N CYS A 855 11.02 2.61 30.66
CA CYS A 855 10.35 1.55 29.90
C CYS A 855 11.02 1.27 28.55
N ARG A 856 11.43 2.32 27.82
CA ARG A 856 12.09 2.19 26.50
C ARG A 856 13.55 1.73 26.61
N THR A 857 14.33 2.36 27.48
CA THR A 857 15.78 2.15 27.54
C THR A 857 16.18 0.96 28.40
N ARG A 858 15.41 0.62 29.44
CA ARG A 858 15.75 -0.40 30.45
C ARG A 858 14.64 -1.44 30.65
N PHE A 859 14.16 -2.00 29.55
CA PHE A 859 13.08 -2.99 29.49
C PHE A 859 13.07 -4.02 30.64
N PHE A 860 14.19 -4.71 30.91
CA PHE A 860 14.21 -5.75 31.95
C PHE A 860 13.92 -5.21 33.35
N HIS A 861 14.42 -4.03 33.70
CA HIS A 861 14.29 -3.48 35.05
C HIS A 861 12.85 -3.02 35.30
N SER A 862 12.25 -2.32 34.33
CA SER A 862 10.85 -1.88 34.38
C SER A 862 9.89 -3.06 34.36
N ALA A 863 10.10 -4.03 33.47
CA ALA A 863 9.28 -5.24 33.41
C ALA A 863 9.34 -6.02 34.74
N TYR A 864 10.53 -6.33 35.27
CA TYR A 864 10.64 -7.08 36.54
C TYR A 864 10.04 -6.32 37.74
N ALA A 865 10.15 -5.00 37.79
CA ALA A 865 9.57 -4.20 38.87
C ALA A 865 8.03 -4.26 38.85
N LEU A 866 7.41 -4.07 37.68
CA LEU A 866 5.96 -4.25 37.52
C LEU A 866 5.52 -5.70 37.80
N CYS A 867 6.31 -6.69 37.36
CA CYS A 867 6.04 -8.11 37.65
C CYS A 867 6.09 -8.41 39.15
N GLU A 868 6.97 -7.75 39.90
CA GLU A 868 7.06 -7.92 41.35
C GLU A 868 5.88 -7.29 42.08
N LEU A 869 5.41 -6.12 41.64
CA LEU A 869 4.20 -5.50 42.15
C LEU A 869 2.95 -6.32 41.88
N ALA A 870 2.82 -6.83 40.65
CA ALA A 870 1.73 -7.72 40.28
C ALA A 870 1.69 -8.99 41.16
N LYS A 871 2.85 -9.57 41.51
CA LYS A 871 2.93 -10.71 42.44
C LYS A 871 2.47 -10.38 43.87
N ARG A 872 2.46 -9.10 44.24
CA ARG A 872 1.95 -8.58 45.52
C ARG A 872 0.51 -8.05 45.40
N ASP A 873 -0.14 -8.27 44.26
CA ASP A 873 -1.48 -7.79 43.90
C ASP A 873 -1.63 -6.25 43.88
N ILE A 874 -0.57 -5.55 43.47
CA ILE A 874 -0.55 -4.09 43.32
C ILE A 874 -0.44 -3.73 41.83
N TRP A 875 -1.45 -3.01 41.31
CA TRP A 875 -1.59 -2.72 39.89
C TRP A 875 -1.73 -1.21 39.61
N PRO A 876 -0.62 -0.48 39.41
CA PRO A 876 -0.66 0.94 39.06
C PRO A 876 -1.06 1.15 37.58
N THR A 877 -2.31 1.51 37.33
CA THR A 877 -2.93 1.51 35.99
C THR A 877 -2.27 2.46 35.00
N GLU A 878 -2.04 3.72 35.36
CA GLU A 878 -1.36 4.70 34.49
C GLU A 878 0.09 4.27 34.17
N ARG A 879 0.79 3.68 35.16
CA ARG A 879 2.16 3.14 34.95
C ARG A 879 2.16 1.97 33.97
N TRP A 880 1.17 1.07 34.07
CA TRP A 880 0.98 -0.02 33.12
C TRP A 880 0.61 0.48 31.72
N ARG A 881 -0.26 1.50 31.61
CA ARG A 881 -0.66 2.13 30.35
C ARG A 881 0.57 2.65 29.58
N VAL A 882 1.38 3.50 30.23
CA VAL A 882 2.59 4.09 29.64
C VAL A 882 3.60 3.01 29.25
N ALA A 883 3.78 1.98 30.09
CA ALA A 883 4.71 0.89 29.81
C ALA A 883 4.30 0.08 28.57
N LEU A 884 3.03 -0.32 28.47
CA LEU A 884 2.51 -1.10 27.34
C LEU A 884 2.57 -0.31 26.03
N GLN A 885 2.25 0.98 26.05
CA GLN A 885 2.39 1.86 24.88
C GLN A 885 3.85 1.97 24.44
N ALA A 886 4.78 2.14 25.38
CA ALA A 886 6.21 2.20 25.08
C ALA A 886 6.79 0.87 24.56
N TRP A 887 6.16 -0.25 24.92
CA TRP A 887 6.58 -1.59 24.53
C TRP A 887 5.88 -2.13 23.28
N ALA A 888 4.90 -1.41 22.73
CA ALA A 888 4.19 -1.72 21.50
C ALA A 888 4.91 -1.16 20.26
N THR A 889 6.23 -1.28 20.21
CA THR A 889 7.09 -0.90 19.08
C THR A 889 7.77 -2.13 18.49
N ASP A 890 8.05 -2.11 17.18
CA ASP A 890 8.59 -3.28 16.44
C ASP A 890 9.88 -3.87 17.06
N ASP A 891 10.70 -3.06 17.72
CA ASP A 891 11.95 -3.44 18.36
C ASP A 891 11.78 -4.08 19.75
N LEU A 892 10.75 -3.68 20.50
CA LEU A 892 10.53 -4.13 21.88
C LEU A 892 9.39 -5.14 22.01
N VAL A 893 8.43 -5.17 21.10
CA VAL A 893 7.19 -5.95 21.24
C VAL A 893 7.43 -7.45 21.41
N SER A 894 8.39 -8.02 20.68
CA SER A 894 8.74 -9.44 20.82
C SER A 894 9.29 -9.79 22.21
N ARG A 895 10.10 -8.87 22.77
CA ARG A 895 10.68 -9.02 24.12
C ARG A 895 9.63 -8.78 25.21
N SER A 896 8.85 -7.72 25.09
CA SER A 896 7.78 -7.40 26.04
C SER A 896 6.75 -8.51 26.10
N TRP A 897 6.34 -9.05 24.96
CA TRP A 897 5.43 -10.19 24.91
C TRP A 897 5.96 -11.41 25.65
N HIS A 898 7.24 -11.76 25.46
CA HIS A 898 7.83 -12.93 26.11
C HIS A 898 7.81 -12.83 27.65
N TYR A 899 8.18 -11.69 28.23
CA TYR A 899 8.34 -11.58 29.70
C TYR A 899 7.08 -11.07 30.42
N VAL A 900 6.28 -10.22 29.79
CA VAL A 900 5.21 -9.46 30.45
C VAL A 900 3.83 -10.13 30.29
N ALA A 901 3.58 -10.80 29.16
CA ALA A 901 2.28 -11.42 28.88
C ALA A 901 1.79 -12.40 29.97
N PRO A 902 2.63 -13.27 30.57
CA PRO A 902 2.19 -14.16 31.65
C PRO A 902 1.67 -13.42 32.88
N ILE A 903 2.18 -12.21 33.14
CA ILE A 903 1.76 -11.39 34.28
C ILE A 903 0.47 -10.66 33.96
N VAL A 904 0.34 -10.07 32.76
CA VAL A 904 -0.90 -9.40 32.35
C VAL A 904 -2.09 -10.36 32.34
N LEU A 905 -1.87 -11.65 32.04
CA LEU A 905 -2.92 -12.69 32.15
C LEU A 905 -3.46 -12.86 33.58
N THR A 906 -2.67 -12.55 34.60
CA THR A 906 -3.09 -12.62 36.02
C THR A 906 -3.70 -11.33 36.55
N MET A 907 -3.80 -10.29 35.72
CA MET A 907 -4.35 -8.99 36.10
C MET A 907 -5.87 -9.10 36.37
N PRO A 908 -6.37 -8.57 37.51
CA PRO A 908 -7.80 -8.52 37.78
C PRO A 908 -8.60 -7.72 36.74
N ASP A 909 -9.81 -8.19 36.42
CA ASP A 909 -10.68 -7.64 35.37
C ASP A 909 -10.93 -6.13 35.44
N HIS A 910 -11.03 -5.56 36.65
CA HIS A 910 -11.31 -4.13 36.84
C HIS A 910 -10.13 -3.25 36.42
N TYR A 911 -8.89 -3.63 36.77
CA TYR A 911 -7.69 -2.94 36.30
C TYR A 911 -7.49 -3.11 34.80
N LEU A 912 -7.73 -4.31 34.29
CA LEU A 912 -7.62 -4.60 32.85
C LEU A 912 -8.59 -3.74 32.03
N LYS A 913 -9.80 -3.50 32.54
CA LYS A 913 -10.80 -2.64 31.89
C LYS A 913 -10.33 -1.18 31.77
N GLU A 914 -9.60 -0.66 32.74
CA GLU A 914 -9.12 0.74 32.77
C GLU A 914 -8.00 1.03 31.76
N ILE A 915 -7.22 0.00 31.39
CA ILE A 915 -6.09 0.12 30.45
C ILE A 915 -6.32 -0.66 29.15
N ILE A 916 -7.56 -1.05 28.88
CA ILE A 916 -7.92 -2.02 27.84
C ILE A 916 -7.44 -1.63 26.43
N HIS A 917 -7.49 -0.35 26.07
CA HIS A 917 -7.04 0.13 24.77
C HIS A 917 -5.53 -0.09 24.59
N SER A 918 -4.72 0.23 25.62
CA SER A 918 -3.27 0.02 25.58
C SER A 918 -2.90 -1.47 25.56
N VAL A 919 -3.65 -2.31 26.27
CA VAL A 919 -3.44 -3.77 26.25
C VAL A 919 -3.78 -4.36 24.88
N THR A 920 -4.94 -4.00 24.32
CA THR A 920 -5.40 -4.57 23.04
C THR A 920 -4.57 -4.09 21.86
N TRP A 921 -4.11 -2.84 21.87
CA TRP A 921 -3.14 -2.32 20.90
C TRP A 921 -1.79 -3.07 20.95
N TRP A 922 -1.27 -3.27 22.17
CA TRP A 922 -0.05 -4.05 22.38
C TRP A 922 -0.20 -5.50 21.91
N MET A 923 -1.35 -6.13 22.17
CA MET A 923 -1.68 -7.47 21.66
C MET A 923 -1.75 -7.52 20.13
N GLU A 924 -2.37 -6.53 19.48
CA GLU A 924 -2.48 -6.42 18.02
C GLU A 924 -1.09 -6.33 17.37
N THR A 925 -0.23 -5.46 17.90
CA THR A 925 1.16 -5.32 17.45
C THR A 925 1.96 -6.60 17.68
N ALA A 926 1.81 -7.22 18.86
CA ALA A 926 2.49 -8.47 19.19
C ALA A 926 2.06 -9.63 18.27
N SER A 927 0.77 -9.72 17.91
CA SER A 927 0.22 -10.78 17.07
C SER A 927 0.90 -10.88 15.70
N LYS A 928 1.38 -9.75 15.15
CA LYS A 928 2.11 -9.69 13.87
C LYS A 928 3.49 -10.36 13.94
N VAL A 929 4.16 -10.35 15.10
CA VAL A 929 5.55 -10.83 15.26
C VAL A 929 5.67 -12.08 16.16
N ILE A 930 4.61 -12.44 16.88
CA ILE A 930 4.62 -13.52 17.89
C ILE A 930 5.06 -14.89 17.34
N ASN A 931 5.99 -15.51 18.08
CA ASN A 931 6.43 -16.91 17.90
C ASN A 931 6.32 -17.74 19.21
N HIS A 932 6.07 -17.11 20.37
CA HIS A 932 6.01 -17.75 21.70
C HIS A 932 4.75 -17.30 22.48
N HIS A 933 4.31 -18.06 23.48
CA HIS A 933 3.16 -17.73 24.35
C HIS A 933 1.82 -17.52 23.62
N LYS A 934 1.56 -18.33 22.59
CA LYS A 934 0.29 -18.29 21.83
C LYS A 934 -0.92 -18.58 22.73
N ASP A 935 -0.80 -19.52 23.67
CA ASP A 935 -1.89 -19.88 24.60
C ASP A 935 -2.27 -18.71 25.53
N ILE A 936 -1.28 -17.91 25.94
CA ILE A 936 -1.49 -16.71 26.77
C ILE A 936 -2.25 -15.64 25.99
N LEU A 937 -1.88 -15.44 24.71
CA LEU A 937 -2.58 -14.51 23.83
C LEU A 937 -4.06 -14.89 23.69
N ILE A 938 -4.34 -16.17 23.45
CA ILE A 938 -5.71 -16.70 23.36
C ILE A 938 -6.45 -16.54 24.71
N GLY A 939 -5.79 -16.81 25.83
CA GLY A 939 -6.36 -16.60 27.17
C GLY A 939 -6.76 -15.15 27.42
N LEU A 940 -5.91 -14.19 27.05
CA LEU A 940 -6.23 -12.76 27.15
C LEU A 940 -7.40 -12.37 26.23
N CYS A 941 -7.48 -12.92 25.02
CA CYS A 941 -8.63 -12.71 24.14
C CYS A 941 -9.94 -13.13 24.83
N HIS A 942 -9.99 -14.28 25.50
CA HIS A 942 -11.18 -14.73 26.23
C HIS A 942 -11.58 -13.76 27.35
N ILE A 943 -10.62 -13.31 28.16
CA ILE A 943 -10.89 -12.38 29.27
C ILE A 943 -11.47 -11.07 28.72
N ILE A 944 -10.83 -10.49 27.71
CA ILE A 944 -11.26 -9.22 27.12
C ILE A 944 -12.67 -9.31 26.51
N LEU A 945 -12.99 -10.42 25.84
CA LEU A 945 -14.33 -10.63 25.27
C LEU A 945 -15.42 -10.81 26.34
N ALA A 946 -15.06 -11.27 27.54
CA ALA A 946 -15.99 -11.41 28.67
C ALA A 946 -16.26 -10.07 29.37
N LEU A 947 -15.33 -9.10 29.34
CA LEU A 947 -15.45 -7.82 30.04
C LEU A 947 -16.72 -7.02 29.63
N PRO A 948 -17.39 -6.32 30.56
CA PRO A 948 -18.54 -5.47 30.28
C PRO A 948 -18.10 -4.15 29.64
N LEU A 949 -17.90 -4.17 28.32
CA LEU A 949 -17.59 -3.01 27.49
C LEU A 949 -18.87 -2.37 26.94
N GLU A 950 -18.85 -1.05 26.77
CA GLU A 950 -19.94 -0.30 26.15
C GLU A 950 -20.08 -0.65 24.66
N ALA A 951 -21.28 -0.51 24.12
CA ALA A 951 -21.51 -0.64 22.69
C ALA A 951 -21.04 0.66 22.04
N GLY A 952 -19.77 0.73 21.64
CA GLY A 952 -19.16 1.95 21.08
C GLY A 952 -19.91 2.44 19.83
N THR A 953 -20.67 3.53 19.97
CA THR A 953 -21.39 4.20 18.88
C THR A 953 -20.71 5.49 18.39
N ASP A 954 -19.51 5.79 18.89
CA ASP A 954 -18.99 7.16 18.88
C ASP A 954 -18.14 7.53 17.64
N ALA A 955 -17.94 6.62 16.69
CA ALA A 955 -17.20 6.91 15.46
C ALA A 955 -18.09 7.56 14.39
N ASN A 956 -18.39 8.86 14.57
CA ASN A 956 -19.02 9.67 13.54
C ASN A 956 -17.94 10.32 12.65
N ILE A 957 -17.95 10.03 11.34
CA ILE A 957 -17.16 10.72 10.31
C ILE A 957 -17.97 11.89 9.79
N VAL A 958 -17.36 13.07 9.66
CA VAL A 958 -17.99 14.19 8.93
C VAL A 958 -17.51 14.16 7.49
N SER A 959 -18.41 13.83 6.56
CA SER A 959 -18.16 14.00 5.11
C SER A 959 -19.03 15.13 4.60
N ASN A 960 -18.42 16.17 4.03
CA ASN A 960 -19.11 17.38 3.53
C ASN A 960 -20.02 18.07 4.57
N GLY A 961 -19.63 18.08 5.86
CA GLY A 961 -20.43 18.68 6.93
C GLY A 961 -21.53 17.79 7.51
N ASN A 962 -21.70 16.54 7.04
CA ASN A 962 -22.66 15.58 7.59
C ASN A 962 -21.97 14.49 8.42
N LYS A 963 -22.35 14.36 9.70
CA LYS A 963 -21.94 13.26 10.60
C LYS A 963 -22.57 11.94 10.14
N SER A 964 -21.75 10.98 9.72
CA SER A 964 -22.12 9.62 9.32
C SER A 964 -21.30 8.60 10.12
N TYR A 965 -21.95 7.63 10.74
CA TYR A 965 -21.28 6.54 11.46
C TYR A 965 -20.59 5.58 10.47
N SER A 966 -19.28 5.35 10.64
CA SER A 966 -18.47 4.36 9.91
C SER A 966 -18.23 3.12 10.78
N PRO A 967 -18.87 1.97 10.47
CA PRO A 967 -18.70 0.73 11.22
C PRO A 967 -17.25 0.20 11.20
N VAL A 968 -16.52 0.41 10.11
CA VAL A 968 -15.15 -0.08 9.93
C VAL A 968 -14.19 0.71 10.82
N ASP A 969 -14.25 2.04 10.81
CA ASP A 969 -13.39 2.87 11.66
C ASP A 969 -13.72 2.70 13.15
N ALA A 970 -15.00 2.50 13.48
CA ALA A 970 -15.40 2.09 14.83
C ALA A 970 -14.75 0.76 15.24
N ALA A 971 -14.80 -0.24 14.36
CA ALA A 971 -14.25 -1.57 14.66
C ALA A 971 -12.73 -1.54 14.84
N ILE A 972 -11.99 -0.85 13.97
CA ILE A 972 -10.53 -0.79 14.02
C ILE A 972 -10.03 -0.11 15.29
N ASN A 973 -10.77 0.84 15.86
CA ASN A 973 -10.37 1.55 17.09
C ASN A 973 -10.95 0.92 18.38
N HIS A 974 -11.81 -0.10 18.27
CA HIS A 974 -12.48 -0.72 19.41
C HIS A 974 -11.71 -1.95 19.94
N PRO A 975 -11.61 -2.15 21.27
CA PRO A 975 -10.95 -3.32 21.88
C PRO A 975 -11.36 -4.69 21.30
N ILE A 976 -12.65 -4.86 21.01
CA ILE A 976 -13.19 -6.10 20.40
C ILE A 976 -12.68 -6.29 18.97
N GLY A 977 -12.56 -5.21 18.19
CA GLY A 977 -12.00 -5.28 16.84
C GLY A 977 -10.51 -5.60 16.87
N HIS A 978 -9.74 -4.97 17.76
CA HIS A 978 -8.33 -5.33 18.01
C HIS A 978 -8.16 -6.82 18.35
N VAL A 979 -8.95 -7.35 19.29
CA VAL A 979 -8.91 -8.77 19.68
C VAL A 979 -9.28 -9.69 18.52
N THR A 980 -10.26 -9.29 17.70
CA THR A 980 -10.64 -10.06 16.51
C THR A 980 -9.50 -10.08 15.49
N GLN A 981 -8.85 -8.94 15.25
CA GLN A 981 -7.69 -8.84 14.36
C GLN A 981 -6.50 -9.66 14.87
N VAL A 982 -6.25 -9.68 16.18
CA VAL A 982 -5.24 -10.55 16.81
C VAL A 982 -5.48 -12.03 16.46
N LEU A 983 -6.72 -12.50 16.60
CA LEU A 983 -7.10 -13.89 16.30
C LEU A 983 -6.96 -14.20 14.81
N VAL A 984 -7.33 -13.26 13.94
CA VAL A 984 -7.15 -13.36 12.49
C VAL A 984 -5.67 -13.43 12.11
N ASN A 985 -4.81 -12.59 12.69
CA ASN A 985 -3.36 -12.61 12.45
C ASN A 985 -2.74 -13.95 12.88
N LEU A 986 -3.16 -14.49 14.02
CA LEU A 986 -2.73 -15.82 14.48
C LEU A 986 -3.16 -16.94 13.54
N TRP A 987 -4.35 -16.82 12.96
CA TRP A 987 -4.89 -17.79 12.02
C TRP A 987 -4.11 -17.76 10.70
N PHE A 988 -3.89 -16.59 10.10
CA PHE A 988 -3.14 -16.50 8.83
C PHE A 988 -1.67 -16.92 8.95
N LYS A 989 -1.05 -16.77 10.12
CA LYS A 989 0.29 -17.32 10.40
C LYS A 989 0.37 -18.86 10.31
N GLN A 990 -0.76 -19.56 10.38
CA GLN A 990 -0.82 -21.02 10.18
C GLN A 990 -0.91 -21.38 8.69
N GLU A 991 -0.98 -20.38 7.81
CA GLU A 991 -1.10 -20.53 6.35
C GLU A 991 -2.28 -21.44 5.95
N PRO A 992 -3.52 -21.05 6.28
CA PRO A 992 -4.69 -21.91 6.17
C PRO A 992 -4.96 -22.32 4.72
N ASN A 993 -5.35 -23.58 4.54
CA ASN A 993 -5.75 -24.15 3.26
C ASN A 993 -7.26 -24.27 3.14
N ASP A 994 -7.72 -24.29 1.90
CA ASP A 994 -9.13 -24.55 1.60
C ASP A 994 -9.59 -25.90 2.21
N ASN A 995 -10.81 -25.91 2.74
CA ASN A 995 -11.45 -27.06 3.40
C ASN A 995 -10.73 -27.64 4.62
N GLU A 996 -9.74 -26.94 5.19
CA GLU A 996 -9.00 -27.38 6.39
C GLU A 996 -9.86 -27.35 7.68
N ARG A 997 -11.02 -26.67 7.63
CA ARG A 997 -11.88 -26.33 8.77
C ARG A 997 -11.21 -25.39 9.77
N LEU A 998 -12.03 -24.64 10.52
CA LEU A 998 -11.50 -23.78 11.56
C LEU A 998 -10.98 -24.61 12.73
N PRO A 999 -9.79 -24.30 13.28
CA PRO A 999 -9.31 -24.89 14.53
C PRO A 999 -10.34 -24.73 15.65
N ASP A 1000 -10.52 -25.76 16.49
CA ASP A 1000 -11.58 -25.79 17.51
C ASP A 1000 -11.59 -24.55 18.43
N TYR A 1001 -10.41 -24.05 18.81
CA TYR A 1001 -10.29 -22.87 19.65
C TYR A 1001 -10.77 -21.58 18.94
N LEU A 1002 -10.43 -21.39 17.66
CA LEU A 1002 -10.92 -20.24 16.87
C LEU A 1002 -12.41 -20.37 16.60
N LYS A 1003 -12.86 -21.58 16.26
CA LYS A 1003 -14.27 -21.87 16.00
C LYS A 1003 -15.16 -21.48 17.18
N SER A 1004 -14.75 -21.83 18.41
CA SER A 1004 -15.46 -21.44 19.63
C SER A 1004 -15.55 -19.92 19.80
N ILE A 1005 -14.44 -19.20 19.61
CA ILE A 1005 -14.38 -17.75 19.84
C ILE A 1005 -15.15 -17.00 18.75
N PHE A 1006 -14.95 -17.36 17.48
CA PHE A 1006 -15.64 -16.72 16.37
C PHE A 1006 -17.15 -16.99 16.43
N SER A 1007 -17.58 -18.19 16.83
CA SER A 1007 -19.00 -18.46 17.08
C SER A 1007 -19.58 -17.58 18.19
N ALA A 1008 -18.82 -17.30 19.26
CA ALA A 1008 -19.27 -16.39 20.32
C ALA A 1008 -19.38 -14.93 19.86
N LEU A 1009 -18.46 -14.46 19.01
CA LEU A 1009 -18.53 -13.13 18.37
C LEU A 1009 -19.75 -13.00 17.44
N CYS A 1010 -20.19 -14.12 16.85
CA CYS A 1010 -21.39 -14.20 16.03
C CYS A 1010 -22.70 -14.34 16.83
N ASP A 1011 -22.70 -14.15 18.16
CA ASP A 1011 -23.95 -14.10 18.94
C ASP A 1011 -24.72 -12.80 18.68
N PRO A 1012 -25.95 -12.85 18.10
CA PRO A 1012 -26.74 -11.67 17.80
C PRO A 1012 -27.31 -10.97 19.05
N SER A 1013 -27.35 -11.65 20.21
CA SER A 1013 -27.87 -11.06 21.45
C SER A 1013 -26.92 -10.03 22.07
N ILE A 1014 -25.63 -10.10 21.71
CA ILE A 1014 -24.57 -9.25 22.27
C ILE A 1014 -24.20 -8.13 21.27
N LYS A 1015 -24.75 -6.94 21.51
CA LYS A 1015 -24.57 -5.77 20.61
C LYS A 1015 -23.10 -5.37 20.39
N ARG A 1016 -22.28 -5.40 21.44
CA ARG A 1016 -20.85 -5.00 21.37
C ARG A 1016 -20.01 -5.84 20.41
N PHE A 1017 -20.41 -7.08 20.12
CA PHE A 1017 -19.67 -7.95 19.20
C PHE A 1017 -19.85 -7.58 17.73
N VAL A 1018 -20.66 -6.56 17.41
CA VAL A 1018 -20.75 -6.01 16.04
C VAL A 1018 -19.37 -5.67 15.48
N HIS A 1019 -18.49 -5.04 16.27
CA HIS A 1019 -17.12 -4.72 15.85
C HIS A 1019 -16.33 -5.97 15.45
N GLY A 1020 -16.50 -7.08 16.16
CA GLY A 1020 -15.88 -8.36 15.79
C GLY A 1020 -16.46 -8.93 14.50
N ARG A 1021 -17.79 -8.84 14.31
CA ARG A 1021 -18.44 -9.27 13.06
C ARG A 1021 -17.98 -8.46 11.84
N VAL A 1022 -17.75 -7.15 11.99
CA VAL A 1022 -17.17 -6.30 10.93
C VAL A 1022 -15.77 -6.79 10.54
N MET A 1023 -14.91 -7.09 11.51
CA MET A 1023 -13.56 -7.61 11.24
C MET A 1023 -13.59 -9.02 10.62
N LEU A 1024 -14.53 -9.88 11.03
CA LEU A 1024 -14.71 -11.20 10.42
C LEU A 1024 -15.28 -11.10 9.00
N SER A 1025 -16.19 -10.16 8.73
CA SER A 1025 -16.78 -9.99 7.40
C SER A 1025 -15.78 -9.44 6.38
N SER A 1026 -14.76 -8.69 6.81
CA SER A 1026 -13.64 -8.32 5.93
C SER A 1026 -12.82 -9.54 5.49
N GLN A 1027 -12.82 -10.62 6.27
CA GLN A 1027 -12.16 -11.90 5.97
C GLN A 1027 -13.11 -13.00 5.46
N LEU A 1028 -14.32 -12.63 5.01
CA LEU A 1028 -15.39 -13.57 4.67
C LEU A 1028 -14.98 -14.64 3.66
N ILE A 1029 -14.21 -14.27 2.62
CA ILE A 1029 -13.77 -15.22 1.60
C ILE A 1029 -12.82 -16.27 2.19
N ALA A 1030 -11.86 -15.85 3.01
CA ALA A 1030 -10.94 -16.78 3.65
C ALA A 1030 -11.70 -17.74 4.58
N LEU A 1031 -12.62 -17.22 5.40
CA LEU A 1031 -13.45 -18.02 6.31
C LEU A 1031 -14.31 -19.03 5.54
N PHE A 1032 -14.94 -18.60 4.45
CA PHE A 1032 -15.78 -19.46 3.61
C PHE A 1032 -14.98 -20.56 2.91
N ARG A 1033 -13.77 -20.25 2.42
CA ARG A 1033 -12.91 -21.24 1.77
C ARG A 1033 -12.39 -22.30 2.74
N VAL A 1034 -12.10 -21.93 3.99
CA VAL A 1034 -11.54 -22.82 5.00
C VAL A 1034 -12.63 -23.65 5.70
N ASP A 1035 -13.71 -23.00 6.16
CA ASP A 1035 -14.87 -23.67 6.78
C ASP A 1035 -16.19 -23.08 6.25
N ARG A 1036 -16.60 -23.60 5.10
CA ARG A 1036 -17.87 -23.25 4.46
C ARG A 1036 -19.07 -23.46 5.39
N SER A 1037 -19.11 -24.62 6.07
CA SER A 1037 -20.25 -25.00 6.92
C SER A 1037 -20.45 -24.04 8.09
N TRP A 1038 -19.35 -23.64 8.73
CA TRP A 1038 -19.38 -22.67 9.81
C TRP A 1038 -19.78 -21.28 9.31
N THR A 1039 -19.23 -20.85 8.18
CA THR A 1039 -19.50 -19.51 7.62
C THR A 1039 -20.97 -19.34 7.23
N GLU A 1040 -21.55 -20.34 6.58
CA GLU A 1040 -22.97 -20.37 6.20
C GLU A 1040 -23.89 -20.35 7.44
N GLN A 1041 -23.51 -21.03 8.52
CA GLN A 1041 -24.31 -21.12 9.75
C GLN A 1041 -24.24 -19.86 10.62
N TYR A 1042 -23.06 -19.28 10.82
CA TYR A 1042 -22.84 -18.25 11.84
C TYR A 1042 -22.66 -16.83 11.29
N LEU A 1043 -22.06 -16.65 10.11
CA LEU A 1043 -21.69 -15.31 9.62
C LEU A 1043 -22.60 -14.80 8.51
N LEU A 1044 -22.93 -15.64 7.51
CA LEU A 1044 -23.81 -15.23 6.39
C LEU A 1044 -25.21 -14.74 6.80
N PRO A 1045 -25.86 -15.23 7.88
CA PRO A 1045 -27.17 -14.72 8.28
C PRO A 1045 -27.21 -13.21 8.56
N PHE A 1046 -26.09 -12.61 8.99
CA PHE A 1046 -26.00 -11.17 9.30
C PHE A 1046 -26.05 -10.26 8.06
N PHE A 1047 -25.84 -10.80 6.86
CA PHE A 1047 -25.92 -10.04 5.60
C PHE A 1047 -27.37 -9.74 5.17
N SER A 1048 -28.36 -10.31 5.85
CA SER A 1048 -29.78 -10.04 5.59
C SER A 1048 -30.22 -8.69 6.17
N TRP A 1049 -30.87 -7.88 5.35
CA TRP A 1049 -31.42 -6.56 5.72
C TRP A 1049 -32.60 -6.59 6.69
N ASN A 1050 -32.96 -7.75 7.25
CA ASN A 1050 -33.92 -7.87 8.36
C ASN A 1050 -33.51 -7.04 9.59
N ASN A 1051 -32.20 -6.83 9.79
CA ASN A 1051 -31.66 -5.89 10.77
C ASN A 1051 -30.70 -4.91 10.05
N PRO A 1052 -31.17 -3.71 9.66
CA PRO A 1052 -30.40 -2.77 8.86
C PRO A 1052 -29.06 -2.35 9.49
N PHE A 1053 -28.99 -2.22 10.81
CA PHE A 1053 -27.76 -1.82 11.51
C PHE A 1053 -26.67 -2.90 11.40
N GLU A 1054 -27.02 -4.17 11.63
CA GLU A 1054 -26.08 -5.29 11.49
C GLU A 1054 -25.70 -5.51 10.04
N ALA A 1055 -26.68 -5.51 9.13
CA ALA A 1055 -26.46 -5.67 7.70
C ALA A 1055 -25.51 -4.60 7.16
N LYS A 1056 -25.76 -3.32 7.45
CA LYS A 1056 -24.85 -2.21 7.11
C LYS A 1056 -23.44 -2.50 7.62
N SER A 1057 -23.31 -2.89 8.90
CA SER A 1057 -22.00 -3.12 9.52
C SER A 1057 -21.21 -4.24 8.84
N VAL A 1058 -21.82 -5.41 8.61
CA VAL A 1058 -21.12 -6.54 7.97
C VAL A 1058 -20.88 -6.33 6.48
N TRP A 1059 -21.80 -5.66 5.78
CA TRP A 1059 -21.61 -5.28 4.37
C TRP A 1059 -20.46 -4.30 4.21
N GLU A 1060 -20.39 -3.26 5.05
CA GLU A 1060 -19.25 -2.33 5.01
C GLU A 1060 -17.92 -3.04 5.32
N GLY A 1061 -17.89 -3.97 6.28
CA GLY A 1061 -16.71 -4.79 6.52
C GLY A 1061 -16.27 -5.63 5.30
N PHE A 1062 -17.22 -6.24 4.57
CA PHE A 1062 -16.92 -6.98 3.33
C PHE A 1062 -16.49 -6.05 2.18
N LEU A 1063 -17.19 -4.92 2.02
CA LEU A 1063 -16.94 -3.92 0.98
C LEU A 1063 -15.69 -3.06 1.25
N TRP A 1064 -15.06 -3.22 2.42
CA TRP A 1064 -13.76 -2.63 2.74
C TRP A 1064 -12.63 -3.23 1.87
N SER A 1065 -12.76 -4.49 1.46
CA SER A 1065 -11.87 -5.15 0.49
C SER A 1065 -12.66 -6.13 -0.40
N PRO A 1066 -13.50 -5.60 -1.33
CA PRO A 1066 -14.47 -6.40 -2.06
C PRO A 1066 -13.77 -7.28 -3.10
N ARG A 1067 -14.08 -8.58 -3.09
CA ARG A 1067 -13.49 -9.56 -4.02
C ARG A 1067 -14.53 -10.56 -4.48
N LEU A 1068 -14.42 -10.99 -5.74
CA LEU A 1068 -15.34 -11.97 -6.34
C LEU A 1068 -14.84 -13.39 -6.16
N TYR A 1069 -15.62 -14.19 -5.43
CA TYR A 1069 -15.45 -15.63 -5.30
C TYR A 1069 -16.79 -16.34 -5.58
N GLN A 1070 -16.89 -17.03 -6.71
CA GLN A 1070 -18.16 -17.54 -7.24
C GLN A 1070 -18.95 -18.43 -6.25
N PRO A 1071 -18.33 -19.38 -5.52
CA PRO A 1071 -19.06 -20.19 -4.55
C PRO A 1071 -19.70 -19.38 -3.41
N LEU A 1072 -19.03 -18.33 -2.94
CA LEU A 1072 -19.58 -17.41 -1.93
C LEU A 1072 -20.72 -16.57 -2.52
N MET A 1073 -20.59 -16.10 -3.77
CA MET A 1073 -21.64 -15.35 -4.46
C MET A 1073 -22.96 -16.11 -4.47
N ILE A 1074 -22.89 -17.41 -4.77
CA ILE A 1074 -24.07 -18.27 -4.79
C ILE A 1074 -24.66 -18.43 -3.38
N ALA A 1075 -23.81 -18.57 -2.35
CA ALA A 1075 -24.24 -18.80 -0.98
C ALA A 1075 -25.05 -17.64 -0.38
N PHE A 1076 -24.71 -16.40 -0.68
CA PHE A 1076 -25.42 -15.19 -0.19
C PHE A 1076 -26.19 -14.43 -1.28
N LYS A 1077 -26.54 -15.13 -2.38
CA LYS A 1077 -27.10 -14.54 -3.60
C LYS A 1077 -28.28 -13.61 -3.32
N SER A 1078 -29.24 -14.04 -2.50
CA SER A 1078 -30.42 -13.25 -2.16
C SER A 1078 -30.07 -11.96 -1.43
N GLN A 1079 -29.17 -12.04 -0.44
CA GLN A 1079 -28.71 -10.90 0.35
C GLN A 1079 -27.98 -9.91 -0.54
N CYS A 1080 -27.10 -10.42 -1.42
CA CYS A 1080 -26.34 -9.59 -2.35
C CYS A 1080 -27.25 -8.80 -3.29
N LEU A 1081 -28.29 -9.42 -3.87
CA LEU A 1081 -29.19 -8.73 -4.79
C LEU A 1081 -30.08 -7.72 -4.06
N ASP A 1082 -30.54 -8.05 -2.85
CA ASP A 1082 -31.39 -7.18 -2.03
C ASP A 1082 -30.66 -5.91 -1.56
N SER A 1083 -29.34 -5.96 -1.37
CA SER A 1083 -28.52 -4.79 -1.06
C SER A 1083 -28.62 -3.65 -2.07
N ALA A 1084 -29.06 -3.91 -3.30
CA ALA A 1084 -29.35 -2.86 -4.26
C ALA A 1084 -30.50 -1.93 -3.81
N ASN A 1085 -31.50 -2.48 -3.10
CA ASN A 1085 -32.60 -1.71 -2.51
C ASN A 1085 -32.15 -0.83 -1.33
N HIS A 1086 -31.04 -1.20 -0.69
CA HIS A 1086 -30.47 -0.52 0.49
C HIS A 1086 -29.20 0.27 0.15
N TYR A 1087 -29.02 0.69 -1.11
CA TYR A 1087 -27.81 1.35 -1.59
C TYR A 1087 -27.41 2.59 -0.77
N ALA A 1088 -28.39 3.40 -0.34
CA ALA A 1088 -28.13 4.59 0.47
C ALA A 1088 -27.66 4.27 1.90
N GLU A 1089 -28.02 3.10 2.43
CA GLU A 1089 -27.68 2.68 3.80
C GLU A 1089 -26.23 2.19 3.90
N LEU A 1090 -25.61 1.80 2.77
CA LEU A 1090 -24.21 1.33 2.68
C LEU A 1090 -23.13 2.41 2.91
N GLY A 1091 -23.53 3.63 3.26
CA GLY A 1091 -22.61 4.70 3.66
C GLY A 1091 -21.54 5.00 2.61
N ASP A 1092 -20.28 5.06 3.04
CA ASP A 1092 -19.12 5.40 2.20
C ASP A 1092 -18.72 4.26 1.25
N HIS A 1093 -19.16 3.03 1.51
CA HIS A 1093 -18.82 1.84 0.74
C HIS A 1093 -19.83 1.52 -0.38
N ARG A 1094 -20.86 2.35 -0.57
CA ARG A 1094 -21.91 2.14 -1.60
C ARG A 1094 -21.36 2.07 -3.03
N GLN A 1095 -20.33 2.86 -3.35
CA GLN A 1095 -19.73 2.87 -4.68
C GLN A 1095 -19.02 1.54 -4.99
N GLN A 1096 -18.34 0.97 -3.99
CA GLN A 1096 -17.67 -0.33 -4.05
C GLN A 1096 -18.68 -1.44 -4.32
N TYR A 1097 -19.87 -1.37 -3.73
CA TYR A 1097 -20.96 -2.30 -4.01
C TYR A 1097 -21.44 -2.24 -5.46
N ALA A 1098 -21.64 -1.04 -6.04
CA ALA A 1098 -22.03 -0.91 -7.45
C ALA A 1098 -20.97 -1.50 -8.40
N THR A 1099 -19.69 -1.25 -8.15
CA THR A 1099 -18.57 -1.85 -8.89
C THR A 1099 -18.55 -3.37 -8.73
N PHE A 1100 -18.70 -3.88 -7.51
CA PHE A 1100 -18.74 -5.31 -7.21
C PHE A 1100 -19.90 -6.02 -7.93
N LEU A 1101 -21.12 -5.46 -7.87
CA LEU A 1101 -22.30 -5.99 -8.56
C LEU A 1101 -22.09 -6.02 -10.08
N THR A 1102 -21.46 -4.98 -10.64
CA THR A 1102 -21.17 -4.90 -12.09
C THR A 1102 -20.19 -5.99 -12.52
N TYR A 1103 -19.10 -6.21 -11.78
CA TYR A 1103 -18.16 -7.28 -12.10
C TYR A 1103 -18.76 -8.67 -11.89
N ALA A 1104 -19.67 -8.83 -10.91
CA ALA A 1104 -20.43 -10.07 -10.76
C ALA A 1104 -21.32 -10.35 -11.99
N ALA A 1105 -22.00 -9.33 -12.51
CA ALA A 1105 -22.85 -9.44 -13.70
C ALA A 1105 -22.07 -9.68 -15.00
N LEU A 1106 -20.79 -9.26 -15.06
CA LEU A 1106 -19.89 -9.53 -16.19
C LEU A 1106 -19.27 -10.94 -16.13
N GLY A 1107 -19.25 -11.59 -14.98
CA GLY A 1107 -18.71 -12.93 -14.79
C GLY A 1107 -19.57 -14.05 -15.37
N PRO A 1108 -19.10 -15.31 -15.36
CA PRO A 1108 -19.92 -16.46 -15.72
C PRO A 1108 -21.11 -16.61 -14.77
N THR A 1109 -22.33 -16.53 -15.30
CA THR A 1109 -23.60 -16.55 -14.57
C THR A 1109 -24.08 -17.97 -14.23
N ALA A 1110 -23.19 -18.84 -13.78
CA ALA A 1110 -23.62 -20.11 -13.22
C ALA A 1110 -24.48 -19.80 -11.97
N ASP A 1111 -25.77 -20.10 -12.05
CA ASP A 1111 -26.81 -19.92 -11.02
C ASP A 1111 -27.41 -18.52 -10.84
N TYR A 1112 -26.97 -17.49 -11.58
CA TYR A 1112 -27.65 -16.18 -11.64
C TYR A 1112 -28.44 -16.04 -12.94
N THR A 1113 -29.66 -15.50 -12.85
CA THR A 1113 -30.49 -15.19 -14.01
C THR A 1113 -30.32 -13.73 -14.43
N THR A 1114 -30.54 -13.48 -15.71
CA THR A 1114 -30.54 -12.12 -16.28
C THR A 1114 -31.60 -11.23 -15.62
N GLU A 1115 -32.75 -11.81 -15.26
CA GLU A 1115 -33.86 -11.14 -14.58
C GLU A 1115 -33.47 -10.64 -13.19
N GLU A 1116 -32.72 -11.44 -12.43
CA GLU A 1116 -32.26 -11.08 -11.09
C GLU A 1116 -31.28 -9.90 -11.12
N PHE A 1117 -30.29 -9.92 -12.03
CA PHE A 1117 -29.40 -8.78 -12.19
C PHE A 1117 -30.14 -7.55 -12.71
N ARG A 1118 -31.10 -7.71 -13.63
CA ARG A 1118 -31.91 -6.59 -14.13
C ARG A 1118 -32.66 -5.91 -12.98
N ALA A 1119 -33.31 -6.68 -12.12
CA ALA A 1119 -34.02 -6.14 -10.96
C ALA A 1119 -33.08 -5.39 -10.00
N ALA A 1120 -31.88 -5.94 -9.73
CA ALA A 1120 -30.90 -5.27 -8.88
C ALA A 1120 -30.37 -3.95 -9.50
N PHE A 1121 -30.12 -3.92 -10.81
CA PHE A 1121 -29.70 -2.68 -11.49
C PHE A 1121 -30.85 -1.65 -11.55
N GLU A 1122 -32.10 -2.08 -11.72
CA GLU A 1122 -33.27 -1.19 -11.69
C GLU A 1122 -33.51 -0.54 -10.32
N ALA A 1123 -33.08 -1.19 -9.23
CA ALA A 1123 -33.18 -0.64 -7.87
C ALA A 1123 -32.12 0.44 -7.56
N LEU A 1124 -31.02 0.51 -8.33
CA LEU A 1124 -29.95 1.46 -8.09
C LEU A 1124 -30.36 2.91 -8.45
N PRO A 1125 -29.97 3.91 -7.63
CA PRO A 1125 -30.13 5.31 -7.99
C PRO A 1125 -29.19 5.71 -9.15
N PRO A 1126 -29.41 6.89 -9.78
CA PRO A 1126 -28.54 7.38 -10.87
C PRO A 1126 -27.05 7.35 -10.53
N GLU A 1127 -26.68 7.77 -9.31
CA GLU A 1127 -25.30 7.74 -8.80
C GLU A 1127 -24.69 6.32 -8.80
N GLY A 1128 -25.49 5.30 -8.46
CA GLY A 1128 -25.06 3.91 -8.47
C GLY A 1128 -24.84 3.38 -9.88
N LEU A 1129 -25.74 3.75 -10.80
CA LEU A 1129 -25.63 3.40 -12.22
C LEU A 1129 -24.42 4.08 -12.89
N GLU A 1130 -24.09 5.31 -12.51
CA GLU A 1130 -22.88 5.99 -12.99
C GLU A 1130 -21.62 5.20 -12.63
N LYS A 1131 -21.56 4.68 -11.40
CA LYS A 1131 -20.47 3.82 -10.95
C LYS A 1131 -20.46 2.47 -11.66
N CYS A 1132 -21.64 1.93 -12.00
CA CYS A 1132 -21.73 0.73 -12.84
C CYS A 1132 -21.19 0.99 -14.27
N ALA A 1133 -21.52 2.11 -14.90
CA ALA A 1133 -20.98 2.48 -16.21
C ALA A 1133 -19.46 2.67 -16.18
N LEU A 1134 -18.94 3.28 -15.11
CA LEU A 1134 -17.50 3.40 -14.90
C LEU A 1134 -16.83 2.01 -14.78
N ALA A 1135 -17.43 1.10 -13.99
CA ALA A 1135 -16.93 -0.27 -13.85
C ALA A 1135 -16.98 -1.05 -15.17
N LEU A 1136 -18.02 -0.87 -16.01
CA LEU A 1136 -18.09 -1.44 -17.36
C LEU A 1136 -16.94 -0.95 -18.25
N TYR A 1137 -16.68 0.36 -18.26
CA TYR A 1137 -15.56 0.95 -18.98
C TYR A 1137 -14.23 0.35 -18.52
N GLN A 1138 -14.01 0.25 -17.21
CA GLN A 1138 -12.78 -0.30 -16.64
C GLN A 1138 -12.58 -1.76 -17.00
N ALA A 1139 -13.65 -2.57 -16.96
CA ALA A 1139 -13.58 -3.97 -17.35
C ALA A 1139 -13.25 -4.11 -18.85
N GLN A 1140 -13.87 -3.30 -19.69
CA GLN A 1140 -13.63 -3.27 -21.13
C GLN A 1140 -12.19 -2.88 -21.47
N GLU A 1141 -11.66 -1.87 -20.77
CA GLU A 1141 -10.28 -1.43 -20.95
C GLU A 1141 -9.27 -2.47 -20.43
N GLY A 1142 -9.59 -3.13 -19.31
CA GLY A 1142 -8.76 -4.19 -18.72
C GLY A 1142 -8.63 -5.45 -19.57
N ALA A 1143 -9.53 -5.67 -20.54
CA ALA A 1143 -9.46 -6.77 -21.49
C ALA A 1143 -8.34 -6.62 -22.55
N ALA A 1144 -7.71 -5.44 -22.63
CA ALA A 1144 -6.53 -5.16 -23.45
C ALA A 1144 -6.64 -5.66 -24.91
N ASP A 1145 -5.81 -6.62 -25.32
CA ASP A 1145 -5.80 -7.17 -26.68
C ASP A 1145 -7.09 -7.93 -27.03
N LYS A 1146 -7.87 -8.36 -26.04
CA LYS A 1146 -9.11 -9.13 -26.21
C LYS A 1146 -10.36 -8.26 -26.05
N ARG A 1147 -10.22 -6.93 -26.12
CA ARG A 1147 -11.30 -5.94 -25.94
C ARG A 1147 -12.51 -6.17 -26.87
N GLU A 1148 -12.28 -6.58 -28.11
CA GLU A 1148 -13.36 -6.80 -29.08
C GLU A 1148 -14.24 -8.00 -28.72
N ASP A 1149 -13.60 -9.12 -28.35
CA ASP A 1149 -14.29 -10.32 -27.88
C ASP A 1149 -14.98 -10.05 -26.54
N TYR A 1150 -14.35 -9.29 -25.63
CA TYR A 1150 -14.95 -8.90 -24.36
C TYR A 1150 -16.22 -8.06 -24.54
N TRP A 1151 -16.21 -7.09 -25.47
CA TRP A 1151 -17.40 -6.31 -25.80
C TRP A 1151 -18.54 -7.20 -26.28
N LYS A 1152 -18.28 -8.07 -27.26
CA LYS A 1152 -19.29 -8.96 -27.86
C LYS A 1152 -19.88 -9.95 -26.86
N ASN A 1153 -19.03 -10.54 -26.01
CA ASN A 1153 -19.40 -11.68 -25.18
C ASN A 1153 -19.87 -11.28 -23.78
N ARG A 1154 -19.47 -10.12 -23.25
CA ARG A 1154 -19.75 -9.70 -21.86
C ARG A 1154 -20.51 -8.39 -21.77
N VAL A 1155 -19.95 -7.31 -22.31
CA VAL A 1155 -20.52 -5.97 -22.12
C VAL A 1155 -21.82 -5.78 -22.92
N LEU A 1156 -21.85 -6.19 -24.19
CA LEU A 1156 -23.02 -6.04 -25.05
C LEU A 1156 -24.24 -6.84 -24.55
N PRO A 1157 -24.12 -8.11 -24.10
CA PRO A 1157 -25.22 -8.82 -23.46
C PRO A 1157 -25.76 -8.13 -22.19
N LEU A 1158 -24.87 -7.63 -21.32
CA LEU A 1158 -25.25 -6.89 -20.12
C LEU A 1158 -26.02 -5.62 -20.49
N TRP A 1159 -25.50 -4.84 -21.44
CA TRP A 1159 -26.17 -3.63 -21.93
C TRP A 1159 -27.56 -3.91 -22.52
N LYS A 1160 -27.70 -4.99 -23.30
CA LYS A 1160 -28.97 -5.33 -23.96
C LYS A 1160 -30.02 -5.87 -23.03
N HIS A 1161 -29.63 -6.70 -22.06
CA HIS A 1161 -30.55 -7.54 -21.30
C HIS A 1161 -30.64 -7.23 -19.80
N ILE A 1162 -29.64 -6.57 -19.21
CA ILE A 1162 -29.56 -6.27 -17.76
C ILE A 1162 -29.73 -4.77 -17.49
N TRP A 1163 -29.11 -3.91 -18.29
CA TRP A 1163 -29.12 -2.45 -18.05
C TRP A 1163 -30.54 -1.84 -18.07
N PRO A 1164 -30.89 -0.95 -17.11
CA PRO A 1164 -32.22 -0.38 -16.98
C PRO A 1164 -32.52 0.63 -18.10
N LYS A 1165 -33.65 0.46 -18.80
CA LYS A 1165 -34.00 1.23 -20.01
C LYS A 1165 -34.95 2.41 -19.72
N SER A 1166 -34.49 3.42 -18.98
CA SER A 1166 -35.24 4.64 -18.68
C SER A 1166 -34.46 5.92 -18.99
N ARG A 1167 -35.11 6.90 -19.66
CA ARG A 1167 -34.53 8.22 -19.96
C ARG A 1167 -34.30 9.07 -18.71
N ASN A 1168 -35.05 8.85 -17.64
CA ASN A 1168 -34.96 9.66 -16.42
C ASN A 1168 -33.68 9.39 -15.60
N LEU A 1169 -32.93 8.34 -15.96
CA LEU A 1169 -31.69 7.92 -15.30
C LEU A 1169 -30.44 8.47 -16.00
N LEU A 1170 -30.61 9.25 -17.07
CA LEU A 1170 -29.52 9.82 -17.84
C LEU A 1170 -28.88 11.01 -17.13
N THR A 1171 -27.56 10.93 -16.92
CA THR A 1171 -26.76 12.03 -16.37
C THR A 1171 -25.58 12.33 -17.29
N SER A 1172 -25.02 13.54 -17.20
CA SER A 1172 -23.83 13.94 -17.94
C SER A 1172 -22.62 13.08 -17.57
N GLN A 1173 -22.48 12.71 -16.28
CA GLN A 1173 -21.39 11.88 -15.78
C GLN A 1173 -21.47 10.42 -16.28
N MET A 1174 -22.69 9.88 -16.41
CA MET A 1174 -22.92 8.60 -17.09
C MET A 1174 -22.41 8.65 -18.53
N THR A 1175 -22.73 9.74 -19.25
CA THR A 1175 -22.29 9.93 -20.65
C THR A 1175 -20.78 9.92 -20.77
N VAL A 1176 -20.05 10.51 -19.82
CA VAL A 1176 -18.58 10.47 -19.80
C VAL A 1176 -18.08 9.03 -19.73
N SER A 1177 -18.63 8.21 -18.84
CA SER A 1177 -18.23 6.82 -18.69
C SER A 1177 -18.60 5.97 -19.91
N LEU A 1178 -19.79 6.19 -20.48
CA LEU A 1178 -20.26 5.50 -21.69
C LEU A 1178 -19.45 5.88 -22.94
N ALA A 1179 -19.11 7.16 -23.13
CA ALA A 1179 -18.26 7.59 -24.23
C ALA A 1179 -16.87 6.95 -24.15
N ARG A 1180 -16.28 6.89 -22.94
CA ARG A 1180 -15.01 6.17 -22.72
C ARG A 1180 -15.13 4.68 -22.99
N LEU A 1181 -16.23 4.05 -22.57
CA LEU A 1181 -16.53 2.64 -22.85
C LEU A 1181 -16.56 2.36 -24.36
N ILE A 1182 -17.26 3.20 -25.13
CA ILE A 1182 -17.38 3.05 -26.59
C ILE A 1182 -16.00 3.21 -27.25
N ILE A 1183 -15.19 4.19 -26.85
CA ILE A 1183 -13.83 4.38 -27.38
C ILE A 1183 -12.94 3.17 -27.06
N ALA A 1184 -13.11 2.56 -25.88
CA ALA A 1184 -12.32 1.41 -25.45
C ALA A 1184 -12.63 0.10 -26.22
N THR A 1185 -13.67 0.03 -27.05
CA THR A 1185 -14.00 -1.21 -27.80
C THR A 1185 -13.14 -1.41 -29.05
N GLY A 1186 -12.36 -0.42 -29.49
CA GLY A 1186 -11.48 -0.54 -30.65
C GLY A 1186 -12.26 -0.73 -31.96
N ASP A 1187 -12.09 -1.87 -32.63
CA ASP A 1187 -12.69 -2.13 -33.95
C ASP A 1187 -14.23 -2.28 -33.89
N GLU A 1188 -14.76 -2.57 -32.70
CA GLU A 1188 -16.19 -2.60 -32.44
C GLU A 1188 -16.79 -1.22 -32.10
N PHE A 1189 -16.03 -0.13 -32.29
CA PHE A 1189 -16.49 1.25 -32.03
C PHE A 1189 -17.82 1.58 -32.73
N PRO A 1190 -18.02 1.31 -34.05
CA PRO A 1190 -19.30 1.59 -34.71
C PRO A 1190 -20.47 0.79 -34.12
N SER A 1191 -20.23 -0.48 -33.77
CA SER A 1191 -21.22 -1.36 -33.15
C SER A 1191 -21.60 -0.82 -31.76
N ALA A 1192 -20.61 -0.44 -30.95
CA ALA A 1192 -20.81 0.11 -29.63
C ALA A 1192 -21.56 1.45 -29.64
N LEU A 1193 -21.14 2.38 -30.52
CA LEU A 1193 -21.80 3.67 -30.67
C LEU A 1193 -23.28 3.50 -31.03
N ASN A 1194 -23.61 2.65 -32.01
CA ASN A 1194 -25.00 2.42 -32.41
C ASN A 1194 -25.90 1.89 -31.28
N ASN A 1195 -25.36 1.11 -30.34
CA ASN A 1195 -26.14 0.58 -29.22
C ASN A 1195 -26.33 1.59 -28.07
N VAL A 1196 -25.46 2.60 -27.97
CA VAL A 1196 -25.41 3.54 -26.83
C VAL A 1196 -25.77 4.98 -27.24
N LEU A 1197 -25.80 5.32 -28.54
CA LEU A 1197 -25.98 6.69 -29.06
C LEU A 1197 -27.15 7.45 -28.42
N ASN A 1198 -28.29 6.77 -28.25
CA ASN A 1198 -29.51 7.36 -27.68
C ASN A 1198 -29.42 7.68 -26.17
N TRP A 1199 -28.29 7.33 -25.54
CA TRP A 1199 -27.98 7.52 -24.12
C TRP A 1199 -26.90 8.57 -23.89
N LEU A 1200 -26.37 9.18 -24.95
CA LEU A 1200 -25.39 10.25 -24.83
C LEU A 1200 -26.12 11.59 -24.74
N VAL A 1201 -25.82 12.35 -23.69
CA VAL A 1201 -26.26 13.73 -23.53
C VAL A 1201 -25.07 14.69 -23.57
N PRO A 1202 -25.28 15.98 -23.88
CA PRO A 1202 -24.21 16.97 -23.86
C PRO A 1202 -23.47 17.00 -22.51
N VAL A 1203 -22.14 17.08 -22.56
CA VAL A 1203 -21.28 17.04 -21.37
C VAL A 1203 -20.62 18.41 -21.17
N GLU A 1204 -20.58 18.91 -19.93
CA GLU A 1204 -19.96 20.21 -19.61
C GLU A 1204 -18.45 20.24 -19.91
N HIS A 1205 -17.74 19.14 -19.68
CA HIS A 1205 -16.28 19.03 -19.83
C HIS A 1205 -15.87 17.85 -20.73
N PRO A 1206 -15.97 17.97 -22.07
CA PRO A 1206 -15.65 16.88 -23.00
C PRO A 1206 -14.15 16.61 -23.17
N TYR A 1207 -13.26 17.46 -22.62
CA TYR A 1207 -11.80 17.41 -22.78
C TYR A 1207 -11.22 15.98 -22.75
N TYR A 1208 -11.55 15.20 -21.72
CA TYR A 1208 -10.96 13.88 -21.54
C TYR A 1208 -11.45 12.87 -22.60
N ILE A 1209 -12.71 12.98 -23.02
CA ILE A 1209 -13.28 12.12 -24.07
C ILE A 1209 -12.56 12.42 -25.40
N VAL A 1210 -12.36 13.71 -25.71
CA VAL A 1210 -11.64 14.15 -26.91
C VAL A 1210 -10.18 13.68 -26.89
N HIS A 1211 -9.49 13.82 -25.77
CA HIS A 1211 -8.11 13.34 -25.60
C HIS A 1211 -8.00 11.83 -25.88
N ARG A 1212 -8.90 11.04 -25.28
CA ARG A 1212 -8.94 9.58 -25.47
C ARG A 1212 -9.32 9.19 -26.89
N LEU A 1213 -10.22 9.94 -27.53
CA LEU A 1213 -10.60 9.72 -28.92
C LEU A 1213 -9.40 9.94 -29.85
N HIS A 1214 -8.63 11.02 -29.63
CA HIS A 1214 -7.39 11.30 -30.35
C HIS A 1214 -6.34 10.21 -30.13
N GLU A 1215 -6.02 9.87 -28.86
CA GLU A 1215 -5.01 8.86 -28.51
C GLU A 1215 -5.33 7.48 -29.11
N SER A 1216 -6.62 7.14 -29.23
CA SER A 1216 -7.07 5.87 -29.80
C SER A 1216 -6.90 5.75 -31.32
N GLY A 1217 -6.69 6.86 -32.03
CA GLY A 1217 -6.63 6.90 -33.50
C GLY A 1217 -7.96 6.63 -34.21
N ILE A 1218 -9.09 6.55 -33.47
CA ILE A 1218 -10.41 6.24 -34.04
C ILE A 1218 -10.87 7.29 -35.06
N CYS A 1219 -10.48 8.56 -34.89
CA CYS A 1219 -10.77 9.63 -35.86
C CYS A 1219 -10.35 9.29 -37.29
N THR A 1220 -9.25 8.54 -37.46
CA THR A 1220 -8.74 8.14 -38.79
C THR A 1220 -9.40 6.86 -39.31
N ARG A 1221 -9.82 5.95 -38.42
CA ARG A 1221 -10.35 4.63 -38.77
C ARG A 1221 -11.86 4.64 -39.00
N PHE A 1222 -12.59 5.42 -38.21
CA PHE A 1222 -14.06 5.52 -38.21
C PHE A 1222 -14.50 7.00 -38.15
N PRO A 1223 -14.19 7.81 -39.19
CA PRO A 1223 -14.41 9.26 -39.16
C PRO A 1223 -15.89 9.68 -39.07
N VAL A 1224 -16.80 8.89 -39.67
CA VAL A 1224 -18.24 9.16 -39.64
C VAL A 1224 -18.78 9.00 -38.21
N GLU A 1225 -18.48 7.87 -37.59
CA GLU A 1225 -18.90 7.56 -36.22
C GLU A 1225 -18.23 8.47 -35.18
N ALA A 1226 -16.97 8.87 -35.39
CA ALA A 1226 -16.30 9.86 -34.55
C ALA A 1226 -17.01 11.23 -34.59
N THR A 1227 -17.44 11.66 -35.78
CA THR A 1227 -18.23 12.89 -35.95
C THR A 1227 -19.59 12.81 -35.23
N LEU A 1228 -20.24 11.65 -35.31
CA LEU A 1228 -21.49 11.38 -34.61
C LEU A 1228 -21.33 11.50 -33.09
N LEU A 1229 -20.30 10.86 -32.52
CA LEU A 1229 -19.99 10.91 -31.09
C LEU A 1229 -19.75 12.35 -30.61
N LEU A 1230 -18.88 13.10 -31.31
CA LEU A 1230 -18.55 14.48 -30.96
C LEU A 1230 -19.79 15.39 -31.01
N GLY A 1231 -20.65 15.23 -32.02
CA GLY A 1231 -21.86 16.05 -32.12
C GLY A 1231 -22.95 15.68 -31.10
N SER A 1232 -22.93 14.48 -30.53
CA SER A 1232 -23.83 14.11 -29.43
C SER A 1232 -23.38 14.66 -28.07
N ILE A 1233 -22.07 14.84 -27.85
CA ILE A 1233 -21.53 15.31 -26.56
C ILE A 1233 -21.28 16.82 -26.50
N ILE A 1234 -21.15 17.50 -27.66
CA ILE A 1234 -20.87 18.95 -27.77
C ILE A 1234 -22.11 19.74 -28.23
N THR A 1235 -22.43 20.81 -27.50
CA THR A 1235 -23.54 21.73 -27.80
C THR A 1235 -23.09 23.18 -27.93
N ASP A 1236 -23.82 23.93 -28.75
CA ASP A 1236 -23.55 25.34 -29.04
C ASP A 1236 -23.93 26.30 -27.89
N ASP A 1237 -24.77 25.85 -26.94
CA ASP A 1237 -25.40 26.70 -25.93
C ASP A 1237 -24.52 27.00 -24.70
N ASN A 1238 -23.46 26.22 -24.47
CA ASN A 1238 -22.54 26.40 -23.34
C ASN A 1238 -21.11 26.67 -23.84
N ARG A 1239 -20.39 27.62 -23.24
CA ARG A 1239 -18.94 27.79 -23.42
C ARG A 1239 -18.22 26.61 -22.76
N GLN A 1240 -18.09 25.50 -23.49
CA GLN A 1240 -17.37 24.32 -23.05
C GLN A 1240 -15.89 24.53 -23.34
N TRP A 1241 -15.03 24.25 -22.36
CA TRP A 1241 -13.58 24.37 -22.53
C TRP A 1241 -13.09 23.19 -23.39
N LEU A 1242 -12.58 23.51 -24.58
CA LEU A 1242 -12.09 22.53 -25.56
C LEU A 1242 -10.56 22.43 -25.51
N SER A 1243 -10.03 21.21 -25.71
CA SER A 1243 -8.59 20.98 -25.81
C SER A 1243 -8.06 21.39 -27.17
N ASN A 1244 -6.76 21.71 -27.27
CA ASN A 1244 -6.07 21.85 -28.56
C ASN A 1244 -6.19 20.58 -29.43
N GLU A 1245 -6.41 19.42 -28.82
CA GLU A 1245 -6.57 18.13 -29.49
C GLU A 1245 -7.94 17.97 -30.16
N TYR A 1246 -8.93 18.80 -29.80
CA TYR A 1246 -10.22 18.83 -30.47
C TYR A 1246 -10.07 19.26 -31.94
N GLY A 1247 -9.33 20.34 -32.20
CA GLY A 1247 -9.00 20.78 -33.55
C GLY A 1247 -8.21 19.72 -34.33
N ALA A 1248 -7.31 18.99 -33.65
CA ALA A 1248 -6.58 17.87 -34.24
C ALA A 1248 -7.51 16.71 -34.64
N CYS A 1249 -8.45 16.32 -33.77
CA CYS A 1249 -9.46 15.30 -34.09
C CYS A 1249 -10.28 15.66 -35.33
N LEU A 1250 -10.75 16.91 -35.43
CA LEU A 1250 -11.51 17.37 -36.60
C LEU A 1250 -10.65 17.33 -37.88
N ASN A 1251 -9.37 17.71 -37.78
CA ASN A 1251 -8.44 17.62 -38.91
C ASN A 1251 -8.19 16.17 -39.34
N ASP A 1252 -8.05 15.23 -38.41
CA ASP A 1252 -7.87 13.81 -38.72
C ASP A 1252 -9.11 13.20 -39.39
N ILE A 1253 -10.32 13.58 -38.93
CA ILE A 1253 -11.59 13.13 -39.51
C ILE A 1253 -11.70 13.56 -40.98
N ILE A 1254 -11.42 14.82 -41.30
CA ILE A 1254 -11.56 15.34 -42.67
C ILE A 1254 -10.44 14.83 -43.58
N GLN A 1255 -9.24 14.56 -43.05
CA GLN A 1255 -8.17 13.90 -43.81
C GLN A 1255 -8.56 12.47 -44.19
N ALA A 1256 -9.23 11.74 -43.29
CA ALA A 1256 -9.66 10.36 -43.54
C ALA A 1256 -10.89 10.27 -44.47
N GLU A 1257 -11.89 11.15 -44.30
CA GLU A 1257 -13.09 11.19 -45.16
C GLU A 1257 -13.45 12.64 -45.55
N PRO A 1258 -12.92 13.15 -46.68
CA PRO A 1258 -13.15 14.52 -47.13
C PRO A 1258 -14.62 14.87 -47.42
N LYS A 1259 -15.49 13.86 -47.66
CA LYS A 1259 -16.92 14.11 -47.92
C LYS A 1259 -17.67 14.65 -46.70
N LEU A 1260 -17.15 14.45 -45.49
CA LEU A 1260 -17.74 14.98 -44.25
C LEU A 1260 -17.62 16.51 -44.16
N GLU A 1261 -16.84 17.17 -45.00
CA GLU A 1261 -16.81 18.64 -45.05
C GLU A 1261 -18.19 19.25 -45.40
N GLN A 1262 -19.03 18.52 -46.14
CA GLN A 1262 -20.39 18.93 -46.50
C GLN A 1262 -21.44 18.46 -45.47
N ASP A 1263 -21.03 17.72 -44.44
CA ASP A 1263 -21.91 17.25 -43.39
C ASP A 1263 -22.26 18.40 -42.42
N ALA A 1264 -23.56 18.54 -42.12
CA ALA A 1264 -24.06 19.63 -41.28
C ALA A 1264 -23.57 19.53 -39.83
N GLN A 1265 -23.36 18.31 -39.32
CA GLN A 1265 -22.88 18.06 -37.97
C GLN A 1265 -21.39 18.36 -37.85
N TYR A 1266 -20.58 17.98 -38.84
CA TYR A 1266 -19.16 18.34 -38.89
C TYR A 1266 -18.95 19.86 -39.03
N SER A 1267 -19.71 20.51 -39.93
CA SER A 1267 -19.66 21.96 -40.11
C SER A 1267 -19.96 22.72 -38.81
N ARG A 1268 -20.98 22.27 -38.06
CA ARG A 1268 -21.33 22.82 -36.74
C ARG A 1268 -20.18 22.69 -35.74
N LEU A 1269 -19.57 21.50 -35.64
CA LEU A 1269 -18.44 21.24 -34.75
C LEU A 1269 -17.21 22.10 -35.08
N ARG A 1270 -16.95 22.33 -36.38
CA ARG A 1270 -15.85 23.16 -36.87
C ARG A 1270 -16.09 24.67 -36.66
N ASP A 1271 -17.32 25.12 -36.81
CA ASP A 1271 -17.68 26.51 -36.51
C ASP A 1271 -17.60 26.80 -35.01
N TYR A 1272 -17.97 25.83 -34.17
CA TYR A 1272 -17.78 25.90 -32.72
C TYR A 1272 -16.29 25.99 -32.33
N ASP A 1273 -15.42 25.18 -32.94
CA ASP A 1273 -13.96 25.23 -32.76
C ASP A 1273 -13.39 26.62 -33.06
N ARG A 1274 -13.79 27.20 -34.21
CA ARG A 1274 -13.36 28.53 -34.66
C ARG A 1274 -13.81 29.66 -33.73
N ARG A 1275 -14.98 29.55 -33.11
CA ARG A 1275 -15.51 30.55 -32.17
C ARG A 1275 -14.81 30.56 -30.83
N ASN A 1276 -14.28 29.42 -30.39
CA ASN A 1276 -13.62 29.26 -29.09
C ASN A 1276 -12.08 29.30 -29.18
N SER A 1277 -11.51 29.21 -30.38
CA SER A 1277 -10.06 29.34 -30.64
C SER A 1277 -9.59 30.79 -30.90
N ALA A 1278 -10.53 31.74 -30.92
CA ALA A 1278 -10.29 33.18 -31.12
C ALA A 1278 -10.53 33.93 -29.80
#